data_AF-A0A522QB99-F1
#
_entry.id   AF-A0A522QB99-F1
#
_cell.length_a   1.000
_cell.length_b   1.000
_cell.length_c   1.000
_cell.angle_alpha   90.00
_cell.angle_beta   90.00
_cell.angle_gamma   90.00
#
_symmetry.space_group_name_H-M   'P 1'
#
loop_
_entity.id
_entity.type
_entity.pdbx_description
1 polymer ?
#
loop_
_entity_poly.entity_id
_entity_poly.type
_entity_poly.pdbx_seq_one_letter_code
_entity_poly.pdbx_strand_id
1 'polypeptide(L)'
;MRQRKRLIIAILCLAGTLAPTAASRGQSTCNPPTIGSPCALGGPALSPPVEPAINLGAGNPIHLATGNKYQRETDLPAAVGTPDLEIVRHYNAGDRRESPLGRGWSLSYDARLRRVGNTWQIAQPDGSRILFRSARGHPAANQHGRLSPHETGWRWVWPNGRRLTFDARGRLATIRFARGHALFFRRHEEAGPLRGMIAAIAHSGGARFAFHYHVWKGRAYVDRIETPAGAFRYQYEPMPDAAGAFDGAREQRLTALMRPDGMRRHYLYESARQSGKPWLLTGMAIVSADGRHTLRTNTWAYDTAGRAVLSTRGEPGSDNGRITLDYVRAPGPDHDGLTRVTNAAGRESHFTTAIRGGRHVLLRAEGAGCPGCAAPGTTARYDASGRLAEINGTRITRDAGGAIRALAVRSAGWPALVLRYGAGGWRDRWASAATGVENTRFDAAHRPARREFANGDVWAYTYDAQGRPVQVRESTRDLAHLTTLAWRGQLLERVTHPNETEWREYDSKRRLVQRTVERPRGNPSVRYRDAFQYDDTGRLTRHDLPEGGALLYHGNPRGGIRGIDWLDRDGRLHTVIANVDGQPGYRYGNGLTLLTRHKSGRDTDLIVADGGRAVLAEARRHDTQGRLTEEHHGAQAMREIWRYAYDAQGRLAAAQRFTPTRPIEAAVPPESSDHSPAAPASMKSPFPIWYAWRDDGSLAARRDGAGTRRFTVIRDASGLPTQVDDIDLRYGPGRRPLRATRGNTLLATYRHNAFGHRIAVATAQAHTDYLYLDNRVVAEARRPPSASKAAEFSAAGPRAITRRYLYAGHVLVGLIDYDPVRVTDRGTLYAVHTDLLGAPRAVTDERRDVRWLAGYSPTGEATRIAGDLTLDARLPGQMLDPATGWHDNLLRTYHPGMGQYLEPDPLGPLPDNQAFGYAAQRPRQYIDPLGLMLFAFDGTRNSPLTQTNVWKMSQQYLDGPVFYQAGPGSPTDLDWDAVTAYSALNILGAQWDALLDELARPAARNDTRPIDIIGFSRGAALARHFANQISAYAHDGYFSYNDVARGVVTACVDLRFMGLFDTVAQFGLLGTQNANYDLRIAAAWEWVAHAVAIHERRRSFPVVSVGGRNGNTVEAPFIGAHADIGGGVSLDTTGRVASRGDLADVALNWMLWQARAASARFAPPTLDDREITEPILHDQRLPPTRTIMETDRRVDGPDGRQLVARQDDHARLGRAQRATTEALITRIDNWRVSTAEEVGTVDMNGYARWLHDELGWHALPA
;
A
#
# COMPACT_ATOMS: atom_id res chain seq x y z
N MET A 1 92.59 5.08 -33.45
CA MET A 1 93.60 6.17 -33.46
C MET A 1 93.75 6.76 -32.05
N ARG A 2 94.66 7.74 -31.87
CA ARG A 2 95.09 8.39 -30.59
C ARG A 2 93.91 8.86 -29.71
N GLN A 3 93.88 8.83 -28.36
CA GLN A 3 94.83 9.07 -27.23
C GLN A 3 94.83 10.52 -26.69
N ARG A 4 94.90 10.68 -25.34
CA ARG A 4 95.06 11.93 -24.49
C ARG A 4 93.72 12.60 -24.07
N LYS A 5 93.51 13.13 -22.85
CA LYS A 5 94.24 13.25 -21.54
C LYS A 5 93.16 13.34 -20.40
N ARG A 6 93.27 12.71 -19.21
CA ARG A 6 93.84 13.19 -17.90
C ARG A 6 93.31 14.55 -17.39
N LEU A 7 93.01 14.81 -16.10
CA LEU A 7 92.89 14.03 -14.83
C LEU A 7 92.33 14.97 -13.69
N ILE A 8 92.14 14.49 -12.44
CA ILE A 8 91.90 15.21 -11.14
C ILE A 8 90.40 15.40 -10.73
N ILE A 9 90.00 15.44 -9.44
CA ILE A 9 90.00 14.43 -8.33
C ILE A 9 89.33 15.05 -7.06
N ALA A 10 88.33 14.36 -6.47
CA ALA A 10 87.75 14.52 -5.10
C ALA A 10 87.12 15.89 -4.70
N ILE A 11 86.32 16.10 -3.63
CA ILE A 11 85.91 15.33 -2.42
C ILE A 11 84.36 15.32 -2.25
N LEU A 12 83.81 14.44 -1.39
CA LEU A 12 82.38 14.20 -1.07
C LEU A 12 81.65 15.33 -0.32
N CYS A 13 80.32 15.42 -0.46
CA CYS A 13 79.38 15.12 0.65
C CYS A 13 77.88 14.99 0.27
N LEU A 14 77.15 14.16 1.04
CA LEU A 14 75.69 13.95 1.20
C LEU A 14 74.75 13.72 -0.02
N ALA A 15 74.30 12.45 -0.11
CA ALA A 15 72.95 11.94 -0.43
C ALA A 15 71.95 12.76 -1.28
N GLY A 16 71.66 12.24 -2.49
CA GLY A 16 70.47 12.60 -3.28
C GLY A 16 70.38 11.83 -4.60
N THR A 17 69.64 10.72 -4.64
CA THR A 17 69.57 9.82 -5.82
C THR A 17 68.60 10.33 -6.89
N LEU A 18 69.06 11.27 -7.73
CA LEU A 18 68.42 11.64 -8.99
C LEU A 18 69.03 10.86 -10.16
N ALA A 19 68.23 10.03 -10.82
CA ALA A 19 68.57 9.42 -12.11
C ALA A 19 67.97 10.27 -13.27
N PRO A 20 68.70 10.48 -14.38
CA PRO A 20 68.32 11.45 -15.41
C PRO A 20 67.20 10.97 -16.36
N THR A 21 66.65 11.91 -17.10
CA THR A 21 65.49 11.76 -17.98
C THR A 21 65.75 10.94 -19.24
N ALA A 22 65.07 9.80 -19.37
CA ALA A 22 64.75 9.20 -20.66
C ALA A 22 63.29 9.54 -21.03
N ALA A 23 63.07 10.18 -22.18
CA ALA A 23 61.76 10.67 -22.60
C ALA A 23 60.85 9.52 -23.09
N SER A 24 60.19 8.81 -22.17
CA SER A 24 59.17 7.82 -22.52
C SER A 24 57.86 8.50 -22.92
N ARG A 25 57.29 8.11 -24.06
CA ARG A 25 55.93 8.50 -24.46
C ARG A 25 54.92 7.75 -23.59
N GLY A 26 54.61 8.30 -22.42
CA GLY A 26 53.60 7.75 -21.51
C GLY A 26 52.24 7.65 -22.19
N GLN A 27 51.83 6.44 -22.57
CA GLN A 27 50.44 6.15 -22.95
C GLN A 27 49.58 6.23 -21.68
N SER A 28 49.08 7.43 -21.40
CA SER A 28 48.19 7.72 -20.29
C SER A 28 46.83 7.05 -20.50
N THR A 29 46.72 5.80 -20.01
CA THR A 29 45.47 5.05 -19.98
C THR A 29 44.48 5.68 -19.00
N CYS A 30 43.71 6.65 -19.50
CA CYS A 30 42.63 7.26 -18.74
C CYS A 30 41.58 6.21 -18.37
N ASN A 31 41.64 5.70 -17.14
CA ASN A 31 40.63 4.86 -16.52
C ASN A 31 39.64 5.73 -15.72
N PRO A 32 38.51 6.19 -16.30
CA PRO A 32 37.39 6.71 -15.52
C PRO A 32 36.77 5.60 -14.66
N PRO A 33 36.04 5.96 -13.58
CA PRO A 33 35.54 4.97 -12.61
C PRO A 33 34.60 3.92 -13.22
N THR A 34 34.55 2.77 -12.55
CA THR A 34 33.69 1.61 -12.86
C THR A 34 32.29 1.70 -12.25
N ILE A 35 32.00 2.77 -11.50
CA ILE A 35 30.91 2.87 -10.52
C ILE A 35 29.71 3.58 -11.14
N GLY A 36 28.57 2.90 -11.16
CA GLY A 36 27.28 3.45 -11.60
C GLY A 36 26.39 3.89 -10.44
N SER A 37 25.08 3.71 -10.59
CA SER A 37 24.11 3.96 -9.52
C SER A 37 24.35 3.02 -8.32
N PRO A 38 24.42 3.51 -7.07
CA PRO A 38 24.44 2.65 -5.88
C PRO A 38 23.11 1.89 -5.67
N CYS A 39 22.04 2.33 -6.35
CA CYS A 39 20.70 1.73 -6.33
C CYS A 39 20.24 1.54 -7.79
N ALA A 40 20.80 0.54 -8.49
CA ALA A 40 20.60 0.37 -9.93
C ALA A 40 19.30 -0.41 -10.24
N LEU A 41 18.24 0.29 -10.64
CA LEU A 41 16.95 -0.28 -11.04
C LEU A 41 16.93 -0.85 -12.49
N GLY A 42 18.04 -0.77 -13.22
CA GLY A 42 18.10 -1.09 -14.65
C GLY A 42 17.54 0.01 -15.55
N GLY A 43 17.34 -0.30 -16.84
CA GLY A 43 16.79 0.58 -17.86
C GLY A 43 16.83 -0.06 -19.26
N PRO A 44 16.47 0.62 -20.35
CA PRO A 44 16.47 0.04 -21.71
C PRO A 44 17.83 -0.51 -22.13
N ALA A 45 18.90 0.30 -21.96
CA ALA A 45 20.29 -0.08 -22.25
C ALA A 45 21.20 -0.15 -21.00
N LEU A 46 20.60 -0.24 -19.80
CA LEU A 46 21.29 -0.43 -18.53
C LEU A 46 20.95 -1.82 -17.97
N SER A 47 21.92 -2.73 -17.92
CA SER A 47 21.75 -4.05 -17.31
C SER A 47 21.29 -3.88 -15.86
N PRO A 48 20.28 -4.63 -15.39
CA PRO A 48 20.02 -4.76 -13.96
C PRO A 48 21.22 -5.43 -13.26
N PRO A 49 21.33 -5.31 -11.93
CA PRO A 49 22.21 -6.14 -11.12
C PRO A 49 21.90 -7.63 -11.37
N VAL A 50 22.95 -8.47 -11.46
CA VAL A 50 22.78 -9.93 -11.63
C VAL A 50 22.69 -10.66 -10.28
N GLU A 51 22.76 -9.91 -9.18
CA GLU A 51 22.82 -10.41 -7.82
C GLU A 51 22.07 -9.43 -6.90
N PRO A 52 21.31 -9.92 -5.91
CA PRO A 52 20.79 -9.08 -4.83
C PRO A 52 21.92 -8.23 -4.23
N ALA A 53 21.70 -6.93 -4.18
CA ALA A 53 22.70 -5.95 -3.78
C ALA A 53 22.09 -5.06 -2.69
N ILE A 54 22.81 -4.93 -1.58
CA ILE A 54 22.39 -4.10 -0.46
C ILE A 54 22.67 -2.63 -0.80
N ASN A 55 21.76 -1.75 -0.41
CA ASN A 55 21.83 -0.31 -0.64
C ASN A 55 23.21 0.28 -0.26
N LEU A 56 23.93 0.82 -1.24
CA LEU A 56 25.21 1.53 -1.07
C LEU A 56 25.08 3.05 -1.17
N GLY A 57 23.84 3.57 -1.17
CA GLY A 57 23.52 4.99 -1.23
C GLY A 57 23.36 5.65 0.14
N ALA A 58 23.42 6.97 0.15
CA ALA A 58 22.96 7.88 1.20
C ALA A 58 22.73 9.27 0.57
N GLY A 59 21.77 10.10 1.01
CA GLY A 59 21.69 11.48 0.50
C GLY A 59 21.35 11.62 -1.00
N ASN A 60 20.44 10.77 -1.48
CA ASN A 60 19.74 10.87 -2.77
C ASN A 60 20.60 10.89 -4.08
N PRO A 61 21.25 9.78 -4.46
CA PRO A 61 22.16 8.98 -3.65
C PRO A 61 23.64 9.32 -3.98
N ILE A 62 24.42 9.45 -2.92
CA ILE A 62 25.87 9.46 -2.86
C ILE A 62 26.32 8.03 -2.56
N HIS A 63 27.28 7.49 -3.30
CA HIS A 63 27.80 6.14 -3.12
C HIS A 63 28.74 6.06 -1.89
N LEU A 64 28.28 5.44 -0.80
CA LEU A 64 28.92 5.42 0.53
C LEU A 64 30.44 5.15 0.50
N ALA A 65 30.89 4.14 -0.24
CA ALA A 65 32.31 3.75 -0.26
C ALA A 65 33.25 4.71 -1.01
N THR A 66 32.72 5.67 -1.80
CA THR A 66 33.53 6.45 -2.76
C THR A 66 33.11 7.92 -2.92
N GLY A 67 31.98 8.32 -2.36
CA GLY A 67 31.44 9.67 -2.43
C GLY A 67 30.99 10.13 -3.82
N ASN A 68 30.83 9.21 -4.76
CA ASN A 68 30.30 9.54 -6.09
C ASN A 68 28.82 9.93 -5.99
N LYS A 69 28.47 11.18 -6.32
CA LYS A 69 27.07 11.61 -6.43
C LYS A 69 26.48 11.12 -7.75
N TYR A 70 25.37 10.39 -7.65
CA TYR A 70 24.55 9.98 -8.79
C TYR A 70 23.18 10.67 -8.75
N GLN A 71 22.58 10.97 -9.90
CA GLN A 71 21.21 11.48 -10.03
C GLN A 71 20.55 10.86 -11.28
N ARG A 72 19.30 10.41 -11.17
CA ARG A 72 18.46 10.01 -12.30
C ARG A 72 17.32 11.03 -12.47
N GLU A 73 17.32 11.73 -13.60
CA GLU A 73 16.28 12.68 -13.99
C GLU A 73 15.41 12.04 -15.06
N THR A 74 14.08 12.20 -14.95
CA THR A 74 13.12 11.57 -15.87
C THR A 74 12.36 12.66 -16.62
N ASP A 75 12.81 12.96 -17.84
CA ASP A 75 12.23 14.01 -18.68
C ASP A 75 10.93 13.50 -19.31
N LEU A 76 10.93 12.22 -19.70
CA LEU A 76 9.79 11.48 -20.21
C LEU A 76 9.97 10.01 -19.77
N PRO A 77 9.22 9.48 -18.78
CA PRO A 77 9.29 8.04 -18.46
C PRO A 77 8.86 7.16 -19.65
N ALA A 78 8.94 5.83 -19.53
CA ALA A 78 8.60 4.91 -20.63
C ALA A 78 7.08 4.72 -20.79
N ALA A 79 6.57 4.80 -22.03
CA ALA A 79 5.14 4.74 -22.31
C ALA A 79 4.56 3.32 -22.32
N VAL A 80 3.33 3.09 -21.86
CA VAL A 80 2.78 1.72 -21.77
C VAL A 80 2.53 1.05 -23.13
N GLY A 81 2.22 1.83 -24.17
CA GLY A 81 2.21 1.34 -25.55
C GLY A 81 3.61 1.13 -26.15
N THR A 82 4.65 1.69 -25.53
CA THR A 82 6.06 1.60 -25.96
C THR A 82 7.01 1.53 -24.75
N PRO A 83 6.95 0.46 -23.91
CA PRO A 83 7.50 0.43 -22.53
C PRO A 83 9.03 0.42 -22.46
N ASP A 84 9.65 0.55 -23.63
CA ASP A 84 11.08 0.53 -23.85
C ASP A 84 11.64 1.92 -24.27
N LEU A 85 10.75 2.90 -24.53
CA LEU A 85 11.08 4.21 -25.10
C LEU A 85 10.83 5.35 -24.07
N GLU A 86 11.90 5.81 -23.42
CA GLU A 86 11.93 6.91 -22.43
C GLU A 86 12.90 8.05 -22.85
N ILE A 87 12.82 9.22 -22.22
CA ILE A 87 13.92 10.19 -22.11
C ILE A 87 14.29 10.31 -20.63
N VAL A 88 15.40 9.69 -20.27
CA VAL A 88 15.95 9.72 -18.92
C VAL A 88 17.42 10.12 -19.00
N ARG A 89 17.82 10.97 -18.06
CA ARG A 89 19.18 11.49 -17.92
C ARG A 89 19.82 10.97 -16.65
N HIS A 90 21.07 10.54 -16.75
CA HIS A 90 21.89 10.09 -15.64
C HIS A 90 23.03 11.09 -15.44
N TYR A 91 23.13 11.69 -14.26
CA TYR A 91 24.34 12.40 -13.81
C TYR A 91 25.15 11.50 -12.90
N ASN A 92 26.45 11.43 -13.14
CA ASN A 92 27.43 10.70 -12.34
C ASN A 92 28.67 11.61 -12.19
N ALA A 93 28.91 12.11 -10.97
CA ALA A 93 29.97 13.08 -10.68
C ALA A 93 31.38 12.60 -11.07
N GLY A 94 31.61 11.29 -11.04
CA GLY A 94 32.85 10.63 -11.44
C GLY A 94 32.98 10.37 -12.95
N ASP A 95 31.91 10.41 -13.74
CA ASP A 95 32.00 10.07 -15.17
C ASP A 95 32.60 11.20 -16.01
N ARG A 96 33.79 10.93 -16.56
CA ARG A 96 34.56 11.84 -17.42
C ARG A 96 34.32 11.61 -18.91
N ARG A 97 33.33 10.80 -19.31
CA ARG A 97 32.94 10.64 -20.73
C ARG A 97 32.50 11.97 -21.33
N GLU A 98 32.92 12.23 -22.56
CA GLU A 98 32.28 13.23 -23.42
C GLU A 98 30.84 12.81 -23.73
N SER A 99 29.93 13.76 -23.56
CA SER A 99 28.48 13.54 -23.67
C SER A 99 27.81 14.75 -24.32
N PRO A 100 26.81 14.56 -25.19
CA PRO A 100 26.02 15.66 -25.76
C PRO A 100 25.19 16.46 -24.74
N LEU A 101 25.11 16.01 -23.48
CA LEU A 101 24.51 16.76 -22.36
C LEU A 101 25.56 17.48 -21.48
N GLY A 102 26.81 17.55 -21.94
CA GLY A 102 27.93 18.05 -21.14
C GLY A 102 28.43 17.03 -20.11
N ARG A 103 29.51 17.41 -19.42
CA ARG A 103 30.28 16.51 -18.55
C ARG A 103 29.46 16.00 -17.36
N GLY A 104 29.64 14.72 -17.02
CA GLY A 104 28.91 14.04 -15.94
C GLY A 104 27.49 13.59 -16.30
N TRP A 105 26.82 14.23 -17.26
CA TRP A 105 25.49 13.87 -17.75
C TRP A 105 25.52 12.87 -18.91
N SER A 106 24.48 12.06 -19.07
CA SER A 106 24.30 11.10 -20.18
C SER A 106 22.83 10.68 -20.33
N LEU A 107 22.44 10.15 -21.49
CA LEU A 107 21.10 9.59 -21.72
C LEU A 107 21.05 8.09 -21.45
N SER A 108 19.87 7.53 -21.20
CA SER A 108 19.64 6.07 -21.07
C SER A 108 19.97 5.25 -22.33
N TYR A 109 20.34 5.91 -23.42
CA TYR A 109 20.81 5.32 -24.68
C TYR A 109 22.33 5.49 -24.92
N ASP A 110 23.07 6.15 -24.02
CA ASP A 110 24.54 6.31 -24.10
C ASP A 110 25.32 5.03 -23.73
N ALA A 111 24.77 3.86 -24.07
CA ALA A 111 25.50 2.61 -24.07
C ALA A 111 26.54 2.62 -25.20
N ARG A 112 27.82 2.48 -24.86
CA ARG A 112 28.94 2.52 -25.82
C ARG A 112 29.88 1.34 -25.58
N LEU A 113 30.09 0.52 -26.61
CA LEU A 113 31.08 -0.56 -26.63
C LEU A 113 32.45 0.02 -27.02
N ARG A 114 33.52 -0.37 -26.33
CA ARG A 114 34.91 -0.06 -26.72
C ARG A 114 35.81 -1.27 -26.48
N ARG A 115 36.90 -1.38 -27.24
CA ARG A 115 37.98 -2.34 -26.98
C ARG A 115 39.12 -1.62 -26.28
N VAL A 116 39.59 -2.17 -25.16
CA VAL A 116 40.73 -1.68 -24.39
C VAL A 116 41.70 -2.85 -24.22
N GLY A 117 42.73 -2.89 -25.06
CA GLY A 117 43.64 -4.03 -25.18
C GLY A 117 42.90 -5.34 -25.48
N ASN A 118 43.01 -6.31 -24.55
CA ASN A 118 42.35 -7.62 -24.63
C ASN A 118 41.02 -7.69 -23.84
N THR A 119 40.40 -6.55 -23.52
CA THR A 119 39.07 -6.49 -22.88
C THR A 119 38.10 -5.69 -23.74
N TRP A 120 36.89 -6.22 -23.91
CA TRP A 120 35.75 -5.48 -24.44
C TRP A 120 34.98 -4.86 -23.27
N GLN A 121 34.73 -3.56 -23.33
CA GLN A 121 34.11 -2.76 -22.28
C GLN A 121 32.81 -2.15 -22.80
N ILE A 122 31.69 -2.45 -22.14
CA ILE A 122 30.43 -1.73 -22.34
C ILE A 122 30.34 -0.64 -21.27
N ALA A 123 30.40 0.61 -21.71
CA ALA A 123 30.06 1.76 -20.89
C ALA A 123 28.54 1.92 -20.86
N GLN A 124 27.94 1.71 -19.69
CA GLN A 124 26.49 1.82 -19.50
C GLN A 124 26.05 3.29 -19.31
N PRO A 125 24.75 3.62 -19.42
CA PRO A 125 24.25 4.97 -19.19
C PRO A 125 24.69 5.55 -17.84
N ASP A 126 24.39 4.88 -16.73
CA ASP A 126 24.60 5.35 -15.35
C ASP A 126 26.07 5.60 -14.93
N GLY A 127 27.04 5.37 -15.82
CA GLY A 127 28.47 5.50 -15.58
C GLY A 127 29.17 4.18 -15.24
N SER A 128 28.44 3.10 -14.96
CA SER A 128 29.05 1.78 -14.74
C SER A 128 29.69 1.20 -16.01
N ARG A 129 30.53 0.18 -15.82
CA ARG A 129 31.31 -0.50 -16.88
C ARG A 129 31.17 -2.01 -16.75
N ILE A 130 30.69 -2.69 -17.79
CA ILE A 130 30.70 -4.16 -17.87
C ILE A 130 31.89 -4.60 -18.71
N LEU A 131 32.63 -5.61 -18.24
CA LEU A 131 33.87 -6.09 -18.85
C LEU A 131 33.72 -7.54 -19.36
N PHE A 132 34.07 -7.75 -20.62
CA PHE A 132 34.21 -9.06 -21.24
C PHE A 132 35.69 -9.28 -21.57
N ARG A 133 36.38 -10.07 -20.76
CA ARG A 133 37.78 -10.48 -21.01
C ARG A 133 37.84 -11.32 -22.27
N SER A 134 38.90 -11.18 -23.06
CA SER A 134 39.07 -11.92 -24.31
C SER A 134 40.33 -12.77 -24.33
N ALA A 135 40.18 -14.02 -24.78
CA ALA A 135 41.27 -14.81 -25.32
C ALA A 135 41.21 -14.75 -26.86
N ARG A 136 42.36 -14.47 -27.50
CA ARG A 136 42.53 -14.45 -28.97
C ARG A 136 41.50 -13.60 -29.76
N GLY A 137 40.92 -12.57 -29.15
CA GLY A 137 40.00 -11.61 -29.80
C GLY A 137 38.50 -11.87 -29.56
N HIS A 138 38.12 -13.10 -29.18
CA HIS A 138 36.75 -13.44 -28.82
C HIS A 138 36.46 -13.10 -27.34
N PRO A 139 35.41 -12.34 -27.02
CA PRO A 139 35.01 -12.08 -25.63
C PRO A 139 34.36 -13.33 -25.00
N ALA A 140 34.78 -13.68 -23.78
CA ALA A 140 34.11 -14.70 -22.99
C ALA A 140 32.76 -14.17 -22.46
N ALA A 141 31.77 -15.04 -22.30
CA ALA A 141 30.52 -14.70 -21.62
C ALA A 141 30.76 -14.45 -20.12
N ASN A 142 29.88 -13.67 -19.49
CA ASN A 142 29.92 -13.37 -18.05
C ASN A 142 28.49 -13.38 -17.46
N GLN A 143 28.36 -13.03 -16.18
CA GLN A 143 27.06 -12.95 -15.49
C GLN A 143 26.05 -11.99 -16.18
N HIS A 144 26.51 -10.95 -16.87
CA HIS A 144 25.67 -10.05 -17.66
C HIS A 144 25.33 -10.60 -19.06
N GLY A 145 25.63 -11.87 -19.34
CA GLY A 145 25.32 -12.57 -20.57
C GLY A 145 26.49 -12.67 -21.56
N ARG A 146 26.18 -12.71 -22.87
CA ARG A 146 27.16 -13.01 -23.93
C ARG A 146 27.31 -11.86 -24.92
N LEU A 147 28.54 -11.37 -25.10
CA LEU A 147 28.95 -10.51 -26.20
C LEU A 147 29.44 -11.37 -27.38
N SER A 148 29.13 -10.97 -28.61
CA SER A 148 29.44 -11.74 -29.85
C SER A 148 29.52 -10.81 -31.07
N PRO A 149 30.28 -11.14 -32.13
CA PRO A 149 30.20 -10.44 -33.41
C PRO A 149 28.78 -10.51 -34.03
N HIS A 150 28.42 -9.51 -34.83
CA HIS A 150 27.13 -9.44 -35.51
C HIS A 150 27.19 -8.55 -36.75
N GLU A 151 26.97 -9.10 -37.95
CA GLU A 151 27.03 -8.33 -39.21
C GLU A 151 28.34 -7.51 -39.29
N THR A 152 28.25 -6.18 -39.33
CA THR A 152 29.40 -5.25 -39.35
C THR A 152 29.82 -4.76 -37.95
N GLY A 153 29.31 -5.36 -36.87
CA GLY A 153 29.46 -4.88 -35.50
C GLY A 153 29.34 -5.99 -34.44
N TRP A 154 28.64 -5.69 -33.35
CA TRP A 154 28.59 -6.54 -32.14
C TRP A 154 27.18 -6.66 -31.56
N ARG A 155 26.89 -7.81 -30.94
CA ARG A 155 25.63 -8.12 -30.27
C ARG A 155 25.88 -8.65 -28.86
N TRP A 156 25.23 -8.03 -27.88
CA TRP A 156 25.20 -8.43 -26.48
C TRP A 156 23.81 -8.99 -26.15
N VAL A 157 23.75 -10.20 -25.61
CA VAL A 157 22.51 -10.88 -25.19
C VAL A 157 22.54 -11.06 -23.67
N TRP A 158 21.53 -10.53 -22.99
CA TRP A 158 21.35 -10.61 -21.53
C TRP A 158 20.75 -11.98 -21.11
N PRO A 159 20.89 -12.40 -19.84
CA PRO A 159 20.31 -13.66 -19.35
C PRO A 159 18.77 -13.75 -19.52
N ASN A 160 18.06 -12.62 -19.44
CA ASN A 160 16.61 -12.54 -19.68
C ASN A 160 16.22 -12.47 -21.17
N GLY A 161 17.14 -12.76 -22.09
CA GLY A 161 16.90 -12.80 -23.53
C GLY A 161 16.91 -11.44 -24.25
N ARG A 162 16.93 -10.30 -23.54
CA ARG A 162 17.07 -8.96 -24.15
C ARG A 162 18.38 -8.86 -24.93
N ARG A 163 18.36 -8.18 -26.08
CA ARG A 163 19.51 -8.12 -27.02
C ARG A 163 19.82 -6.67 -27.39
N LEU A 164 21.08 -6.26 -27.29
CA LEU A 164 21.57 -4.96 -27.75
C LEU A 164 22.52 -5.19 -28.93
N THR A 165 22.48 -4.35 -29.97
CA THR A 165 23.51 -4.33 -31.02
C THR A 165 24.25 -3.00 -31.06
N PHE A 166 25.54 -3.07 -31.36
CA PHE A 166 26.45 -1.95 -31.53
C PHE A 166 27.07 -2.01 -32.92
N ASP A 167 27.30 -0.86 -33.55
CA ASP A 167 27.95 -0.78 -34.86
C ASP A 167 29.47 -1.02 -34.82
N ALA A 168 30.12 -0.96 -35.99
CA ALA A 168 31.59 -1.06 -36.15
C ALA A 168 32.40 -0.09 -35.28
N ARG A 169 31.79 1.04 -34.88
CA ARG A 169 32.39 2.11 -34.07
C ARG A 169 31.98 2.01 -32.59
N GLY A 170 31.28 0.93 -32.20
CA GLY A 170 30.84 0.66 -30.84
C GLY A 170 29.64 1.50 -30.37
N ARG A 171 28.92 2.17 -31.27
CA ARG A 171 27.76 3.00 -30.94
C ARG A 171 26.49 2.13 -30.93
N LEU A 172 25.60 2.31 -29.93
CA LEU A 172 24.33 1.57 -29.87
C LEU A 172 23.50 1.77 -31.15
N ALA A 173 23.00 0.67 -31.72
CA ALA A 173 22.32 0.60 -33.01
C ALA A 173 20.91 0.00 -32.92
N THR A 174 20.70 -1.05 -32.11
CA THR A 174 19.35 -1.55 -31.77
C THR A 174 19.25 -2.07 -30.33
N ILE A 175 18.03 -2.14 -29.81
CA ILE A 175 17.65 -2.96 -28.65
C ILE A 175 16.45 -3.84 -29.05
N ARG A 176 16.41 -5.11 -28.64
CA ARG A 176 15.28 -6.02 -28.81
C ARG A 176 14.89 -6.66 -27.48
N PHE A 177 13.60 -6.74 -27.21
CA PHE A 177 13.03 -7.08 -25.91
C PHE A 177 12.35 -8.46 -25.94
N ALA A 178 12.20 -9.10 -24.77
CA ALA A 178 11.76 -10.49 -24.67
C ALA A 178 10.33 -10.74 -25.22
N ARG A 179 9.47 -9.71 -25.20
CA ARG A 179 8.10 -9.73 -25.77
C ARG A 179 8.04 -9.39 -27.27
N GLY A 180 9.19 -9.29 -27.96
CA GLY A 180 9.28 -9.09 -29.42
C GLY A 180 9.50 -7.64 -29.88
N HIS A 181 9.22 -6.64 -29.04
CA HIS A 181 9.43 -5.22 -29.35
C HIS A 181 10.91 -4.86 -29.58
N ALA A 182 11.16 -3.73 -30.23
CA ALA A 182 12.50 -3.26 -30.56
C ALA A 182 12.63 -1.71 -30.62
N LEU A 183 13.84 -1.21 -30.37
CA LEU A 183 14.29 0.14 -30.68
C LEU A 183 15.37 0.12 -31.76
N PHE A 184 15.33 1.12 -32.65
CA PHE A 184 16.29 1.34 -33.74
C PHE A 184 16.88 2.75 -33.66
N PHE A 185 18.19 2.89 -33.83
CA PHE A 185 18.92 4.16 -33.63
C PHE A 185 19.52 4.66 -34.94
N ARG A 186 18.94 5.72 -35.52
CA ARG A 186 19.50 6.43 -36.68
C ARG A 186 20.49 7.49 -36.21
N ARG A 187 21.62 7.63 -36.91
CA ARG A 187 22.71 8.57 -36.58
C ARG A 187 23.07 9.44 -37.77
N HIS A 188 23.65 10.62 -37.54
CA HIS A 188 24.25 11.41 -38.61
C HIS A 188 25.56 10.75 -39.08
N GLU A 189 25.74 10.55 -40.39
CA GLU A 189 26.98 9.95 -40.93
C GLU A 189 27.86 10.93 -41.73
N GLU A 190 27.31 12.10 -42.07
CA GLU A 190 27.98 13.26 -42.68
C GLU A 190 29.25 13.69 -41.93
N ALA A 191 30.20 14.29 -42.65
CA ALA A 191 31.44 14.79 -42.06
C ALA A 191 31.22 16.14 -41.34
N GLY A 192 31.33 16.15 -40.01
CA GLY A 192 31.21 17.36 -39.21
C GLY A 192 31.01 17.08 -37.72
N PRO A 193 30.75 18.11 -36.89
CA PRO A 193 30.57 17.99 -35.44
C PRO A 193 29.44 17.05 -35.00
N LEU A 194 28.44 16.81 -35.85
CA LEU A 194 27.31 15.94 -35.58
C LEU A 194 27.60 14.45 -35.83
N ARG A 195 28.75 14.09 -36.42
CA ARG A 195 28.99 12.73 -36.94
C ARG A 195 28.91 11.65 -35.86
N GLY A 196 27.92 10.78 -35.96
CA GLY A 196 27.62 9.70 -35.03
C GLY A 196 26.72 10.05 -33.85
N MET A 197 26.31 11.31 -33.73
CA MET A 197 25.22 11.68 -32.82
C MET A 197 23.91 11.02 -33.27
N ILE A 198 23.01 10.78 -32.32
CA ILE A 198 21.69 10.20 -32.61
C ILE A 198 20.91 11.24 -33.40
N ALA A 199 20.41 10.90 -34.59
CA ALA A 199 19.50 11.75 -35.36
C ALA A 199 18.04 11.42 -35.04
N ALA A 200 17.74 10.14 -34.79
CA ALA A 200 16.42 9.69 -34.36
C ALA A 200 16.48 8.33 -33.63
N ILE A 201 15.48 8.08 -32.79
CA ILE A 201 15.17 6.76 -32.21
C ILE A 201 13.78 6.37 -32.70
N ALA A 202 13.59 5.13 -33.15
CA ALA A 202 12.30 4.60 -33.56
C ALA A 202 11.97 3.30 -32.81
N HIS A 203 10.73 3.17 -32.34
CA HIS A 203 10.20 1.95 -31.73
C HIS A 203 9.48 1.09 -32.79
N SER A 204 9.49 -0.23 -32.64
CA SER A 204 8.79 -1.18 -33.52
C SER A 204 7.29 -0.94 -33.65
N GLY A 205 6.67 -0.26 -32.68
CA GLY A 205 5.27 0.21 -32.73
C GLY A 205 5.08 1.59 -33.39
N GLY A 206 6.04 2.09 -34.17
CA GLY A 206 5.92 3.31 -34.99
C GLY A 206 6.27 4.64 -34.29
N ALA A 207 6.27 4.70 -32.95
CA ALA A 207 6.68 5.90 -32.21
C ALA A 207 8.15 6.28 -32.48
N ARG A 208 8.45 7.58 -32.56
CA ARG A 208 9.79 8.11 -32.87
C ARG A 208 10.14 9.36 -32.05
N PHE A 209 11.42 9.51 -31.74
CA PHE A 209 12.03 10.76 -31.26
C PHE A 209 13.02 11.28 -32.31
N ALA A 210 13.11 12.60 -32.48
CA ALA A 210 14.14 13.26 -33.28
C ALA A 210 15.05 14.12 -32.38
N PHE A 211 16.32 14.22 -32.74
CA PHE A 211 17.36 14.84 -31.92
C PHE A 211 18.02 15.97 -32.69
N HIS A 212 18.10 17.15 -32.08
CA HIS A 212 18.65 18.36 -32.66
C HIS A 212 19.77 18.90 -31.77
N TYR A 213 20.77 19.52 -32.39
CA TYR A 213 22.01 19.89 -31.74
C TYR A 213 22.44 21.30 -32.13
N HIS A 214 22.91 22.09 -31.16
CA HIS A 214 23.76 23.24 -31.44
C HIS A 214 25.24 22.83 -31.35
N VAL A 215 26.11 23.62 -32.00
CA VAL A 215 27.56 23.36 -32.01
C VAL A 215 28.29 24.49 -31.30
N TRP A 216 28.99 24.17 -30.22
CA TRP A 216 29.88 25.09 -29.51
C TRP A 216 31.34 24.69 -29.77
N LYS A 217 32.11 25.56 -30.42
CA LYS A 217 33.55 25.38 -30.72
C LYS A 217 33.92 23.98 -31.24
N GLY A 218 33.12 23.46 -32.17
CA GLY A 218 33.33 22.16 -32.83
C GLY A 218 32.76 20.93 -32.11
N ARG A 219 32.09 21.10 -30.96
CA ARG A 219 31.38 20.01 -30.24
C ARG A 219 29.87 20.20 -30.31
N ALA A 220 29.15 19.09 -30.51
CA ALA A 220 27.69 19.07 -30.54
C ALA A 220 27.10 18.83 -29.15
N TYR A 221 26.12 19.66 -28.79
CA TYR A 221 25.32 19.57 -27.56
C TYR A 221 23.84 19.45 -27.96
N VAL A 222 23.03 18.69 -27.24
CA VAL A 222 21.60 18.55 -27.57
C VAL A 222 20.90 19.90 -27.36
N ASP A 223 20.39 20.54 -28.42
CA ASP A 223 19.50 21.71 -28.33
C ASP A 223 18.13 21.24 -27.85
N ARG A 224 17.55 20.26 -28.56
CA ARG A 224 16.26 19.69 -28.23
C ARG A 224 16.08 18.25 -28.67
N ILE A 225 15.18 17.55 -27.98
CA ILE A 225 14.64 16.26 -28.39
C ILE A 225 13.15 16.45 -28.67
N GLU A 226 12.76 16.21 -29.92
CA GLU A 226 11.38 16.25 -30.37
C GLU A 226 10.73 14.88 -30.15
N THR A 227 9.56 14.87 -29.51
CA THR A 227 8.81 13.67 -29.12
C THR A 227 7.35 13.82 -29.54
N PRO A 228 6.53 12.75 -29.51
CA PRO A 228 5.07 12.86 -29.70
C PRO A 228 4.38 13.80 -28.69
N ALA A 229 5.02 14.05 -27.55
CA ALA A 229 4.58 15.01 -26.53
C ALA A 229 5.04 16.46 -26.78
N GLY A 230 5.91 16.70 -27.76
CA GLY A 230 6.54 17.99 -28.01
C GLY A 230 8.05 18.00 -27.76
N ALA A 231 8.66 19.19 -27.76
CA ALA A 231 10.11 19.37 -27.73
C ALA A 231 10.67 19.68 -26.34
N PHE A 232 11.50 18.78 -25.80
CA PHE A 232 12.32 19.02 -24.61
C PHE A 232 13.57 19.78 -25.04
N ARG A 233 13.83 20.96 -24.47
CA ARG A 233 14.91 21.88 -24.85
C ARG A 233 15.94 22.01 -23.73
N TYR A 234 17.22 22.02 -24.05
CA TYR A 234 18.30 21.97 -23.08
C TYR A 234 19.14 23.25 -23.15
N GLN A 235 19.36 23.88 -22.00
CA GLN A 235 20.11 25.13 -21.87
C GLN A 235 21.45 24.86 -21.20
N TYR A 236 22.49 25.56 -21.67
CA TYR A 236 23.86 25.37 -21.24
C TYR A 236 24.57 26.70 -21.09
N GLU A 237 25.55 26.74 -20.19
CA GLU A 237 26.54 27.83 -20.12
C GLU A 237 27.94 27.28 -20.46
N PRO A 238 28.88 28.13 -20.93
CA PRO A 238 30.29 27.74 -21.04
C PRO A 238 30.80 27.28 -19.67
N MET A 239 31.58 26.20 -19.61
CA MET A 239 32.15 25.75 -18.35
C MET A 239 33.25 26.74 -17.93
N PRO A 240 33.14 27.41 -16.77
CA PRO A 240 34.16 28.35 -16.33
C PRO A 240 35.46 27.62 -15.97
N ASP A 241 36.56 28.36 -16.00
CA ASP A 241 37.87 27.89 -15.57
C ASP A 241 38.00 27.81 -14.03
N ALA A 242 39.22 27.59 -13.53
CA ALA A 242 39.50 27.51 -12.10
C ALA A 242 39.41 28.86 -11.36
N ALA A 243 39.44 29.99 -12.07
CA ALA A 243 39.27 31.34 -11.54
C ALA A 243 37.81 31.84 -11.65
N GLY A 244 36.94 31.11 -12.34
CA GLY A 244 35.55 31.48 -12.59
C GLY A 244 35.33 32.23 -13.92
N ALA A 245 36.36 32.38 -14.75
CA ALA A 245 36.25 33.06 -16.04
C ALA A 245 35.66 32.13 -17.12
N PHE A 246 34.85 32.69 -18.01
CA PHE A 246 34.16 31.96 -19.09
C PHE A 246 34.86 32.04 -20.46
N ASP A 247 35.88 32.88 -20.60
CA ASP A 247 36.60 33.06 -21.86
C ASP A 247 37.42 31.81 -22.23
N GLY A 248 37.68 31.61 -23.52
CA GLY A 248 38.38 30.43 -24.07
C GLY A 248 37.59 29.11 -23.99
N ALA A 249 36.67 28.95 -23.04
CA ALA A 249 35.98 27.71 -22.66
C ALA A 249 35.56 26.79 -23.83
N ARG A 250 36.07 25.55 -23.82
CA ARG A 250 35.84 24.49 -24.83
C ARG A 250 34.76 23.46 -24.45
N GLU A 251 34.25 23.51 -23.23
CA GLU A 251 33.13 22.68 -22.78
C GLU A 251 31.96 23.58 -22.39
N GLN A 252 30.73 23.06 -22.49
CA GLN A 252 29.55 23.65 -21.85
C GLN A 252 28.99 22.68 -20.80
N ARG A 253 28.30 23.21 -19.77
CA ARG A 253 27.59 22.43 -18.74
C ARG A 253 26.08 22.70 -18.81
N LEU A 254 25.27 21.67 -18.63
CA LEU A 254 23.80 21.73 -18.72
C LEU A 254 23.22 22.46 -17.51
N THR A 255 22.74 23.69 -17.70
CA THR A 255 22.19 24.54 -16.63
C THR A 255 20.68 24.40 -16.45
N ALA A 256 19.93 24.09 -17.51
CA ALA A 256 18.51 23.79 -17.39
C ALA A 256 17.99 22.79 -18.43
N LEU A 257 16.97 22.02 -18.07
CA LEU A 257 16.00 21.47 -19.02
C LEU A 257 14.77 22.38 -19.01
N MET A 258 14.38 22.88 -20.18
CA MET A 258 13.04 23.39 -20.44
C MET A 258 12.19 22.28 -21.08
N ARG A 259 11.07 21.93 -20.45
CA ARG A 259 10.14 20.93 -20.98
C ARG A 259 9.28 21.52 -22.12
N PRO A 260 8.46 20.74 -22.87
CA PRO A 260 7.66 21.22 -24.01
C PRO A 260 6.57 22.25 -23.70
N ASP A 261 6.59 22.79 -22.49
CA ASP A 261 5.42 23.13 -21.72
C ASP A 261 5.61 24.42 -20.88
N GLY A 262 6.84 24.76 -20.52
CA GLY A 262 7.22 26.00 -19.83
C GLY A 262 8.13 25.79 -18.62
N MET A 263 8.15 24.59 -18.00
CA MET A 263 9.03 24.29 -16.86
C MET A 263 10.46 24.71 -17.15
N ARG A 264 11.22 25.10 -16.12
CA ARG A 264 12.68 24.93 -16.15
C ARG A 264 13.16 24.14 -14.94
N ARG A 265 13.76 22.97 -15.18
CA ARG A 265 14.51 22.21 -14.17
C ARG A 265 15.93 22.74 -14.18
N HIS A 266 16.29 23.52 -13.15
CA HIS A 266 17.60 24.16 -13.04
C HIS A 266 18.62 23.27 -12.32
N TYR A 267 19.85 23.28 -12.83
CA TYR A 267 20.99 22.54 -12.32
C TYR A 267 22.02 23.54 -11.80
N LEU A 268 22.28 23.48 -10.49
CA LEU A 268 23.04 24.50 -9.78
C LEU A 268 24.51 24.07 -9.64
N TYR A 269 25.40 25.03 -9.88
CA TYR A 269 26.85 24.84 -9.96
C TYR A 269 27.57 25.95 -9.18
N GLU A 270 27.31 26.00 -7.87
CA GLU A 270 27.77 27.04 -6.94
C GLU A 270 29.25 26.83 -6.56
N SER A 271 30.15 27.72 -7.01
CA SER A 271 31.61 27.61 -6.81
C SER A 271 32.02 27.28 -5.36
N ALA A 272 31.40 27.95 -4.38
CA ALA A 272 31.60 27.74 -2.94
C ALA A 272 31.28 26.32 -2.42
N ARG A 273 30.61 25.48 -3.22
CA ARG A 273 30.26 24.07 -2.91
C ARG A 273 30.95 23.06 -3.82
N GLN A 274 31.69 23.52 -4.84
CA GLN A 274 32.33 22.68 -5.88
C GLN A 274 33.80 22.33 -5.63
N SER A 275 34.47 22.97 -4.66
CA SER A 275 35.91 22.78 -4.38
C SER A 275 36.79 22.83 -5.64
N GLY A 276 36.55 23.85 -6.47
CA GLY A 276 37.30 24.10 -7.71
C GLY A 276 36.99 23.15 -8.88
N LYS A 277 35.87 22.41 -8.85
CA LYS A 277 35.48 21.45 -9.91
C LYS A 277 34.18 21.88 -10.60
N PRO A 278 34.23 22.73 -11.65
CA PRO A 278 33.07 23.43 -12.19
C PRO A 278 31.98 22.54 -12.83
N TRP A 279 32.22 21.23 -12.98
CA TRP A 279 31.22 20.27 -13.47
C TRP A 279 30.42 19.58 -12.35
N LEU A 280 30.71 19.83 -11.07
CA LEU A 280 30.03 19.17 -9.95
C LEU A 280 28.69 19.85 -9.64
N LEU A 281 27.59 19.09 -9.70
CA LEU A 281 26.22 19.55 -9.42
C LEU A 281 26.02 19.76 -7.91
N THR A 282 25.82 21.01 -7.49
CA THR A 282 25.68 21.43 -6.07
C THR A 282 24.23 21.62 -5.63
N GLY A 283 23.29 21.56 -6.56
CA GLY A 283 21.88 21.56 -6.23
C GLY A 283 20.99 21.42 -7.46
N MET A 284 19.70 21.31 -7.19
CA MET A 284 18.66 21.29 -8.21
C MET A 284 17.51 22.16 -7.75
N ALA A 285 16.96 22.93 -8.71
CA ALA A 285 15.76 23.71 -8.51
C ALA A 285 14.76 23.47 -9.63
N ILE A 286 13.53 23.86 -9.34
CA ILE A 286 12.39 23.78 -10.22
C ILE A 286 11.84 25.19 -10.36
N VAL A 287 11.67 25.66 -11.59
CA VAL A 287 11.01 26.93 -11.92
C VAL A 287 9.68 26.61 -12.60
N SER A 288 8.62 27.31 -12.18
CA SER A 288 7.28 27.17 -12.74
C SER A 288 7.19 27.62 -14.21
N ALA A 289 6.15 27.19 -14.93
CA ALA A 289 6.00 27.45 -16.37
C ALA A 289 5.77 28.94 -16.72
N ASP A 290 5.17 29.69 -15.80
CA ASP A 290 5.04 31.15 -15.85
C ASP A 290 6.32 31.88 -15.35
N GLY A 291 7.32 31.15 -14.87
CA GLY A 291 8.58 31.67 -14.34
C GLY A 291 8.52 32.26 -12.93
N ARG A 292 7.35 32.28 -12.27
CA ARG A 292 7.14 33.05 -11.02
C ARG A 292 7.63 32.37 -9.75
N HIS A 293 7.52 31.05 -9.67
CA HIS A 293 7.84 30.28 -8.46
C HIS A 293 9.08 29.42 -8.70
N THR A 294 10.07 29.54 -7.82
CA THR A 294 11.29 28.70 -7.83
C THR A 294 11.41 27.92 -6.53
N LEU A 295 11.39 26.60 -6.61
CA LEU A 295 11.59 25.68 -5.50
C LEU A 295 12.92 24.93 -5.67
N ARG A 296 13.89 25.16 -4.79
CA ARG A 296 15.06 24.28 -4.69
C ARG A 296 14.64 22.94 -4.08
N THR A 297 15.01 21.83 -4.72
CA THR A 297 14.66 20.49 -4.23
C THR A 297 15.80 19.84 -3.45
N ASN A 298 17.04 20.13 -3.81
CA ASN A 298 18.21 19.49 -3.22
C ASN A 298 19.43 20.41 -3.20
N THR A 299 20.31 20.16 -2.21
CA THR A 299 21.63 20.76 -2.11
C THR A 299 22.69 19.71 -1.79
N TRP A 300 23.85 19.83 -2.42
CA TRP A 300 25.04 19.01 -2.21
C TRP A 300 26.29 19.89 -2.14
N ALA A 301 27.31 19.42 -1.43
CA ALA A 301 28.65 20.01 -1.44
C ALA A 301 29.70 18.90 -1.46
N TYR A 302 30.89 19.23 -1.96
CA TYR A 302 31.96 18.27 -2.24
C TYR A 302 33.26 18.64 -1.51
N ASP A 303 34.21 17.71 -1.48
CA ASP A 303 35.58 17.95 -1.01
C ASP A 303 36.56 18.23 -2.17
N THR A 304 37.83 18.49 -1.83
CA THR A 304 38.91 18.72 -2.80
C THR A 304 39.25 17.50 -3.65
N ALA A 305 38.84 16.28 -3.28
CA ALA A 305 38.93 15.10 -4.15
C ALA A 305 37.75 15.01 -5.14
N GLY A 306 36.62 15.66 -4.83
CA GLY A 306 35.38 15.63 -5.60
C GLY A 306 34.36 14.61 -5.08
N ARG A 307 34.52 14.13 -3.83
CA ARG A 307 33.55 13.30 -3.12
C ARG A 307 32.47 14.18 -2.51
N ALA A 308 31.20 13.79 -2.60
CA ALA A 308 30.12 14.55 -1.98
C ALA A 308 30.12 14.33 -0.45
N VAL A 309 30.24 15.42 0.32
CA VAL A 309 30.32 15.41 1.80
C VAL A 309 29.07 15.96 2.48
N LEU A 310 28.11 16.47 1.70
CA LEU A 310 26.83 17.02 2.19
C LEU A 310 25.69 16.61 1.24
N SER A 311 24.53 16.32 1.82
CA SER A 311 23.23 16.30 1.13
C SER A 311 22.16 16.90 2.04
N THR A 312 21.25 17.72 1.49
CA THR A 312 19.99 18.11 2.16
C THR A 312 18.86 18.31 1.14
N ARG A 313 17.60 18.25 1.60
CA ARG A 313 16.41 18.57 0.79
C ARG A 313 16.09 20.05 0.94
N GLY A 314 15.86 20.73 -0.17
CA GLY A 314 15.66 22.18 -0.19
C GLY A 314 16.96 22.99 -0.11
N GLU A 315 16.87 24.15 0.52
CA GLU A 315 17.94 25.13 0.63
C GLU A 315 19.16 24.65 1.42
N PRO A 316 20.37 25.22 1.23
CA PRO A 316 21.58 24.78 1.92
C PRO A 316 21.54 24.86 3.45
N GLY A 317 20.71 25.74 4.01
CA GLY A 317 20.45 25.84 5.46
C GLY A 317 19.43 24.83 5.99
N SER A 318 18.77 24.07 5.12
CA SER A 318 17.74 23.10 5.51
C SER A 318 18.32 21.91 6.28
N ASP A 319 17.63 21.51 7.35
CA ASP A 319 17.82 20.26 8.08
C ASP A 319 16.99 19.09 7.53
N ASN A 320 16.03 19.35 6.62
CA ASN A 320 15.13 18.34 6.09
C ASN A 320 15.93 17.28 5.29
N GLY A 321 16.06 16.09 5.88
CA GLY A 321 16.86 15.01 5.31
C GLY A 321 18.36 15.33 5.19
N ARG A 322 18.86 16.29 5.98
CA ARG A 322 20.27 16.71 5.99
C ARG A 322 21.19 15.62 6.53
N ILE A 323 22.24 15.33 5.77
CA ILE A 323 23.37 14.49 6.19
C ILE A 323 24.71 15.09 5.77
N THR A 324 25.74 14.88 6.59
CA THR A 324 27.15 15.01 6.22
C THR A 324 27.80 13.63 6.13
N LEU A 325 28.83 13.49 5.28
CA LEU A 325 29.53 12.22 5.05
C LEU A 325 31.04 12.41 5.23
N ASP A 326 31.62 11.59 6.10
CA ASP A 326 33.06 11.49 6.37
C ASP A 326 33.58 10.11 5.89
N TYR A 327 34.66 10.14 5.13
CA TYR A 327 35.22 9.00 4.40
C TYR A 327 36.47 8.46 5.12
N VAL A 328 36.28 8.06 6.37
CA VAL A 328 37.32 7.62 7.33
C VAL A 328 38.35 6.68 6.70
N ARG A 329 37.91 5.70 5.90
CA ARG A 329 38.81 4.79 5.17
C ARG A 329 38.15 4.28 3.89
N ALA A 330 38.83 4.38 2.75
CA ALA A 330 38.40 3.74 1.51
C ALA A 330 38.60 2.19 1.59
N PRO A 331 37.76 1.37 0.94
CA PRO A 331 37.97 -0.07 0.87
C PRO A 331 39.06 -0.44 -0.15
N GLY A 332 39.94 -1.36 0.22
CA GLY A 332 40.97 -1.93 -0.65
C GLY A 332 40.68 -3.39 -1.03
N PRO A 333 41.66 -4.09 -1.64
CA PRO A 333 41.58 -5.54 -1.87
C PRO A 333 41.60 -6.32 -0.55
N ASP A 334 42.53 -5.95 0.35
CA ASP A 334 42.88 -6.70 1.57
C ASP A 334 42.34 -6.05 2.86
N HIS A 335 41.60 -4.95 2.76
CA HIS A 335 41.02 -4.25 3.92
C HIS A 335 39.67 -3.61 3.61
N ASP A 336 38.79 -3.62 4.62
CA ASP A 336 37.45 -3.03 4.50
C ASP A 336 37.49 -1.51 4.78
N GLY A 337 36.68 -0.75 4.04
CA GLY A 337 36.48 0.69 4.19
C GLY A 337 35.41 1.04 5.22
N LEU A 338 35.47 2.26 5.72
CA LEU A 338 34.55 2.82 6.71
C LEU A 338 34.11 4.23 6.28
N THR A 339 32.80 4.43 6.22
CA THR A 339 32.17 5.73 6.00
C THR A 339 31.26 6.06 7.18
N ARG A 340 31.42 7.26 7.73
CA ARG A 340 30.61 7.83 8.83
C ARG A 340 29.62 8.81 8.21
N VAL A 341 28.35 8.74 8.61
CA VAL A 341 27.29 9.63 8.12
C VAL A 341 26.58 10.24 9.31
N THR A 342 26.53 11.56 9.41
CA THR A 342 25.91 12.27 10.54
C THR A 342 24.65 13.00 10.06
N ASN A 343 23.53 12.83 10.76
CA ASN A 343 22.27 13.51 10.44
C ASN A 343 22.14 14.88 11.12
N ALA A 344 21.12 15.66 10.74
CA ALA A 344 20.84 17.00 11.28
C ALA A 344 20.93 17.10 12.82
N ALA A 345 20.47 16.08 13.54
CA ALA A 345 20.48 16.02 15.00
C ALA A 345 21.83 15.54 15.61
N GLY A 346 22.93 15.63 14.85
CA GLY A 346 24.28 15.23 15.29
C GLY A 346 24.49 13.73 15.47
N ARG A 347 23.49 12.88 15.18
CA ARG A 347 23.58 11.43 15.40
C ARG A 347 24.22 10.72 14.21
N GLU A 348 25.14 9.80 14.51
CA GLU A 348 25.95 9.11 13.51
C GLU A 348 25.35 7.78 13.02
N SER A 349 25.77 7.35 11.83
CA SER A 349 25.65 6.00 11.28
C SER A 349 26.98 5.58 10.65
N HIS A 350 27.36 4.31 10.82
CA HIS A 350 28.66 3.76 10.42
C HIS A 350 28.45 2.65 9.39
N PHE A 351 29.11 2.77 8.23
CA PHE A 351 28.96 1.85 7.11
C PHE A 351 30.30 1.19 6.78
N THR A 352 30.37 -0.13 6.98
CA THR A 352 31.54 -0.95 6.63
C THR A 352 31.36 -1.49 5.21
N THR A 353 32.25 -1.10 4.30
CA THR A 353 32.20 -1.48 2.87
C THR A 353 33.46 -2.23 2.46
N ALA A 354 33.39 -3.03 1.41
CA ALA A 354 34.51 -3.84 0.94
C ALA A 354 34.50 -4.03 -0.58
N ILE A 355 35.58 -4.58 -1.14
CA ILE A 355 35.62 -5.03 -2.54
C ILE A 355 35.57 -6.56 -2.58
N ARG A 356 34.56 -7.13 -3.24
CA ARG A 356 34.39 -8.58 -3.46
C ARG A 356 33.94 -8.82 -4.90
N GLY A 357 34.51 -9.82 -5.58
CA GLY A 357 34.28 -10.04 -7.02
C GLY A 357 34.68 -8.86 -7.93
N GLY A 358 35.49 -7.91 -7.45
CA GLY A 358 35.81 -6.66 -8.16
C GLY A 358 34.74 -5.57 -8.08
N ARG A 359 33.74 -5.70 -7.21
CA ARG A 359 32.64 -4.74 -6.99
C ARG A 359 32.62 -4.28 -5.53
N HIS A 360 32.22 -3.03 -5.27
CA HIS A 360 31.94 -2.55 -3.92
C HIS A 360 30.71 -3.27 -3.34
N VAL A 361 30.79 -3.69 -2.08
CA VAL A 361 29.70 -4.31 -1.33
C VAL A 361 29.59 -3.69 0.06
N LEU A 362 28.37 -3.66 0.62
CA LEU A 362 28.16 -3.30 2.03
C LEU A 362 28.25 -4.58 2.88
N LEU A 363 29.11 -4.58 3.91
CA LEU A 363 29.24 -5.67 4.87
C LEU A 363 28.40 -5.43 6.13
N ARG A 364 28.32 -4.17 6.59
CA ARG A 364 27.66 -3.79 7.85
C ARG A 364 27.15 -2.34 7.83
N ALA A 365 26.00 -2.09 8.46
CA ALA A 365 25.48 -0.76 8.77
C ALA A 365 25.04 -0.66 10.23
N GLU A 366 25.45 0.38 10.94
CA GLU A 366 25.20 0.59 12.38
C GLU A 366 24.88 2.05 12.70
N GLY A 367 24.38 2.32 13.91
CA GLY A 367 24.06 3.68 14.39
C GLY A 367 22.60 4.09 14.21
N ALA A 368 22.36 5.40 14.14
CA ALA A 368 21.02 6.01 14.24
C ALA A 368 20.16 5.96 12.96
N GLY A 369 20.72 5.49 11.83
CA GLY A 369 20.09 5.52 10.52
C GLY A 369 20.21 6.88 9.82
N CYS A 370 20.06 6.87 8.49
CA CYS A 370 20.10 8.09 7.68
C CYS A 370 19.23 8.02 6.39
N PRO A 371 18.77 9.17 5.86
CA PRO A 371 17.95 9.24 4.66
C PRO A 371 18.58 8.58 3.42
N GLY A 372 17.90 7.56 2.89
CA GLY A 372 18.32 6.81 1.71
C GLY A 372 19.48 5.83 1.96
N CYS A 373 19.79 5.53 3.22
CA CYS A 373 20.84 4.59 3.63
C CYS A 373 20.33 3.14 3.77
N ALA A 374 21.24 2.17 3.94
CA ALA A 374 20.88 0.85 4.45
C ALA A 374 20.47 0.93 5.94
N ALA A 375 19.57 0.05 6.38
CA ALA A 375 19.06 0.04 7.75
C ALA A 375 20.15 -0.33 8.78
N PRO A 376 20.21 0.32 9.95
CA PRO A 376 21.07 -0.13 11.05
C PRO A 376 20.80 -1.58 11.45
N GLY A 377 21.84 -2.32 11.84
CA GLY A 377 21.79 -3.75 12.10
C GLY A 377 21.97 -4.63 10.85
N THR A 378 21.98 -4.04 9.64
CA THR A 378 22.25 -4.79 8.40
C THR A 378 23.64 -5.42 8.47
N THR A 379 23.71 -6.73 8.24
CA THR A 379 24.96 -7.53 8.19
C THR A 379 24.92 -8.46 6.98
N ALA A 380 26.05 -8.63 6.29
CA ALA A 380 26.08 -9.40 5.04
C ALA A 380 27.39 -10.16 4.80
N ARG A 381 27.28 -11.32 4.14
CA ARG A 381 28.40 -12.14 3.68
C ARG A 381 28.25 -12.44 2.19
N TYR A 382 29.38 -12.38 1.49
CA TYR A 382 29.49 -12.60 0.05
C TYR A 382 30.47 -13.73 -0.23
N ASP A 383 30.26 -14.47 -1.31
CA ASP A 383 31.22 -15.46 -1.78
C ASP A 383 32.43 -14.81 -2.50
N ALA A 384 33.42 -15.63 -2.88
CA ALA A 384 34.62 -15.16 -3.58
C ALA A 384 34.32 -14.44 -4.91
N SER A 385 33.19 -14.75 -5.55
CA SER A 385 32.69 -14.06 -6.75
C SER A 385 31.89 -12.78 -6.48
N GLY A 386 31.68 -12.40 -5.21
CA GLY A 386 30.93 -11.20 -4.84
C GLY A 386 29.41 -11.33 -4.97
N ARG A 387 28.89 -12.56 -4.96
CA ARG A 387 27.46 -12.89 -4.88
C ARG A 387 27.01 -12.93 -3.43
N LEU A 388 25.76 -12.55 -3.15
CA LEU A 388 25.23 -12.56 -1.79
C LEU A 388 24.99 -14.00 -1.33
N ALA A 389 25.55 -14.36 -0.17
CA ALA A 389 25.49 -15.69 0.43
C ALA A 389 24.74 -15.70 1.77
N GLU A 390 24.83 -14.61 2.54
CA GLU A 390 24.10 -14.42 3.79
C GLU A 390 23.73 -12.94 3.97
N ILE A 391 22.52 -12.66 4.46
CA ILE A 391 22.07 -11.31 4.85
C ILE A 391 21.23 -11.40 6.12
N ASN A 392 21.59 -10.64 7.16
CA ASN A 392 20.95 -10.66 8.48
C ASN A 392 20.80 -12.08 9.07
N GLY A 393 21.71 -13.00 8.71
CA GLY A 393 21.68 -14.42 9.06
C GLY A 393 20.82 -15.32 8.17
N THR A 394 20.00 -14.78 7.26
CA THR A 394 19.31 -15.56 6.23
C THR A 394 20.32 -16.03 5.18
N ARG A 395 20.42 -17.35 5.01
CA ARG A 395 21.41 -18.02 4.14
C ARG A 395 20.80 -18.39 2.78
N ILE A 396 21.54 -18.08 1.72
CA ILE A 396 21.13 -18.29 0.33
C ILE A 396 21.85 -19.52 -0.24
N THR A 397 21.13 -20.60 -0.50
CA THR A 397 21.66 -21.83 -1.10
C THR A 397 21.39 -21.85 -2.60
N ARG A 398 22.40 -22.17 -3.41
CA ARG A 398 22.37 -22.13 -4.87
C ARG A 398 22.83 -23.45 -5.49
N ASP A 399 22.46 -23.67 -6.76
CA ASP A 399 23.04 -24.74 -7.57
C ASP A 399 24.38 -24.32 -8.24
N ALA A 400 24.99 -25.24 -8.98
CA ALA A 400 26.24 -25.01 -9.72
C ALA A 400 26.12 -23.92 -10.81
N GLY A 401 24.92 -23.63 -11.31
CA GLY A 401 24.66 -22.51 -12.21
C GLY A 401 24.53 -21.16 -11.49
N GLY A 402 24.47 -21.16 -10.15
CA GLY A 402 24.29 -19.98 -9.32
C GLY A 402 22.83 -19.59 -9.06
N ALA A 403 21.86 -20.36 -9.56
CA ALA A 403 20.44 -20.11 -9.32
C ALA A 403 20.05 -20.49 -7.89
N ILE A 404 19.18 -19.69 -7.26
CA ILE A 404 18.74 -19.91 -5.88
C ILE A 404 17.83 -21.15 -5.82
N ARG A 405 18.13 -22.05 -4.87
CA ARG A 405 17.41 -23.32 -4.65
C ARG A 405 16.75 -23.40 -3.28
N ALA A 406 17.32 -22.74 -2.28
CA ALA A 406 16.67 -22.56 -0.99
C ALA A 406 17.11 -21.26 -0.31
N LEU A 407 16.20 -20.70 0.48
CA LEU A 407 16.48 -19.65 1.45
C LEU A 407 16.23 -20.25 2.84
N ALA A 408 17.29 -20.36 3.65
CA ALA A 408 17.16 -20.72 5.06
C ALA A 408 17.10 -19.41 5.85
N VAL A 409 15.90 -19.06 6.31
CA VAL A 409 15.57 -17.75 6.86
C VAL A 409 15.78 -17.77 8.37
N ARG A 410 16.45 -16.74 8.90
CA ARG A 410 16.73 -16.58 10.34
C ARG A 410 15.75 -15.62 11.04
N SER A 411 14.81 -15.02 10.32
CA SER A 411 13.90 -14.01 10.88
C SER A 411 13.11 -14.58 12.06
N ALA A 412 12.77 -13.70 12.99
CA ALA A 412 11.72 -14.01 13.96
C ALA A 412 10.43 -14.33 13.18
N GLY A 413 9.64 -15.28 13.69
CA GLY A 413 8.31 -15.55 13.20
C GLY A 413 8.03 -17.01 12.83
N TRP A 414 8.96 -17.66 12.13
CA TRP A 414 8.83 -19.06 11.68
C TRP A 414 10.12 -19.84 12.00
N PRO A 415 10.13 -20.70 13.03
CA PRO A 415 11.36 -21.34 13.49
C PRO A 415 11.91 -22.30 12.44
N ALA A 416 13.21 -22.23 12.21
CA ALA A 416 13.94 -23.03 11.20
C ALA A 416 13.32 -22.99 9.78
N LEU A 417 12.79 -21.82 9.37
CA LEU A 417 12.14 -21.65 8.07
C LEU A 417 13.10 -21.91 6.90
N VAL A 418 12.72 -22.84 6.02
CA VAL A 418 13.39 -23.10 4.73
C VAL A 418 12.39 -23.02 3.58
N LEU A 419 12.54 -22.00 2.75
CA LEU A 419 11.84 -21.90 1.46
C LEU A 419 12.63 -22.64 0.39
N ARG A 420 11.96 -23.40 -0.49
CA ARG A 420 12.59 -24.14 -1.59
C ARG A 420 12.00 -23.74 -2.94
N TYR A 421 12.84 -23.82 -3.99
CA TYR A 421 12.54 -23.28 -5.31
C TYR A 421 12.85 -24.28 -6.43
N GLY A 422 11.82 -24.60 -7.22
CA GLY A 422 11.88 -25.53 -8.34
C GLY A 422 12.62 -24.98 -9.57
N ALA A 423 12.68 -25.76 -10.65
CA ALA A 423 13.48 -25.45 -11.84
C ALA A 423 13.19 -24.06 -12.43
N GLY A 424 11.91 -23.66 -12.49
CA GLY A 424 11.47 -22.35 -13.00
C GLY A 424 11.56 -21.17 -12.02
N GLY A 425 12.15 -21.35 -10.84
CA GLY A 425 12.25 -20.29 -9.82
C GLY A 425 11.01 -20.13 -8.93
N TRP A 426 9.97 -20.94 -9.12
CA TRP A 426 8.74 -20.95 -8.31
C TRP A 426 8.91 -21.71 -6.99
N ARG A 427 8.17 -21.28 -5.95
CA ARG A 427 8.28 -21.73 -4.56
C ARG A 427 7.36 -22.92 -4.24
N ASP A 428 7.66 -24.07 -4.84
CA ASP A 428 6.89 -25.32 -4.76
C ASP A 428 6.78 -25.96 -3.36
N ARG A 429 7.75 -25.70 -2.48
CA ARG A 429 7.85 -26.32 -1.16
C ARG A 429 8.35 -25.34 -0.11
N TRP A 430 7.91 -25.53 1.14
CA TRP A 430 8.54 -24.90 2.30
C TRP A 430 8.58 -25.86 3.50
N ALA A 431 9.38 -25.49 4.50
CA ALA A 431 9.41 -26.18 5.78
C ALA A 431 9.64 -25.21 6.94
N SER A 432 9.10 -25.52 8.12
CA SER A 432 9.38 -24.85 9.40
C SER A 432 9.23 -25.85 10.54
N ALA A 433 9.94 -25.65 11.65
CA ALA A 433 9.73 -26.42 12.87
C ALA A 433 8.34 -26.23 13.50
N ALA A 434 7.59 -25.19 13.10
CA ALA A 434 6.22 -24.95 13.57
C ALA A 434 5.16 -25.78 12.83
N THR A 435 5.42 -26.22 11.59
CA THR A 435 4.41 -26.79 10.66
C THR A 435 4.92 -27.92 9.76
N GLY A 436 6.13 -28.43 10.02
CA GLY A 436 6.75 -29.49 9.23
C GLY A 436 7.07 -29.05 7.80
N VAL A 437 6.64 -29.83 6.81
CA VAL A 437 6.79 -29.57 5.37
C VAL A 437 5.41 -29.40 4.73
N GLU A 438 5.21 -28.32 3.97
CA GLU A 438 4.08 -28.21 3.04
C GLU A 438 4.59 -28.22 1.59
N ASN A 439 3.87 -28.93 0.71
CA ASN A 439 4.14 -28.99 -0.72
C ASN A 439 2.92 -28.46 -1.51
N THR A 440 3.18 -27.69 -2.56
CA THR A 440 2.15 -27.22 -3.50
C THR A 440 2.45 -27.75 -4.90
N ARG A 441 1.49 -28.45 -5.51
CA ARG A 441 1.52 -28.84 -6.92
C ARG A 441 0.62 -27.89 -7.71
N PHE A 442 1.15 -27.38 -8.82
CA PHE A 442 0.44 -26.49 -9.72
C PHE A 442 -0.01 -27.23 -10.98
N ASP A 443 -1.04 -26.73 -11.65
CA ASP A 443 -1.47 -27.21 -12.97
C ASP A 443 -0.60 -26.63 -14.10
N ALA A 444 -0.97 -26.95 -15.36
CA ALA A 444 -0.28 -26.46 -16.55
C ALA A 444 -0.44 -24.94 -16.80
N ALA A 445 -1.38 -24.28 -16.12
CA ALA A 445 -1.56 -22.82 -16.10
C ALA A 445 -0.88 -22.17 -14.87
N HIS A 446 -0.13 -22.95 -14.07
CA HIS A 446 0.52 -22.55 -12.82
C HIS A 446 -0.43 -22.19 -11.67
N ARG A 447 -1.69 -22.63 -11.71
CA ARG A 447 -2.68 -22.46 -10.62
C ARG A 447 -2.54 -23.59 -9.60
N PRO A 448 -2.83 -23.40 -8.30
CA PRO A 448 -2.72 -24.46 -7.29
C PRO A 448 -3.68 -25.62 -7.54
N ALA A 449 -3.18 -26.80 -7.94
CA ALA A 449 -4.00 -27.99 -8.16
C ALA A 449 -4.16 -28.82 -6.87
N ARG A 450 -3.09 -28.91 -6.07
CA ARG A 450 -3.08 -29.70 -4.82
C ARG A 450 -2.09 -29.12 -3.80
N ARG A 451 -2.55 -28.88 -2.57
CA ARG A 451 -1.72 -28.63 -1.38
C ARG A 451 -1.66 -29.89 -0.52
N GLU A 452 -0.52 -30.13 0.11
CA GLU A 452 -0.24 -31.32 0.92
C GLU A 452 0.55 -30.90 2.17
N PHE A 453 -0.06 -31.13 3.33
CA PHE A 453 0.46 -30.71 4.64
C PHE A 453 1.24 -31.85 5.32
N ALA A 454 2.10 -31.49 6.26
CA ALA A 454 3.04 -32.41 6.91
C ALA A 454 2.40 -33.56 7.72
N ASN A 455 1.14 -33.41 8.12
CA ASN A 455 0.35 -34.43 8.83
C ASN A 455 -0.31 -35.44 7.87
N GLY A 456 -0.24 -35.20 6.55
CA GLY A 456 -0.89 -36.00 5.52
C GLY A 456 -2.24 -35.45 5.04
N ASP A 457 -2.70 -34.30 5.55
CA ASP A 457 -3.88 -33.63 5.00
C ASP A 457 -3.63 -33.16 3.56
N VAL A 458 -4.67 -33.20 2.73
CA VAL A 458 -4.64 -32.85 1.32
C VAL A 458 -5.82 -31.96 0.97
N TRP A 459 -5.54 -30.82 0.36
CA TRP A 459 -6.53 -29.95 -0.28
C TRP A 459 -6.32 -30.00 -1.80
N ALA A 460 -7.38 -30.25 -2.56
CA ALA A 460 -7.36 -30.32 -4.02
C ALA A 460 -8.43 -29.40 -4.62
N TYR A 461 -8.09 -28.77 -5.74
CA TYR A 461 -8.89 -27.73 -6.38
C TYR A 461 -9.22 -28.11 -7.83
N THR A 462 -10.42 -27.76 -8.28
CA THR A 462 -10.78 -27.85 -9.70
C THR A 462 -11.37 -26.53 -10.17
N TYR A 463 -11.01 -26.15 -11.39
CA TYR A 463 -11.37 -24.88 -12.02
C TYR A 463 -12.17 -25.14 -13.29
N ASP A 464 -13.04 -24.21 -13.65
CA ASP A 464 -13.70 -24.22 -14.95
C ASP A 464 -12.81 -23.62 -16.07
N ALA A 465 -13.38 -23.52 -17.28
CA ALA A 465 -12.73 -22.95 -18.45
C ALA A 465 -12.45 -21.43 -18.33
N GLN A 466 -13.08 -20.74 -17.38
CA GLN A 466 -12.84 -19.32 -17.06
C GLN A 466 -11.81 -19.16 -15.92
N GLY A 467 -11.38 -20.25 -15.30
CA GLY A 467 -10.44 -20.25 -14.18
C GLY A 467 -11.08 -20.02 -12.80
N ARG A 468 -12.41 -19.98 -12.70
CA ARG A 468 -13.10 -19.88 -11.40
C ARG A 468 -13.06 -21.25 -10.69
N PRO A 469 -12.88 -21.29 -9.36
CA PRO A 469 -12.96 -22.54 -8.62
C PRO A 469 -14.40 -23.07 -8.64
N VAL A 470 -14.58 -24.35 -8.98
CA VAL A 470 -15.90 -25.03 -9.01
C VAL A 470 -16.01 -26.17 -8.00
N GLN A 471 -14.88 -26.76 -7.60
CA GLN A 471 -14.82 -27.67 -6.45
C GLN A 471 -13.57 -27.43 -5.61
N VAL A 472 -13.74 -27.50 -4.29
CA VAL A 472 -12.66 -27.62 -3.31
C VAL A 472 -12.88 -28.92 -2.56
N ARG A 473 -11.94 -29.86 -2.66
CA ARG A 473 -11.95 -31.12 -1.91
C ARG A 473 -10.89 -31.08 -0.82
N GLU A 474 -11.35 -31.06 0.41
CA GLU A 474 -10.52 -31.13 1.60
C GLU A 474 -10.51 -32.56 2.13
N SER A 475 -9.37 -33.08 2.57
CA SER A 475 -9.27 -34.44 3.10
C SER A 475 -8.19 -34.58 4.18
N THR A 476 -8.53 -35.29 5.25
CA THR A 476 -7.59 -35.90 6.19
C THR A 476 -7.50 -37.41 5.87
N ARG A 477 -6.83 -38.20 6.72
CA ARG A 477 -6.87 -39.68 6.64
C ARG A 477 -8.27 -40.27 6.79
N ASP A 478 -9.10 -39.69 7.66
CA ASP A 478 -10.34 -40.31 8.14
C ASP A 478 -11.62 -39.71 7.52
N LEU A 479 -11.52 -38.50 6.97
CA LEU A 479 -12.67 -37.68 6.59
C LEU A 479 -12.34 -36.80 5.39
N ALA A 480 -13.32 -36.54 4.54
CA ALA A 480 -13.22 -35.58 3.45
C ALA A 480 -14.46 -34.70 3.36
N HIS A 481 -14.27 -33.43 3.00
CA HIS A 481 -15.33 -32.51 2.62
C HIS A 481 -15.20 -32.15 1.14
N LEU A 482 -16.34 -31.91 0.50
CA LEU A 482 -16.41 -31.39 -0.86
C LEU A 482 -17.29 -30.13 -0.85
N THR A 483 -16.66 -28.98 -1.07
CA THR A 483 -17.37 -27.74 -1.40
C THR A 483 -17.57 -27.70 -2.91
N THR A 484 -18.80 -27.49 -3.38
CA THR A 484 -19.07 -27.14 -4.79
C THR A 484 -19.61 -25.73 -4.90
N LEU A 485 -19.17 -25.00 -5.92
CA LEU A 485 -19.44 -23.58 -6.15
C LEU A 485 -20.15 -23.42 -7.49
N ALA A 486 -21.32 -22.78 -7.51
CA ALA A 486 -22.11 -22.52 -8.70
C ALA A 486 -22.17 -21.02 -9.02
N TRP A 487 -21.89 -20.66 -10.27
CA TRP A 487 -21.63 -19.29 -10.70
C TRP A 487 -22.53 -18.84 -11.86
N ARG A 488 -23.19 -17.68 -11.71
CA ARG A 488 -23.89 -16.96 -12.79
C ARG A 488 -23.07 -15.74 -13.20
N GLY A 489 -22.27 -15.88 -14.26
CA GLY A 489 -21.20 -14.91 -14.53
C GLY A 489 -20.20 -14.92 -13.36
N GLN A 490 -19.84 -13.76 -12.81
CA GLN A 490 -19.00 -13.70 -11.61
C GLN A 490 -19.78 -13.82 -10.29
N LEU A 491 -21.12 -13.93 -10.32
CA LEU A 491 -21.93 -14.04 -9.10
C LEU A 491 -21.99 -15.48 -8.60
N LEU A 492 -21.63 -15.68 -7.33
CA LEU A 492 -21.66 -16.96 -6.63
C LEU A 492 -23.08 -17.24 -6.10
N GLU A 493 -23.91 -17.94 -6.88
CA GLU A 493 -25.32 -18.19 -6.53
C GLU A 493 -25.50 -19.30 -5.49
N ARG A 494 -24.62 -20.30 -5.47
CA ARG A 494 -24.71 -21.41 -4.51
C ARG A 494 -23.35 -21.92 -4.05
N VAL A 495 -23.23 -22.11 -2.74
CA VAL A 495 -22.12 -22.80 -2.06
C VAL A 495 -22.69 -24.02 -1.37
N THR A 496 -22.35 -25.23 -1.83
CA THR A 496 -22.83 -26.49 -1.24
C THR A 496 -21.67 -27.18 -0.52
N HIS A 497 -21.79 -27.35 0.80
CA HIS A 497 -20.80 -27.99 1.68
C HIS A 497 -21.48 -28.95 2.69
N PRO A 498 -20.84 -30.03 3.18
CA PRO A 498 -21.52 -31.05 4.00
C PRO A 498 -22.15 -30.57 5.32
N ASN A 499 -21.77 -29.38 5.81
CA ASN A 499 -22.35 -28.80 7.02
C ASN A 499 -23.41 -27.70 6.78
N GLU A 500 -23.41 -27.06 5.61
CA GLU A 500 -24.27 -25.93 5.27
C GLU A 500 -24.30 -25.74 3.74
N THR A 501 -25.48 -25.48 3.19
CA THR A 501 -25.60 -24.92 1.83
C THR A 501 -26.10 -23.49 1.93
N GLU A 502 -25.43 -22.59 1.22
CA GLU A 502 -25.82 -21.18 1.09
C GLU A 502 -26.27 -20.91 -0.34
N TRP A 503 -27.42 -20.26 -0.49
CA TRP A 503 -27.93 -19.71 -1.75
C TRP A 503 -27.99 -18.19 -1.64
N ARG A 504 -27.63 -17.53 -2.73
CA ARG A 504 -27.60 -16.07 -2.87
C ARG A 504 -28.43 -15.66 -4.06
N GLU A 505 -29.50 -14.91 -3.79
CA GLU A 505 -30.34 -14.33 -4.82
C GLU A 505 -29.97 -12.85 -4.99
N TYR A 506 -29.64 -12.52 -6.24
CA TYR A 506 -29.14 -11.21 -6.62
C TYR A 506 -30.13 -10.49 -7.52
N ASP A 507 -30.37 -9.20 -7.26
CA ASP A 507 -31.22 -8.35 -8.10
C ASP A 507 -30.57 -8.01 -9.46
N SER A 508 -31.29 -7.25 -10.27
CA SER A 508 -30.80 -6.72 -11.57
C SER A 508 -29.53 -5.87 -11.42
N LYS A 509 -29.32 -5.22 -10.27
CA LYS A 509 -28.16 -4.42 -9.92
C LYS A 509 -27.04 -5.23 -9.22
N ARG A 510 -27.13 -6.58 -9.25
CA ARG A 510 -26.14 -7.56 -8.74
C ARG A 510 -25.95 -7.62 -7.22
N ARG A 511 -26.94 -7.18 -6.43
CA ARG A 511 -26.87 -7.10 -4.95
C ARG A 511 -27.64 -8.23 -4.30
N LEU A 512 -27.15 -8.70 -3.17
CA LEU A 512 -27.75 -9.78 -2.38
C LEU A 512 -29.08 -9.34 -1.75
N VAL A 513 -30.20 -9.47 -2.46
CA VAL A 513 -31.53 -9.13 -1.92
C VAL A 513 -32.10 -10.23 -1.01
N GLN A 514 -31.64 -11.47 -1.18
CA GLN A 514 -32.02 -12.59 -0.32
C GLN A 514 -30.85 -13.56 -0.15
N ARG A 515 -30.66 -14.02 1.08
CA ARG A 515 -29.73 -15.10 1.43
C ARG A 515 -30.51 -16.21 2.11
N THR A 516 -30.34 -17.44 1.65
CA THR A 516 -30.81 -18.64 2.35
C THR A 516 -29.59 -19.43 2.81
N VAL A 517 -29.58 -19.86 4.07
CA VAL A 517 -28.69 -20.93 4.54
C VAL A 517 -29.50 -22.10 5.06
N GLU A 518 -29.15 -23.32 4.64
CA GLU A 518 -29.76 -24.56 5.11
C GLU A 518 -28.70 -25.49 5.68
N ARG A 519 -29.00 -26.07 6.85
CA ARG A 519 -28.14 -26.99 7.59
C ARG A 519 -28.84 -28.35 7.71
N PRO A 520 -28.22 -29.45 7.26
CA PRO A 520 -28.80 -30.79 7.31
C PRO A 520 -28.73 -31.38 8.73
N ARG A 521 -29.31 -30.69 9.72
CA ARG A 521 -29.25 -31.05 11.15
C ARG A 521 -30.68 -31.07 11.72
N GLY A 522 -31.23 -32.27 11.83
CA GLY A 522 -32.64 -32.48 12.21
C GLY A 522 -33.50 -32.89 11.02
N ASN A 523 -34.72 -33.35 11.31
CA ASN A 523 -35.78 -33.58 10.34
C ASN A 523 -37.03 -32.79 10.82
N PRO A 524 -37.48 -31.74 10.11
CA PRO A 524 -36.88 -31.17 8.91
C PRO A 524 -35.51 -30.48 9.16
N SER A 525 -34.83 -30.12 8.09
CA SER A 525 -33.59 -29.33 8.12
C SER A 525 -33.81 -27.93 8.71
N VAL A 526 -32.75 -27.36 9.30
CA VAL A 526 -32.77 -25.98 9.81
C VAL A 526 -32.43 -25.03 8.66
N ARG A 527 -33.36 -24.14 8.32
CA ARG A 527 -33.22 -23.14 7.26
C ARG A 527 -33.47 -21.74 7.80
N TYR A 528 -32.54 -20.84 7.56
CA TYR A 528 -32.66 -19.39 7.83
C TYR A 528 -32.73 -18.64 6.50
N ARG A 529 -33.46 -17.53 6.47
CA ARG A 529 -33.59 -16.65 5.30
C ARG A 529 -33.43 -15.21 5.76
N ASP A 530 -32.32 -14.60 5.38
CA ASP A 530 -32.10 -13.15 5.50
C ASP A 530 -32.66 -12.49 4.21
N ALA A 531 -33.28 -11.32 4.31
CA ALA A 531 -33.62 -10.51 3.13
C ALA A 531 -33.26 -9.03 3.34
N PHE A 532 -32.90 -8.35 2.25
CA PHE A 532 -32.19 -7.07 2.30
C PHE A 532 -32.77 -6.06 1.31
N GLN A 533 -33.08 -4.87 1.82
CA GLN A 533 -33.62 -3.72 1.11
C GLN A 533 -32.69 -2.51 1.41
N TYR A 534 -32.37 -1.73 0.38
CA TYR A 534 -31.32 -0.69 0.38
C TYR A 534 -31.69 0.52 -0.53
N ASP A 535 -32.22 1.70 -0.12
CA ASP A 535 -32.18 3.00 -0.89
C ASP A 535 -33.26 3.43 -2.05
N ASP A 536 -33.25 3.64 -3.45
CA ASP A 536 -32.74 3.17 -4.90
C ASP A 536 -31.24 3.30 -5.84
N THR A 537 -29.85 3.72 -5.71
CA THR A 537 -28.55 4.16 -4.80
C THR A 537 -27.73 3.26 -3.73
N GLY A 538 -27.99 3.13 -2.40
CA GLY A 538 -27.79 1.88 -1.65
C GLY A 538 -26.98 1.71 -0.39
N ARG A 539 -27.18 2.56 0.60
CA ARG A 539 -27.13 2.12 1.99
C ARG A 539 -28.28 1.11 2.21
N LEU A 540 -27.99 -0.05 2.80
CA LEU A 540 -29.01 -0.95 3.36
C LEU A 540 -29.86 -0.15 4.36
N THR A 541 -31.18 0.03 4.17
CA THR A 541 -32.04 0.59 5.24
C THR A 541 -32.95 -0.44 5.89
N ARG A 542 -33.22 -1.60 5.27
CA ARG A 542 -33.99 -2.67 5.93
C ARG A 542 -33.36 -4.06 5.74
N HIS A 543 -33.12 -4.72 6.86
CA HIS A 543 -32.72 -6.13 6.94
C HIS A 543 -33.85 -6.91 7.61
N ASP A 544 -34.61 -7.66 6.82
CA ASP A 544 -35.65 -8.56 7.31
C ASP A 544 -35.00 -9.78 7.96
N LEU A 545 -35.34 -10.01 9.23
CA LEU A 545 -34.64 -10.95 10.09
C LEU A 545 -35.22 -12.38 10.00
N PRO A 546 -34.38 -13.44 10.03
CA PRO A 546 -34.84 -14.83 10.10
C PRO A 546 -35.76 -15.15 11.29
N GLU A 547 -35.67 -14.39 12.39
CA GLU A 547 -36.54 -14.48 13.57
C GLU A 547 -37.85 -13.67 13.47
N GLY A 548 -38.05 -12.90 12.40
CA GLY A 548 -39.15 -11.95 12.25
C GLY A 548 -38.82 -10.55 12.77
N GLY A 549 -39.61 -9.58 12.32
CA GLY A 549 -39.24 -8.16 12.42
C GLY A 549 -38.11 -7.78 11.45
N ALA A 550 -37.55 -6.59 11.64
CA ALA A 550 -36.47 -6.07 10.80
C ALA A 550 -35.52 -5.15 11.60
N LEU A 551 -34.28 -5.02 11.12
CA LEU A 551 -33.43 -3.89 11.51
C LEU A 551 -33.58 -2.78 10.47
N LEU A 552 -33.88 -1.57 10.96
CA LEU A 552 -33.99 -0.36 10.17
C LEU A 552 -32.73 0.50 10.39
N TYR A 553 -32.03 0.83 9.31
CA TYR A 553 -30.76 1.55 9.35
C TYR A 553 -30.93 2.99 8.86
N HIS A 554 -30.93 3.90 9.82
CA HIS A 554 -31.10 5.32 9.57
C HIS A 554 -29.72 5.91 9.34
N GLY A 555 -29.40 6.21 8.08
CA GLY A 555 -28.22 7.02 7.76
C GLY A 555 -28.56 8.50 7.68
N ASN A 556 -27.59 9.35 8.00
CA ASN A 556 -27.66 10.79 7.81
C ASN A 556 -27.73 11.18 6.30
N PRO A 557 -27.95 12.47 5.97
CA PRO A 557 -27.71 13.04 4.64
C PRO A 557 -26.22 13.21 4.29
N ARG A 558 -25.36 12.32 4.80
CA ARG A 558 -24.25 11.73 4.07
C ARG A 558 -24.12 10.23 4.38
N GLY A 559 -25.22 9.48 4.43
CA GLY A 559 -25.36 8.02 4.63
C GLY A 559 -24.72 7.29 5.84
N GLY A 560 -23.72 7.83 6.56
CA GLY A 560 -23.19 7.28 7.82
C GLY A 560 -24.30 6.96 8.82
N ILE A 561 -24.12 5.93 9.65
CA ILE A 561 -25.18 5.43 10.53
C ILE A 561 -25.54 6.49 11.58
N ARG A 562 -26.62 7.24 11.31
CA ARG A 562 -27.26 8.21 12.22
C ARG A 562 -28.15 7.52 13.24
N GLY A 563 -28.56 6.28 12.99
CA GLY A 563 -29.29 5.45 13.92
C GLY A 563 -29.53 4.05 13.41
N ILE A 564 -29.89 3.17 14.34
CA ILE A 564 -30.41 1.83 14.05
C ILE A 564 -31.64 1.69 14.93
N ASP A 565 -32.78 1.42 14.32
CA ASP A 565 -33.99 1.03 15.03
C ASP A 565 -34.26 -0.47 14.78
N TRP A 566 -34.83 -1.14 15.76
CA TRP A 566 -35.34 -2.49 15.63
C TRP A 566 -36.87 -2.43 15.54
N LEU A 567 -37.41 -2.91 14.42
CA LEU A 567 -38.83 -3.17 14.26
C LEU A 567 -39.09 -4.61 14.72
N ASP A 568 -39.81 -4.79 15.83
CA ASP A 568 -40.14 -6.12 16.33
C ASP A 568 -41.27 -6.78 15.50
N ARG A 569 -41.60 -8.04 15.85
CA ARG A 569 -42.61 -8.81 15.11
C ARG A 569 -44.05 -8.33 15.36
N ASP A 570 -44.30 -7.59 16.43
CA ASP A 570 -45.59 -6.97 16.74
C ASP A 570 -45.75 -5.65 15.94
N GLY A 571 -44.72 -5.22 15.22
CA GLY A 571 -44.68 -3.95 14.49
C GLY A 571 -44.30 -2.75 15.35
N ARG A 572 -43.84 -2.95 16.59
CA ARG A 572 -43.34 -1.87 17.46
C ARG A 572 -41.88 -1.56 17.12
N LEU A 573 -41.59 -0.26 17.06
CA LEU A 573 -40.24 0.27 16.85
C LEU A 573 -39.52 0.48 18.19
N HIS A 574 -38.24 0.11 18.25
CA HIS A 574 -37.36 0.32 19.41
C HIS A 574 -36.01 0.86 18.93
N THR A 575 -35.62 2.06 19.35
CA THR A 575 -34.31 2.61 18.96
C THR A 575 -33.17 1.90 19.64
N VAL A 576 -32.17 1.49 18.86
CA VAL A 576 -30.92 0.88 19.35
C VAL A 576 -29.92 1.99 19.63
N ILE A 577 -29.64 2.81 18.60
CA ILE A 577 -28.82 4.02 18.66
C ILE A 577 -29.41 5.12 17.78
N ALA A 578 -29.20 6.38 18.16
CA ALA A 578 -29.52 7.58 17.39
C ALA A 578 -28.42 8.64 17.59
N ASN A 579 -28.14 9.46 16.59
CA ASN A 579 -27.07 10.46 16.61
C ASN A 579 -27.33 11.56 17.65
N VAL A 580 -26.25 12.19 18.12
CA VAL A 580 -26.33 13.44 18.89
C VAL A 580 -25.82 14.56 18.00
N ASP A 581 -26.74 15.42 17.56
CA ASP A 581 -26.41 16.43 16.55
C ASP A 581 -25.35 17.42 17.08
N GLY A 582 -24.28 17.58 16.30
CA GLY A 582 -23.15 18.46 16.63
C GLY A 582 -22.00 17.86 17.44
N GLN A 583 -22.02 16.58 17.86
CA GLN A 583 -20.91 15.96 18.60
C GLN A 583 -20.54 14.54 18.14
N PRO A 584 -19.25 14.13 18.25
CA PRO A 584 -18.83 12.76 17.95
C PRO A 584 -19.32 11.78 19.04
N GLY A 585 -20.31 10.96 18.68
CA GLY A 585 -20.93 10.01 19.58
C GLY A 585 -22.30 9.54 19.09
N TYR A 586 -23.06 8.89 19.97
CA TYR A 586 -24.47 8.54 19.74
C TYR A 586 -25.19 8.28 21.06
N ARG A 587 -26.51 8.47 21.07
CA ARG A 587 -27.41 8.14 22.16
C ARG A 587 -27.99 6.74 21.94
N TYR A 588 -27.95 5.90 22.95
CA TYR A 588 -28.61 4.59 22.95
C TYR A 588 -30.11 4.74 23.25
N GLY A 589 -30.93 3.75 22.88
CA GLY A 589 -32.39 3.77 23.09
C GLY A 589 -32.85 4.07 24.53
N ASN A 590 -32.07 3.65 25.53
CA ASN A 590 -32.34 3.92 26.94
C ASN A 590 -31.99 5.35 27.42
N GLY A 591 -31.48 6.21 26.51
CA GLY A 591 -31.13 7.60 26.76
C GLY A 591 -29.68 7.85 27.17
N LEU A 592 -28.88 6.81 27.43
CA LEU A 592 -27.43 6.97 27.66
C LEU A 592 -26.75 7.55 26.42
N THR A 593 -25.75 8.41 26.61
CA THR A 593 -25.04 9.08 25.50
C THR A 593 -23.56 8.75 25.53
N LEU A 594 -23.05 8.20 24.42
CA LEU A 594 -21.62 8.05 24.14
C LEU A 594 -21.03 9.39 23.67
N LEU A 595 -19.85 9.72 24.17
CA LEU A 595 -19.03 10.87 23.82
C LEU A 595 -17.57 10.41 23.64
N THR A 596 -16.87 10.94 22.64
CA THR A 596 -15.45 10.63 22.40
C THR A 596 -14.63 11.93 22.36
N ARG A 597 -13.39 11.90 22.87
CA ARG A 597 -12.44 13.03 22.81
C ARG A 597 -11.18 12.65 22.04
N HIS A 598 -10.67 13.60 21.26
CA HIS A 598 -9.49 13.44 20.41
C HIS A 598 -8.38 14.42 20.82
N LYS A 599 -7.13 13.98 20.93
CA LYS A 599 -5.93 14.83 21.06
C LYS A 599 -4.92 14.45 19.98
N SER A 600 -4.43 15.44 19.23
CA SER A 600 -3.44 15.25 18.16
C SER A 600 -3.80 14.18 17.10
N GLY A 601 -5.07 14.13 16.68
CA GLY A 601 -5.55 13.18 15.68
C GLY A 601 -5.68 11.73 16.17
N ARG A 602 -5.81 11.52 17.48
CA ARG A 602 -6.10 10.22 18.09
C ARG A 602 -7.14 10.33 19.19
N ASP A 603 -7.97 9.31 19.32
CA ASP A 603 -8.94 9.20 20.40
C ASP A 603 -8.19 8.95 21.72
N THR A 604 -8.41 9.81 22.71
CA THR A 604 -7.79 9.71 24.04
C THR A 604 -8.76 9.33 25.13
N ASP A 605 -10.05 9.64 24.96
CA ASP A 605 -11.08 9.38 25.98
C ASP A 605 -12.39 8.94 25.33
N LEU A 606 -13.11 8.06 26.03
CA LEU A 606 -14.47 7.62 25.70
C LEU A 606 -15.30 7.68 26.98
N ILE A 607 -16.51 8.25 26.90
CA ILE A 607 -17.41 8.39 28.05
C ILE A 607 -18.84 8.03 27.62
N VAL A 608 -19.48 7.12 28.34
CA VAL A 608 -20.93 6.92 28.30
C VAL A 608 -21.53 7.62 29.51
N ALA A 609 -22.43 8.58 29.30
CA ALA A 609 -23.00 9.41 30.35
C ALA A 609 -24.54 9.34 30.42
N ASP A 610 -25.07 9.56 31.62
CA ASP A 610 -26.47 9.83 31.91
C ASP A 610 -26.58 11.22 32.54
N GLY A 611 -27.22 12.19 31.86
CA GLY A 611 -27.38 13.56 32.37
C GLY A 611 -26.07 14.27 32.75
N GLY A 612 -24.95 13.91 32.10
CA GLY A 612 -23.60 14.40 32.44
C GLY A 612 -22.84 13.57 33.47
N ARG A 613 -23.49 12.62 34.17
CA ARG A 613 -22.84 11.66 35.06
C ARG A 613 -22.29 10.47 34.27
N ALA A 614 -20.98 10.24 34.32
CA ALA A 614 -20.36 9.09 33.67
C ALA A 614 -20.85 7.74 34.26
N VAL A 615 -21.31 6.85 33.38
CA VAL A 615 -21.71 5.47 33.65
C VAL A 615 -20.57 4.50 33.31
N LEU A 616 -19.89 4.76 32.19
CA LEU A 616 -18.63 4.15 31.78
C LEU A 616 -17.69 5.27 31.29
N ALA A 617 -16.40 5.17 31.61
CA ALA A 617 -15.37 6.05 31.09
C ALA A 617 -14.06 5.29 30.83
N GLU A 618 -13.34 5.70 29.80
CA GLU A 618 -11.99 5.28 29.47
C GLU A 618 -11.11 6.50 29.16
N ALA A 619 -9.84 6.47 29.56
CA ALA A 619 -8.81 7.39 29.07
C ALA A 619 -7.49 6.65 28.79
N ARG A 620 -6.79 7.03 27.72
CA ARG A 620 -5.56 6.36 27.24
C ARG A 620 -4.36 7.32 27.15
N ARG A 621 -3.17 6.84 27.54
CA ARG A 621 -1.88 7.54 27.40
C ARG A 621 -0.92 6.75 26.52
N HIS A 622 -0.08 7.45 25.77
CA HIS A 622 0.86 6.85 24.83
C HIS A 622 2.28 7.41 25.02
N ASP A 623 3.31 6.67 24.59
CA ASP A 623 4.69 7.17 24.50
C ASP A 623 4.99 7.91 23.19
N THR A 624 6.21 8.41 23.04
CA THR A 624 6.69 9.13 21.84
C THR A 624 6.86 8.24 20.61
N GLN A 625 6.78 6.91 20.76
CA GLN A 625 6.69 5.94 19.66
C GLN A 625 5.21 5.59 19.36
N GLY A 626 4.27 6.23 20.06
CA GLY A 626 2.83 6.05 19.91
C GLY A 626 2.30 4.73 20.47
N ARG A 627 3.05 4.03 21.34
CA ARG A 627 2.63 2.79 22.03
C ARG A 627 1.81 3.13 23.27
N LEU A 628 0.81 2.31 23.60
CA LEU A 628 -0.09 2.51 24.74
C LEU A 628 0.63 2.27 26.08
N THR A 629 0.77 3.28 26.93
CA THR A 629 1.49 3.17 28.21
C THR A 629 0.59 3.08 29.43
N GLU A 630 -0.61 3.68 29.38
CA GLU A 630 -1.57 3.66 30.48
C GLU A 630 -3.02 3.65 29.94
N GLU A 631 -3.86 2.77 30.49
CA GLU A 631 -5.32 2.80 30.31
C GLU A 631 -5.98 3.06 31.67
N HIS A 632 -6.95 3.96 31.73
CA HIS A 632 -7.81 4.21 32.89
C HIS A 632 -9.22 3.78 32.51
N HIS A 633 -9.89 2.97 33.33
CA HIS A 633 -11.30 2.62 33.17
C HIS A 633 -12.10 2.88 34.45
N GLY A 634 -13.24 3.54 34.32
CA GLY A 634 -14.16 3.85 35.40
C GLY A 634 -15.61 3.48 35.06
N ALA A 635 -16.31 2.87 36.01
CA ALA A 635 -17.76 2.66 36.01
C ALA A 635 -18.24 2.59 37.47
N GLN A 636 -19.56 2.59 37.71
CA GLN A 636 -20.13 2.59 39.07
C GLN A 636 -19.58 1.47 39.98
N ALA A 637 -19.29 0.29 39.42
CA ALA A 637 -18.74 -0.87 40.13
C ALA A 637 -17.30 -1.28 39.70
N MET A 638 -16.62 -0.47 38.89
CA MET A 638 -15.26 -0.77 38.38
C MET A 638 -14.36 0.46 38.41
N ARG A 639 -13.16 0.33 39.00
CA ARG A 639 -12.08 1.30 38.84
C ARG A 639 -10.77 0.55 38.66
N GLU A 640 -10.22 0.61 37.45
CA GLU A 640 -8.92 0.01 37.14
C GLU A 640 -8.06 0.97 36.33
N ILE A 641 -6.79 1.09 36.72
CA ILE A 641 -5.74 1.70 35.90
C ILE A 641 -4.77 0.58 35.53
N TRP A 642 -4.50 0.42 34.24
CA TRP A 642 -3.49 -0.49 33.72
C TRP A 642 -2.29 0.30 33.24
N ARG A 643 -1.08 -0.19 33.55
CA ARG A 643 0.20 0.28 33.00
C ARG A 643 0.85 -0.81 32.19
N TYR A 644 1.47 -0.44 31.07
CA TYR A 644 2.05 -1.37 30.10
C TYR A 644 3.54 -1.07 29.87
N ALA A 645 4.33 -2.12 29.69
CA ALA A 645 5.74 -2.05 29.30
C ALA A 645 6.03 -3.01 28.15
N TYR A 646 6.97 -2.65 27.29
CA TYR A 646 7.26 -3.34 26.03
C TYR A 646 8.70 -3.83 25.96
N ASP A 647 8.93 -4.93 25.23
CA ASP A 647 10.28 -5.40 24.94
C ASP A 647 10.95 -4.61 23.80
N ALA A 648 12.18 -4.99 23.44
CA ALA A 648 12.95 -4.34 22.37
C ALA A 648 12.31 -4.51 20.97
N GLN A 649 11.39 -5.47 20.81
CA GLN A 649 10.60 -5.71 19.59
C GLN A 649 9.25 -4.98 19.63
N GLY A 650 8.92 -4.29 20.74
CA GLY A 650 7.65 -3.61 20.94
C GLY A 650 6.49 -4.51 21.35
N ARG A 651 6.74 -5.79 21.69
CA ARG A 651 5.73 -6.74 22.20
C ARG A 651 5.44 -6.46 23.68
N LEU A 652 4.22 -6.70 24.15
CA LEU A 652 3.85 -6.50 25.55
C LEU A 652 4.72 -7.37 26.48
N ALA A 653 5.63 -6.77 27.24
CA ALA A 653 6.52 -7.48 28.16
C ALA A 653 5.97 -7.56 29.59
N ALA A 654 5.27 -6.50 30.04
CA ALA A 654 4.61 -6.49 31.33
C ALA A 654 3.35 -5.61 31.33
N ALA A 655 2.40 -5.96 32.19
CA ALA A 655 1.22 -5.16 32.48
C ALA A 655 0.87 -5.22 33.97
N GLN A 656 0.53 -4.09 34.58
CA GLN A 656 0.16 -4.01 36.00
C GLN A 656 -1.13 -3.23 36.18
N ARG A 657 -2.07 -3.82 36.93
CA ARG A 657 -3.32 -3.16 37.33
C ARG A 657 -3.17 -2.47 38.68
N PHE A 658 -3.90 -1.38 38.86
CA PHE A 658 -4.05 -0.65 40.11
C PHE A 658 -5.53 -0.34 40.35
N THR A 659 -5.99 -0.52 41.59
CA THR A 659 -7.35 -0.13 42.02
C THR A 659 -7.24 1.05 42.99
N PRO A 660 -7.74 2.25 42.62
CA PRO A 660 -7.84 3.40 43.52
C PRO A 660 -8.75 3.11 44.71
N THR A 661 -8.36 3.53 45.92
CA THR A 661 -9.14 3.33 47.16
C THR A 661 -10.20 4.40 47.40
N ARG A 662 -9.98 5.62 46.89
CA ARG A 662 -10.90 6.76 46.99
C ARG A 662 -11.83 6.84 45.75
N PRO A 663 -12.93 7.60 45.84
CA PRO A 663 -13.61 8.10 44.64
C PRO A 663 -12.63 8.78 43.70
N ILE A 664 -12.65 8.37 42.43
CA ILE A 664 -12.42 9.31 41.33
C ILE A 664 -13.75 10.05 41.22
N GLU A 665 -13.76 11.34 41.53
CA GLU A 665 -14.90 12.20 41.22
C GLU A 665 -15.05 12.25 39.70
N ALA A 666 -16.28 12.25 39.18
CA ALA A 666 -16.55 12.27 37.75
C ALA A 666 -16.31 13.65 37.10
N ALA A 667 -15.35 14.40 37.63
CA ALA A 667 -14.92 15.68 37.10
C ALA A 667 -14.15 15.45 35.79
N VAL A 668 -14.60 16.11 34.73
CA VAL A 668 -13.82 16.27 33.50
C VAL A 668 -12.50 16.96 33.87
N PRO A 669 -11.32 16.37 33.60
CA PRO A 669 -10.06 17.05 33.88
C PRO A 669 -9.95 18.29 32.98
N PRO A 670 -9.66 19.49 33.53
CA PRO A 670 -9.54 20.71 32.74
C PRO A 670 -8.32 20.65 31.82
N GLU A 671 -8.37 21.42 30.72
CA GLU A 671 -7.49 21.28 29.56
C GLU A 671 -5.99 21.57 29.80
N SER A 672 -5.61 22.09 30.97
CA SER A 672 -4.36 22.82 31.21
C SER A 672 -3.38 22.12 32.17
N SER A 673 -3.13 20.81 32.01
CA SER A 673 -2.07 20.12 32.78
C SER A 673 -1.30 19.03 32.02
N ASP A 674 -0.18 19.40 31.40
CA ASP A 674 0.88 18.46 30.97
C ASP A 674 1.73 18.00 32.18
N HIS A 675 1.06 17.62 33.27
CA HIS A 675 1.68 17.11 34.50
C HIS A 675 1.11 15.73 34.82
N SER A 676 2.00 14.74 34.91
CA SER A 676 1.62 13.41 35.43
C SER A 676 1.17 13.57 36.88
N PRO A 677 -0.08 13.23 37.23
CA PRO A 677 -0.52 13.28 38.62
C PRO A 677 0.34 12.30 39.44
N ALA A 678 0.87 12.78 40.56
CA ALA A 678 1.59 11.94 41.50
C ALA A 678 0.70 10.76 41.92
N ALA A 679 1.27 9.56 41.99
CA ALA A 679 0.51 8.35 42.27
C ALA A 679 -0.25 8.49 43.60
N PRO A 680 -1.60 8.38 43.62
CA PRO A 680 -2.37 8.52 44.85
C PRO A 680 -1.87 7.57 45.94
N ALA A 681 -1.57 8.10 47.12
CA ALA A 681 -0.89 7.40 48.22
C ALA A 681 -1.70 6.24 48.86
N SER A 682 -2.80 5.81 48.23
CA SER A 682 -3.50 4.58 48.57
C SER A 682 -4.10 3.95 47.29
N MET A 683 -3.41 2.94 46.78
CA MET A 683 -3.88 2.05 45.71
C MET A 683 -3.64 0.61 46.14
N LYS A 684 -4.62 -0.27 45.94
CA LYS A 684 -4.36 -1.72 45.99
C LYS A 684 -3.79 -2.13 44.64
N SER A 685 -2.52 -2.53 44.63
CA SER A 685 -1.84 -3.01 43.43
C SER A 685 -1.69 -4.54 43.50
N PRO A 686 -2.40 -5.32 42.67
CA PRO A 686 -2.02 -6.70 42.39
C PRO A 686 -0.62 -6.78 41.77
N PHE A 687 0.02 -7.95 41.89
CA PHE A 687 1.31 -8.23 41.27
C PHE A 687 1.29 -7.97 39.75
N PRO A 688 2.37 -7.41 39.18
CA PRO A 688 2.50 -7.24 37.73
C PRO A 688 2.49 -8.58 37.00
N ILE A 689 1.79 -8.62 35.87
CA ILE A 689 1.79 -9.73 34.92
C ILE A 689 2.95 -9.54 33.94
N TRP A 690 3.85 -10.51 33.86
CA TRP A 690 4.98 -10.54 32.94
C TRP A 690 4.75 -11.58 31.85
N TYR A 691 5.13 -11.24 30.62
CA TYR A 691 4.98 -12.08 29.43
C TYR A 691 6.36 -12.29 28.79
N ALA A 692 6.74 -13.56 28.57
CA ALA A 692 7.93 -13.93 27.83
C ALA A 692 7.52 -14.54 26.50
N TRP A 693 7.82 -13.86 25.38
CA TRP A 693 7.44 -14.29 24.03
C TRP A 693 8.58 -15.03 23.33
N ARG A 694 8.24 -16.07 22.57
CA ARG A 694 9.10 -16.65 21.55
C ARG A 694 9.04 -15.79 20.28
N ASP A 695 10.01 -15.99 19.41
CA ASP A 695 10.10 -15.29 18.14
C ASP A 695 8.97 -15.67 17.17
N ASP A 696 8.33 -16.83 17.34
CA ASP A 696 7.15 -17.28 16.57
C ASP A 696 5.81 -16.69 17.06
N GLY A 697 5.88 -15.71 17.97
CA GLY A 697 4.72 -15.05 18.59
C GLY A 697 4.01 -15.86 19.67
N SER A 698 4.44 -17.10 19.94
CA SER A 698 3.89 -17.90 21.04
C SER A 698 4.44 -17.47 22.40
N LEU A 699 3.66 -17.70 23.45
CA LEU A 699 4.05 -17.40 24.83
C LEU A 699 4.97 -18.53 25.37
N ALA A 700 6.17 -18.17 25.82
CA ALA A 700 7.10 -19.08 26.49
C ALA A 700 6.75 -19.29 27.98
N ALA A 701 6.36 -18.21 28.66
CA ALA A 701 5.86 -18.22 30.03
C ALA A 701 5.08 -16.93 30.33
N ARG A 702 4.13 -17.02 31.26
CA ARG A 702 3.53 -15.86 31.95
C ARG A 702 3.84 -15.97 33.44
N ARG A 703 4.16 -14.86 34.09
CA ARG A 703 4.30 -14.78 35.55
C ARG A 703 3.36 -13.73 36.11
N ASP A 704 2.61 -14.08 37.13
CA ASP A 704 1.77 -13.15 37.90
C ASP A 704 1.81 -13.49 39.40
N GLY A 705 0.85 -13.01 40.18
CA GLY A 705 0.80 -13.21 41.63
C GLY A 705 0.65 -14.66 42.09
N ALA A 706 0.21 -15.57 41.21
CA ALA A 706 0.14 -17.01 41.52
C ALA A 706 1.45 -17.76 41.24
N GLY A 707 2.45 -17.11 40.61
CA GLY A 707 3.72 -17.71 40.22
C GLY A 707 3.96 -17.65 38.71
N THR A 708 4.80 -18.55 38.20
CA THR A 708 5.14 -18.62 36.76
C THR A 708 4.43 -19.82 36.11
N ARG A 709 3.44 -19.56 35.24
CA ARG A 709 2.80 -20.59 34.41
C ARG A 709 3.54 -20.73 33.08
N ARG A 710 3.83 -21.98 32.72
CA ARG A 710 4.20 -22.39 31.36
C ARG A 710 3.04 -23.22 30.82
N PHE A 711 2.50 -22.81 29.69
CA PHE A 711 1.42 -23.54 29.02
C PHE A 711 2.03 -24.62 28.12
N THR A 712 1.36 -25.76 28.01
CA THR A 712 1.71 -26.88 27.15
C THR A 712 0.83 -26.86 25.91
N VAL A 713 1.43 -26.90 24.73
CA VAL A 713 0.72 -27.08 23.46
C VAL A 713 1.41 -28.18 22.66
N ILE A 714 0.77 -29.35 22.58
CA ILE A 714 1.22 -30.44 21.71
C ILE A 714 0.61 -30.22 20.32
N ARG A 715 1.40 -30.41 19.27
CA ARG A 715 1.02 -30.16 17.89
C ARG A 715 1.23 -31.40 17.02
N ASP A 716 0.41 -31.55 16.00
CA ASP A 716 0.68 -32.49 14.92
C ASP A 716 1.83 -32.02 14.02
N ALA A 717 2.28 -32.88 13.10
CA ALA A 717 3.38 -32.57 12.21
C ALA A 717 3.15 -31.31 11.33
N SER A 718 1.90 -30.91 11.12
CA SER A 718 1.49 -29.72 10.36
C SER A 718 1.28 -28.47 11.23
N GLY A 719 1.53 -28.58 12.53
CA GLY A 719 1.40 -27.50 13.50
C GLY A 719 0.03 -27.34 14.14
N LEU A 720 -0.99 -28.13 13.76
CA LEU A 720 -2.31 -28.04 14.40
C LEU A 720 -2.22 -28.51 15.86
N PRO A 721 -2.77 -27.77 16.84
CA PRO A 721 -2.69 -28.15 18.25
C PRO A 721 -3.57 -29.38 18.50
N THR A 722 -2.98 -30.50 18.93
CA THR A 722 -3.72 -31.72 19.28
C THR A 722 -4.06 -31.78 20.77
N GLN A 723 -3.31 -31.05 21.60
CA GLN A 723 -3.60 -30.89 23.03
C GLN A 723 -3.12 -29.50 23.51
N VAL A 724 -3.90 -28.86 24.37
CA VAL A 724 -3.57 -27.58 25.02
C VAL A 724 -3.85 -27.69 26.52
N ASP A 725 -2.80 -27.62 27.33
CA ASP A 725 -2.78 -28.01 28.75
C ASP A 725 -3.46 -29.36 29.01
N ASP A 726 -4.74 -29.39 29.38
CA ASP A 726 -5.53 -30.60 29.67
C ASP A 726 -6.72 -30.84 28.71
N ILE A 727 -6.74 -30.12 27.59
CA ILE A 727 -7.79 -30.20 26.56
C ILE A 727 -7.21 -30.80 25.27
N ASP A 728 -7.67 -31.98 24.90
CA ASP A 728 -7.40 -32.64 23.62
C ASP A 728 -8.34 -32.13 22.51
N LEU A 729 -7.80 -31.98 21.30
CA LEU A 729 -8.51 -31.43 20.13
C LEU A 729 -8.44 -32.38 18.93
N ARG A 730 -9.59 -32.66 18.30
CA ARG A 730 -9.66 -33.30 16.97
C ARG A 730 -10.04 -32.27 15.92
N TYR A 731 -9.24 -32.17 14.86
CA TYR A 731 -9.45 -31.28 13.72
C TYR A 731 -10.16 -31.98 12.54
N GLY A 732 -10.75 -31.19 11.65
CA GLY A 732 -11.41 -31.66 10.42
C GLY A 732 -10.66 -31.28 9.14
N PRO A 733 -11.17 -31.71 7.95
CA PRO A 733 -10.52 -31.47 6.66
C PRO A 733 -10.19 -30.01 6.36
N GLY A 734 -11.09 -29.07 6.68
CA GLY A 734 -10.86 -27.62 6.57
C GLY A 734 -9.95 -27.03 7.66
N ARG A 735 -9.20 -27.88 8.38
CA ARG A 735 -8.18 -27.51 9.38
C ARG A 735 -8.69 -26.58 10.51
N ARG A 736 -9.99 -26.71 10.83
CA ARG A 736 -10.65 -26.13 12.01
C ARG A 736 -11.05 -27.25 13.01
N PRO A 737 -11.28 -26.95 14.30
CA PRO A 737 -11.70 -27.94 15.29
C PRO A 737 -13.02 -28.67 14.92
N LEU A 738 -13.16 -29.92 15.38
CA LEU A 738 -14.39 -30.71 15.34
C LEU A 738 -14.83 -31.18 16.74
N ARG A 739 -13.89 -31.40 17.67
CA ARG A 739 -14.16 -31.87 19.03
C ARG A 739 -13.10 -31.36 20.01
N ALA A 740 -13.53 -30.99 21.21
CA ALA A 740 -12.69 -30.75 22.38
C ALA A 740 -13.06 -31.71 23.52
N THR A 741 -12.06 -32.29 24.17
CA THR A 741 -12.21 -33.28 25.26
C THR A 741 -11.23 -32.99 26.39
N ARG A 742 -11.63 -33.26 27.64
CA ARG A 742 -10.76 -33.23 28.83
C ARG A 742 -10.70 -34.64 29.39
N GLY A 743 -9.63 -35.37 29.05
CA GLY A 743 -9.61 -36.82 29.19
C GLY A 743 -10.80 -37.46 28.47
N ASN A 744 -11.51 -38.38 29.13
CA ASN A 744 -12.68 -39.03 28.54
C ASN A 744 -13.93 -38.12 28.43
N THR A 745 -13.93 -36.93 29.06
CA THR A 745 -15.10 -36.04 29.10
C THR A 745 -15.18 -35.17 27.85
N LEU A 746 -16.31 -35.23 27.15
CA LEU A 746 -16.62 -34.34 26.02
C LEU A 746 -16.95 -32.93 26.52
N LEU A 747 -16.14 -31.95 26.12
CA LEU A 747 -16.40 -30.52 26.39
C LEU A 747 -17.32 -29.94 25.32
N ALA A 748 -16.93 -30.07 24.05
CA ALA A 748 -17.66 -29.54 22.91
C ALA A 748 -17.47 -30.35 21.63
N THR A 749 -18.47 -30.28 20.74
CA THR A 749 -18.34 -30.59 19.31
C THR A 749 -18.62 -29.34 18.47
N TYR A 750 -17.94 -29.21 17.35
CA TYR A 750 -17.96 -28.02 16.49
C TYR A 750 -18.37 -28.40 15.06
N ARG A 751 -19.05 -27.49 14.36
CA ARG A 751 -19.25 -27.58 12.90
C ARG A 751 -18.83 -26.27 12.24
N HIS A 752 -18.16 -26.41 11.10
CA HIS A 752 -17.68 -25.31 10.28
C HIS A 752 -18.25 -25.38 8.86
N ASN A 753 -18.49 -24.24 8.22
CA ASN A 753 -18.95 -24.17 6.82
C ASN A 753 -17.79 -24.00 5.82
N ALA A 754 -18.10 -23.81 4.54
CA ALA A 754 -17.12 -23.63 3.47
C ALA A 754 -16.19 -22.41 3.63
N PHE A 755 -16.56 -21.44 4.47
CA PHE A 755 -15.78 -20.23 4.78
C PHE A 755 -14.99 -20.36 6.09
N GLY A 756 -14.99 -21.54 6.73
CA GLY A 756 -14.33 -21.77 8.01
C GLY A 756 -15.05 -21.20 9.23
N HIS A 757 -16.23 -20.57 9.07
CA HIS A 757 -17.03 -20.00 10.15
C HIS A 757 -17.56 -21.09 11.10
N ARG A 758 -17.52 -20.86 12.42
CA ARG A 758 -17.95 -21.80 13.48
C ARG A 758 -19.47 -21.83 13.63
N ILE A 759 -20.17 -22.32 12.60
CA ILE A 759 -21.62 -22.27 12.50
C ILE A 759 -22.40 -23.04 13.59
N ALA A 760 -21.78 -23.98 14.31
CA ALA A 760 -22.42 -24.59 15.47
C ALA A 760 -21.44 -25.12 16.53
N VAL A 761 -21.87 -25.07 17.79
CA VAL A 761 -21.22 -25.66 18.97
C VAL A 761 -22.26 -26.52 19.71
N ALA A 762 -21.86 -27.66 20.25
CA ALA A 762 -22.70 -28.47 21.14
C ALA A 762 -21.90 -28.99 22.34
N THR A 763 -22.33 -28.62 23.55
CA THR A 763 -21.73 -28.98 24.85
C THR A 763 -22.72 -29.76 25.70
N ALA A 764 -22.28 -30.26 26.86
CA ALA A 764 -23.17 -30.91 27.85
C ALA A 764 -24.22 -29.96 28.49
N GLN A 765 -24.15 -28.65 28.25
CA GLN A 765 -25.04 -27.63 28.84
C GLN A 765 -25.95 -26.98 27.80
N ALA A 766 -25.52 -26.84 26.55
CA ALA A 766 -26.32 -26.25 25.48
C ALA A 766 -25.84 -26.65 24.08
N HIS A 767 -26.75 -26.61 23.12
CA HIS A 767 -26.43 -26.57 21.69
C HIS A 767 -26.65 -25.14 21.17
N THR A 768 -25.65 -24.55 20.54
CA THR A 768 -25.71 -23.21 19.95
C THR A 768 -25.44 -23.29 18.46
N ASP A 769 -26.39 -22.85 17.63
CA ASP A 769 -26.17 -22.63 16.20
C ASP A 769 -25.92 -21.13 15.97
N TYR A 770 -24.80 -20.77 15.33
CA TYR A 770 -24.39 -19.39 15.05
C TYR A 770 -24.74 -19.01 13.61
N LEU A 771 -25.23 -17.78 13.41
CA LEU A 771 -25.52 -17.21 12.10
C LEU A 771 -24.51 -16.12 11.76
N TYR A 772 -23.84 -16.25 10.62
CA TYR A 772 -22.83 -15.30 10.15
C TYR A 772 -23.34 -14.46 8.98
N LEU A 773 -22.99 -13.18 8.96
CA LEU A 773 -23.15 -12.24 7.83
C LEU A 773 -21.92 -11.33 7.78
N ASP A 774 -21.37 -11.07 6.59
CA ASP A 774 -20.08 -10.40 6.35
C ASP A 774 -18.95 -10.81 7.31
N ASN A 775 -18.79 -12.13 7.52
CA ASN A 775 -17.79 -12.71 8.42
C ASN A 775 -17.92 -12.23 9.88
N ARG A 776 -19.12 -11.90 10.34
CA ARG A 776 -19.45 -11.54 11.73
C ARG A 776 -20.58 -12.41 12.24
N VAL A 777 -20.54 -12.83 13.52
CA VAL A 777 -21.69 -13.49 14.16
C VAL A 777 -22.78 -12.46 14.40
N VAL A 778 -23.89 -12.56 13.67
CA VAL A 778 -25.02 -11.62 13.79
C VAL A 778 -26.17 -12.19 14.61
N ALA A 779 -26.22 -13.51 14.84
CA ALA A 779 -27.19 -14.14 15.74
C ALA A 779 -26.72 -15.50 16.27
N GLU A 780 -27.33 -15.95 17.35
CA GLU A 780 -27.21 -17.30 17.88
C GLU A 780 -28.57 -17.89 18.31
N ALA A 781 -28.75 -19.18 18.07
CA ALA A 781 -29.91 -19.98 18.50
C ALA A 781 -29.45 -21.03 19.52
N ARG A 782 -29.69 -20.77 20.81
CA ARG A 782 -29.18 -21.55 21.96
C ARG A 782 -30.28 -22.41 22.58
N ARG A 783 -30.08 -23.73 22.62
CA ARG A 783 -31.10 -24.72 23.02
C ARG A 783 -30.57 -25.68 24.10
N PRO A 784 -31.44 -26.16 25.02
CA PRO A 784 -31.06 -27.17 26.00
C PRO A 784 -30.76 -28.53 25.33
N PRO A 785 -29.93 -29.39 25.95
CA PRO A 785 -29.44 -30.61 25.31
C PRO A 785 -30.40 -31.82 25.37
N SER A 786 -31.47 -31.80 26.19
CA SER A 786 -32.39 -32.95 26.32
C SER A 786 -33.64 -32.84 25.44
N ALA A 787 -34.05 -33.96 24.85
CA ALA A 787 -35.27 -34.03 24.04
C ALA A 787 -36.54 -33.66 24.83
N SER A 788 -36.58 -33.98 26.13
CA SER A 788 -37.70 -33.67 27.03
C SER A 788 -37.96 -32.17 27.20
N LYS A 789 -36.91 -31.33 27.21
CA LYS A 789 -37.06 -29.85 27.23
C LYS A 789 -37.04 -29.23 25.84
N ALA A 790 -36.50 -29.93 24.83
CA ALA A 790 -36.66 -29.54 23.44
C ALA A 790 -38.12 -29.64 22.95
N ALA A 791 -38.96 -30.46 23.60
CA ALA A 791 -40.40 -30.53 23.33
C ALA A 791 -41.15 -29.25 23.76
N GLU A 792 -40.83 -28.66 24.91
CA GLU A 792 -41.38 -27.35 25.32
C GLU A 792 -40.94 -26.27 24.32
N PHE A 793 -39.68 -26.30 23.90
CA PHE A 793 -39.11 -25.45 22.85
C PHE A 793 -39.77 -25.63 21.47
N SER A 794 -40.35 -26.78 21.17
CA SER A 794 -40.91 -27.06 19.83
C SER A 794 -42.29 -26.43 19.62
N ALA A 795 -43.01 -26.10 20.70
CA ALA A 795 -44.28 -25.38 20.65
C ALA A 795 -44.12 -23.94 20.11
N ALA A 796 -42.93 -23.33 20.27
CA ALA A 796 -42.57 -22.03 19.69
C ALA A 796 -42.04 -22.14 18.22
N GLY A 797 -41.98 -23.35 17.67
CA GLY A 797 -41.45 -23.63 16.33
C GLY A 797 -39.92 -23.80 16.28
N PRO A 798 -39.40 -24.63 15.35
CA PRO A 798 -38.01 -25.12 15.39
C PRO A 798 -36.92 -24.11 14.97
N ARG A 799 -37.20 -22.80 14.97
CA ARG A 799 -36.38 -21.75 14.32
C ARG A 799 -35.93 -20.61 15.23
N ALA A 800 -36.39 -20.55 16.49
CA ALA A 800 -36.12 -19.43 17.38
C ALA A 800 -34.62 -19.13 17.54
N ILE A 801 -34.20 -17.96 17.04
CA ILE A 801 -32.95 -17.32 17.45
C ILE A 801 -33.18 -16.78 18.87
N THR A 802 -32.22 -17.05 19.76
CA THR A 802 -32.32 -16.63 21.17
C THR A 802 -31.63 -15.30 21.42
N ARG A 803 -30.68 -14.91 20.55
CA ARG A 803 -29.98 -13.64 20.62
C ARG A 803 -29.57 -13.12 19.25
N ARG A 804 -29.79 -11.82 19.02
CA ARG A 804 -29.22 -11.06 17.91
C ARG A 804 -28.15 -10.07 18.40
N TYR A 805 -27.08 -9.94 17.63
CA TYR A 805 -25.99 -8.97 17.83
C TYR A 805 -26.15 -7.80 16.86
N LEU A 806 -26.13 -6.56 17.37
CA LEU A 806 -26.41 -5.34 16.60
C LEU A 806 -25.13 -4.50 16.45
N TYR A 807 -24.70 -4.30 15.20
CA TYR A 807 -23.42 -3.65 14.88
C TYR A 807 -23.60 -2.32 14.17
N ALA A 808 -22.83 -1.31 14.60
CA ALA A 808 -22.54 -0.11 13.83
C ALA A 808 -21.11 -0.21 13.28
N GLY A 809 -20.97 -0.40 11.97
CA GLY A 809 -19.68 -0.84 11.39
C GLY A 809 -19.25 -2.18 11.99
N HIS A 810 -18.10 -2.24 12.65
CA HIS A 810 -17.62 -3.42 13.39
C HIS A 810 -17.87 -3.35 14.91
N VAL A 811 -18.38 -2.23 15.42
CA VAL A 811 -18.63 -2.04 16.86
C VAL A 811 -19.97 -2.65 17.24
N LEU A 812 -19.99 -3.49 18.29
CA LEU A 812 -21.23 -4.04 18.84
C LEU A 812 -21.90 -2.96 19.72
N VAL A 813 -23.05 -2.45 19.28
CA VAL A 813 -23.77 -1.33 19.93
C VAL A 813 -25.05 -1.75 20.66
N GLY A 814 -25.55 -2.96 20.37
CA GLY A 814 -26.72 -3.51 21.03
C GLY A 814 -26.82 -5.02 20.91
N LEU A 815 -27.72 -5.62 21.68
CA LEU A 815 -28.16 -7.01 21.50
C LEU A 815 -29.65 -7.13 21.84
N ILE A 816 -30.32 -8.10 21.23
CA ILE A 816 -31.72 -8.44 21.51
C ILE A 816 -31.74 -9.88 22.00
N ASP A 817 -32.27 -10.13 23.20
CA ASP A 817 -32.49 -11.47 23.74
C ASP A 817 -33.98 -11.85 23.69
N TYR A 818 -34.28 -13.07 23.28
CA TYR A 818 -35.64 -13.62 23.23
C TYR A 818 -35.80 -14.70 24.32
N ASP A 819 -36.88 -14.66 25.09
CA ASP A 819 -37.12 -15.65 26.16
C ASP A 819 -37.34 -17.06 25.54
N PRO A 820 -36.50 -18.06 25.86
CA PRO A 820 -36.58 -19.39 25.26
C PRO A 820 -37.62 -20.32 25.90
N VAL A 821 -38.31 -19.87 26.97
CA VAL A 821 -39.26 -20.69 27.74
C VAL A 821 -40.64 -20.04 27.78
N ARG A 822 -40.72 -18.72 27.90
CA ARG A 822 -41.98 -17.98 27.75
C ARG A 822 -42.16 -17.60 26.29
N VAL A 823 -43.18 -18.14 25.64
CA VAL A 823 -43.64 -17.71 24.30
C VAL A 823 -44.37 -16.35 24.37
N THR A 824 -43.91 -15.46 25.25
CA THR A 824 -44.09 -14.02 25.12
C THR A 824 -43.07 -13.54 24.11
N ASP A 825 -43.45 -13.58 22.83
CA ASP A 825 -42.60 -13.48 21.64
C ASP A 825 -41.80 -12.16 21.44
N ARG A 826 -41.80 -11.29 22.45
CA ARG A 826 -41.15 -9.99 22.50
C ARG A 826 -39.72 -10.12 23.01
N GLY A 827 -38.75 -9.81 22.15
CA GLY A 827 -37.35 -9.69 22.55
C GLY A 827 -37.13 -8.48 23.46
N THR A 828 -36.10 -8.56 24.31
CA THR A 828 -35.63 -7.45 25.14
C THR A 828 -34.38 -6.84 24.51
N LEU A 829 -34.44 -5.55 24.19
CA LEU A 829 -33.32 -4.79 23.65
C LEU A 829 -32.40 -4.28 24.76
N TYR A 830 -31.09 -4.47 24.59
CA TYR A 830 -30.05 -3.96 25.49
C TYR A 830 -29.02 -3.13 24.73
N ALA A 831 -28.56 -2.05 25.34
CA ALA A 831 -27.49 -1.19 24.84
C ALA A 831 -26.12 -1.77 25.23
N VAL A 832 -25.20 -1.92 24.26
CA VAL A 832 -23.85 -2.44 24.48
C VAL A 832 -22.83 -1.32 24.38
N HIS A 833 -22.05 -1.13 25.44
CA HIS A 833 -21.05 -0.06 25.57
C HIS A 833 -19.64 -0.63 25.43
N THR A 834 -18.87 -0.14 24.47
CA THR A 834 -17.51 -0.62 24.19
C THR A 834 -16.42 0.31 24.73
N ASP A 835 -15.18 -0.18 24.77
CA ASP A 835 -13.98 0.67 24.85
C ASP A 835 -13.56 1.19 23.45
N LEU A 836 -12.51 2.01 23.39
CA LEU A 836 -11.92 2.62 22.19
C LEU A 836 -11.26 1.61 21.22
N LEU A 837 -11.36 0.29 21.44
CA LEU A 837 -11.10 -0.72 20.41
C LEU A 837 -12.38 -1.34 19.85
N GLY A 838 -13.56 -0.99 20.37
CA GLY A 838 -14.82 -1.70 20.08
C GLY A 838 -15.03 -2.97 20.89
N ALA A 839 -14.24 -3.23 21.96
CA ALA A 839 -14.46 -4.38 22.84
C ALA A 839 -15.57 -4.06 23.87
N PRO A 840 -16.64 -4.86 24.00
CA PRO A 840 -17.73 -4.60 24.95
C PRO A 840 -17.24 -4.58 26.40
N ARG A 841 -17.52 -3.49 27.12
CA ARG A 841 -17.19 -3.31 28.55
C ARG A 841 -18.41 -3.35 29.46
N ALA A 842 -19.57 -2.86 29.00
CA ALA A 842 -20.81 -2.88 29.75
C ALA A 842 -22.03 -3.13 28.85
N VAL A 843 -23.13 -3.61 29.44
CA VAL A 843 -24.44 -3.73 28.81
C VAL A 843 -25.50 -3.20 29.77
N THR A 844 -26.42 -2.38 29.28
CA THR A 844 -27.52 -1.78 30.07
C THR A 844 -28.88 -2.01 29.40
N ASP A 845 -29.94 -2.09 30.20
CA ASP A 845 -31.32 -2.22 29.71
C ASP A 845 -32.04 -0.86 29.56
N GLU A 846 -33.34 -0.88 29.23
CA GLU A 846 -34.21 0.31 29.12
C GLU A 846 -34.17 1.23 30.36
N ARG A 847 -33.94 0.67 31.56
CA ARG A 847 -33.88 1.43 32.82
C ARG A 847 -32.49 2.02 33.08
N ARG A 848 -31.52 1.75 32.20
CA ARG A 848 -30.08 2.06 32.34
C ARG A 848 -29.40 1.24 33.45
N ASP A 849 -30.08 0.24 33.99
CA ASP A 849 -29.51 -0.66 34.99
C ASP A 849 -28.41 -1.53 34.34
N VAL A 850 -27.30 -1.75 35.05
CA VAL A 850 -26.12 -2.46 34.49
C VAL A 850 -26.33 -3.97 34.54
N ARG A 851 -26.61 -4.57 33.39
CA ARG A 851 -26.95 -5.99 33.22
C ARG A 851 -25.74 -6.86 32.91
N TRP A 852 -24.66 -6.27 32.39
CA TRP A 852 -23.33 -6.88 32.34
C TRP A 852 -22.26 -5.79 32.47
N LEU A 853 -21.17 -6.08 33.16
CA LEU A 853 -19.97 -5.23 33.24
C LEU A 853 -18.74 -6.15 33.28
N ALA A 854 -17.69 -5.85 32.53
CA ALA A 854 -16.47 -6.66 32.53
C ALA A 854 -15.17 -5.84 32.50
N GLY A 855 -14.23 -6.26 33.35
CA GLY A 855 -12.82 -5.89 33.24
C GLY A 855 -12.12 -6.83 32.27
N TYR A 856 -11.12 -6.32 31.56
CA TYR A 856 -10.36 -7.09 30.57
C TYR A 856 -8.92 -7.29 31.02
N SER A 857 -8.35 -8.46 30.71
CA SER A 857 -6.90 -8.66 30.84
C SER A 857 -6.13 -7.91 29.73
N PRO A 858 -4.81 -7.73 29.89
CA PRO A 858 -3.93 -7.15 28.86
C PRO A 858 -3.92 -7.94 27.55
N THR A 859 -4.47 -9.16 27.54
CA THR A 859 -4.58 -10.08 26.42
C THR A 859 -6.05 -10.45 26.10
N GLY A 860 -7.00 -9.57 26.44
CA GLY A 860 -8.39 -9.65 25.96
C GLY A 860 -9.32 -10.60 26.73
N GLU A 861 -8.86 -11.22 27.81
CA GLU A 861 -9.67 -12.12 28.66
C GLU A 861 -10.71 -11.29 29.45
N ALA A 862 -12.01 -11.53 29.24
CA ALA A 862 -13.07 -10.73 29.85
C ALA A 862 -13.65 -11.40 31.11
N THR A 863 -13.61 -10.70 32.24
CA THR A 863 -14.14 -11.18 33.53
C THR A 863 -15.34 -10.33 33.96
N ARG A 864 -16.52 -10.95 34.12
CA ARG A 864 -17.74 -10.26 34.58
C ARG A 864 -17.55 -9.78 36.04
N ILE A 865 -17.78 -8.48 36.25
CA ILE A 865 -17.69 -7.77 37.54
C ILE A 865 -19.09 -7.62 38.15
N ALA A 866 -20.10 -7.31 37.34
CA ALA A 866 -21.47 -7.07 37.79
C ALA A 866 -22.48 -7.52 36.72
N GLY A 867 -23.74 -7.63 37.14
CA GLY A 867 -24.87 -7.98 36.29
C GLY A 867 -25.17 -9.49 36.19
N ASP A 868 -26.37 -9.78 35.72
CA ASP A 868 -27.00 -11.09 35.57
C ASP A 868 -26.93 -11.64 34.13
N LEU A 869 -26.83 -10.75 33.14
CA LEU A 869 -26.71 -11.09 31.72
C LEU A 869 -25.35 -11.77 31.44
N THR A 870 -25.30 -12.54 30.35
CA THR A 870 -24.05 -13.09 29.79
C THR A 870 -23.80 -12.53 28.40
N LEU A 871 -22.54 -12.25 28.06
CA LEU A 871 -22.12 -11.81 26.73
C LEU A 871 -20.85 -12.56 26.34
N ASP A 872 -20.86 -13.19 25.15
CA ASP A 872 -19.75 -13.98 24.63
C ASP A 872 -18.88 -13.24 23.60
N ALA A 873 -19.30 -12.07 23.10
CA ALA A 873 -18.44 -11.20 22.27
C ALA A 873 -17.25 -10.64 23.07
N ARG A 874 -16.07 -10.55 22.45
CA ARG A 874 -14.80 -10.16 23.11
C ARG A 874 -14.17 -8.96 22.38
N LEU A 875 -12.89 -9.04 21.98
CA LEU A 875 -12.31 -8.07 21.05
C LEU A 875 -13.03 -8.16 19.68
N PRO A 876 -12.99 -7.14 18.80
CA PRO A 876 -13.65 -7.21 17.49
C PRO A 876 -13.27 -8.47 16.70
N GLY A 877 -14.30 -9.15 16.15
CA GLY A 877 -14.17 -10.46 15.49
C GLY A 877 -14.30 -11.67 16.43
N GLN A 878 -14.04 -11.51 17.73
CA GLN A 878 -13.87 -12.62 18.67
C GLN A 878 -15.15 -13.01 19.43
N MET A 879 -15.42 -14.32 19.51
CA MET A 879 -16.52 -14.92 20.28
C MET A 879 -16.01 -15.99 21.25
N LEU A 880 -16.38 -15.94 22.53
CA LEU A 880 -16.03 -16.96 23.52
C LEU A 880 -16.50 -18.36 23.08
N ASP A 881 -15.70 -19.37 23.42
CA ASP A 881 -16.10 -20.75 23.61
C ASP A 881 -16.22 -21.05 25.11
N PRO A 882 -17.44 -21.14 25.68
CA PRO A 882 -17.61 -21.40 27.11
C PRO A 882 -17.18 -22.82 27.52
N ALA A 883 -16.89 -23.73 26.58
CA ALA A 883 -16.40 -25.08 26.88
C ALA A 883 -14.88 -25.13 27.11
N THR A 884 -14.11 -24.20 26.52
CA THR A 884 -12.64 -24.16 26.57
C THR A 884 -12.07 -22.91 27.24
N GLY A 885 -12.82 -21.81 27.27
CA GLY A 885 -12.33 -20.50 27.72
C GLY A 885 -11.54 -19.73 26.67
N TRP A 886 -11.45 -20.23 25.43
CA TRP A 886 -10.77 -19.59 24.31
C TRP A 886 -11.76 -18.80 23.45
N HIS A 887 -11.27 -17.96 22.54
CA HIS A 887 -12.12 -17.21 21.62
C HIS A 887 -11.99 -17.74 20.20
N ASP A 888 -13.12 -17.95 19.52
CA ASP A 888 -13.16 -18.13 18.08
C ASP A 888 -12.94 -16.78 17.39
N ASN A 889 -11.96 -16.69 16.49
CA ASN A 889 -11.74 -15.52 15.63
C ASN A 889 -11.71 -15.99 14.15
N LEU A 890 -12.89 -16.38 13.67
CA LEU A 890 -13.19 -16.84 12.30
C LEU A 890 -12.40 -18.06 11.83
N LEU A 891 -11.15 -17.87 11.40
CA LEU A 891 -10.28 -18.92 10.85
C LEU A 891 -9.30 -19.49 11.88
N ARG A 892 -9.09 -18.80 13.01
CA ARG A 892 -8.17 -19.17 14.08
C ARG A 892 -8.86 -19.11 15.45
N THR A 893 -8.34 -19.88 16.39
CA THR A 893 -8.77 -19.94 17.79
C THR A 893 -7.75 -19.18 18.64
N TYR A 894 -8.17 -18.10 19.30
CA TYR A 894 -7.33 -17.24 20.13
C TYR A 894 -7.39 -17.67 21.60
N HIS A 895 -6.24 -17.89 22.24
CA HIS A 895 -6.18 -18.23 23.66
C HIS A 895 -5.85 -16.97 24.48
N PRO A 896 -6.83 -16.31 25.12
CA PRO A 896 -6.62 -15.02 25.78
C PRO A 896 -5.65 -15.11 26.97
N GLY A 897 -5.67 -16.20 27.73
CA GLY A 897 -4.71 -16.44 28.82
C GLY A 897 -3.23 -16.54 28.39
N MET A 898 -2.97 -16.89 27.12
CA MET A 898 -1.63 -16.89 26.52
C MET A 898 -1.34 -15.65 25.67
N GLY A 899 -2.38 -15.01 25.12
CA GLY A 899 -2.27 -13.83 24.24
C GLY A 899 -1.89 -14.12 22.78
N GLN A 900 -2.08 -15.37 22.32
CA GLN A 900 -1.69 -15.85 20.99
C GLN A 900 -2.82 -16.63 20.30
N TYR A 901 -2.67 -16.88 19.00
CA TYR A 901 -3.45 -17.91 18.31
C TYR A 901 -2.96 -19.32 18.64
N LEU A 902 -3.86 -20.31 18.58
CA LEU A 902 -3.56 -21.71 18.82
C LEU A 902 -3.13 -22.41 17.54
N GLU A 903 -3.88 -22.29 16.43
CA GLU A 903 -3.44 -22.75 15.12
C GLU A 903 -2.26 -21.92 14.60
N PRO A 904 -1.39 -22.51 13.76
CA PRO A 904 -0.50 -21.73 12.92
C PRO A 904 -1.32 -20.81 12.02
N ASP A 905 -0.74 -19.66 11.68
CA ASP A 905 -1.23 -18.80 10.63
C ASP A 905 -1.61 -19.65 9.39
N PRO A 906 -2.83 -19.56 8.83
CA PRO A 906 -3.25 -20.41 7.70
C PRO A 906 -2.89 -20.01 6.24
N LEU A 907 -2.34 -18.83 5.88
CA LEU A 907 -1.18 -18.19 6.50
C LEU A 907 0.11 -18.71 5.86
N GLY A 908 0.97 -19.28 6.70
CA GLY A 908 2.32 -19.67 6.32
C GLY A 908 3.27 -18.46 6.28
N PRO A 909 4.54 -18.69 5.94
CA PRO A 909 5.61 -17.71 6.11
C PRO A 909 5.61 -16.63 5.03
N LEU A 910 5.48 -15.37 5.48
CA LEU A 910 5.77 -14.12 4.77
C LEU A 910 6.67 -13.21 5.65
N PRO A 911 7.25 -12.12 5.10
CA PRO A 911 8.23 -11.29 5.81
C PRO A 911 7.72 -10.68 7.14
N ASP A 912 8.22 -11.21 8.26
CA ASP A 912 7.95 -10.80 9.64
C ASP A 912 6.62 -11.28 10.28
N ASN A 913 5.90 -12.30 9.74
CA ASN A 913 4.79 -12.91 10.53
C ASN A 913 5.29 -13.96 11.50
N GLN A 914 4.64 -13.93 12.64
CA GLN A 914 4.71 -14.89 13.69
C GLN A 914 3.65 -15.98 13.46
N ALA A 915 4.09 -17.23 13.37
CA ALA A 915 3.19 -18.37 13.16
C ALA A 915 2.00 -18.40 14.13
N PHE A 916 2.12 -17.85 15.34
CA PHE A 916 1.06 -17.84 16.35
C PHE A 916 0.68 -16.43 16.84
N GLY A 917 1.22 -15.37 16.24
CA GLY A 917 1.09 -14.01 16.75
C GLY A 917 -0.31 -13.39 16.55
N TYR A 918 -0.85 -12.73 17.59
CA TYR A 918 -2.05 -11.90 17.50
C TYR A 918 -1.68 -10.43 17.74
N ALA A 919 -2.18 -9.52 16.89
CA ALA A 919 -2.08 -8.07 17.06
C ALA A 919 -0.66 -7.55 17.41
N ALA A 920 0.41 -8.19 16.89
CA ALA A 920 1.81 -7.94 17.24
C ALA A 920 2.09 -7.90 18.77
N GLN A 921 1.45 -8.82 19.52
CA GLN A 921 1.45 -8.87 20.99
C GLN A 921 1.00 -7.54 21.65
N ARG A 922 0.16 -6.76 20.97
CA ARG A 922 -0.41 -5.49 21.44
C ARG A 922 -1.94 -5.44 21.27
N PRO A 923 -2.70 -6.41 21.84
CA PRO A 923 -4.15 -6.53 21.65
C PRO A 923 -4.99 -5.47 22.39
N ARG A 924 -4.35 -4.57 23.15
CA ARG A 924 -4.94 -3.34 23.69
C ARG A 924 -4.71 -2.10 22.80
N GLN A 925 -4.01 -2.25 21.67
CA GLN A 925 -3.75 -1.18 20.71
C GLN A 925 -4.17 -1.52 19.28
N TYR A 926 -4.12 -2.79 18.87
CA TYR A 926 -4.51 -3.25 17.53
C TYR A 926 -5.52 -4.39 17.61
N ILE A 927 -6.33 -4.50 16.56
CA ILE A 927 -7.37 -5.52 16.38
C ILE A 927 -7.13 -6.24 15.05
N ASP A 928 -7.62 -7.48 14.95
CA ASP A 928 -7.57 -8.32 13.75
C ASP A 928 -8.98 -8.89 13.50
N PRO A 929 -9.91 -8.06 12.97
CA PRO A 929 -11.34 -8.41 12.92
C PRO A 929 -11.72 -9.19 11.66
N LEU A 930 -10.87 -9.11 10.62
CA LEU A 930 -11.04 -9.70 9.28
C LEU A 930 -9.67 -9.98 8.63
N GLY A 931 -8.81 -8.96 8.52
CA GLY A 931 -7.49 -8.98 7.84
C GLY A 931 -7.47 -8.49 6.37
N LEU A 932 -7.85 -7.25 6.07
CA LEU A 932 -8.19 -6.70 4.72
C LEU A 932 -7.73 -5.19 4.57
N MET A 933 -7.77 -4.45 3.42
CA MET A 933 -7.17 -3.06 3.22
C MET A 933 -7.70 -2.12 2.06
N LEU A 934 -7.30 -0.82 2.00
CA LEU A 934 -7.62 0.21 0.95
C LEU A 934 -6.48 1.23 0.65
N PHE A 935 -6.40 1.75 -0.59
CA PHE A 935 -5.53 2.86 -1.03
C PHE A 935 -6.31 4.06 -1.64
N ALA A 936 -5.84 5.30 -1.46
CA ALA A 936 -6.52 6.51 -1.94
C ALA A 936 -5.55 7.59 -2.51
N PHE A 937 -5.88 8.16 -3.67
CA PHE A 937 -5.04 9.08 -4.47
C PHE A 937 -5.76 10.39 -4.79
N ASP A 938 -5.49 11.46 -4.05
CA ASP A 938 -6.18 12.74 -4.27
C ASP A 938 -5.70 13.51 -5.53
N GLY A 939 -6.51 14.46 -5.97
CA GLY A 939 -6.27 15.33 -7.11
C GLY A 939 -5.23 16.43 -6.88
N THR A 940 -4.84 17.10 -7.96
CA THR A 940 -3.89 18.22 -7.92
C THR A 940 -4.28 19.28 -6.90
N ARG A 941 -3.33 19.68 -6.04
CA ARG A 941 -3.50 20.62 -4.91
C ARG A 941 -4.45 20.16 -3.81
N ASN A 942 -4.79 18.89 -3.73
CA ASN A 942 -5.74 18.41 -2.72
C ASN A 942 -5.06 17.70 -1.55
N SER A 943 -5.63 17.88 -0.36
CA SER A 943 -5.15 17.36 0.92
C SER A 943 -6.32 17.19 1.89
N PRO A 944 -6.11 16.71 3.13
CA PRO A 944 -7.18 16.66 4.13
C PRO A 944 -7.85 18.03 4.41
N LEU A 945 -7.15 19.13 4.14
CA LEU A 945 -7.66 20.50 4.30
C LEU A 945 -8.70 20.90 3.25
N THR A 946 -8.68 20.29 2.06
CA THR A 946 -9.58 20.63 0.94
C THR A 946 -10.82 19.72 0.87
N GLN A 947 -10.98 18.79 1.83
CA GLN A 947 -12.16 17.93 2.01
C GLN A 947 -12.76 17.37 0.72
N THR A 948 -11.94 16.73 -0.10
CA THR A 948 -12.35 16.20 -1.41
C THR A 948 -13.19 14.94 -1.30
N ASN A 949 -13.87 14.54 -2.37
CA ASN A 949 -14.56 13.24 -2.43
C ASN A 949 -13.63 12.04 -2.13
N VAL A 950 -12.34 12.14 -2.51
CA VAL A 950 -11.33 11.11 -2.17
C VAL A 950 -10.99 11.12 -0.69
N TRP A 951 -10.80 12.30 -0.09
CA TRP A 951 -10.59 12.42 1.35
C TRP A 951 -11.82 11.94 2.12
N LYS A 952 -13.01 12.42 1.78
CA LYS A 952 -14.31 11.99 2.32
C LYS A 952 -14.40 10.46 2.33
N MET A 953 -14.40 9.81 1.16
CA MET A 953 -14.43 8.34 1.07
C MET A 953 -13.30 7.63 1.85
N SER A 954 -12.09 8.20 1.92
CA SER A 954 -10.98 7.57 2.67
C SER A 954 -11.27 7.48 4.17
N GLN A 955 -11.96 8.47 4.76
CA GLN A 955 -12.31 8.48 6.19
C GLN A 955 -13.51 7.58 6.53
N GLN A 956 -14.02 6.86 5.54
CA GLN A 956 -15.30 6.16 5.56
C GLN A 956 -15.17 4.64 5.33
N TYR A 957 -13.99 4.18 4.93
CA TYR A 957 -13.76 2.77 4.63
C TYR A 957 -13.85 1.88 5.88
N LEU A 958 -14.50 0.72 5.74
CA LEU A 958 -14.72 -0.24 6.84
C LEU A 958 -13.95 -1.55 6.69
N ASP A 959 -13.37 -1.83 5.53
CA ASP A 959 -12.77 -3.15 5.27
C ASP A 959 -11.26 -3.23 5.57
N GLY A 960 -10.60 -2.22 6.18
CA GLY A 960 -9.17 -2.34 6.51
C GLY A 960 -8.42 -1.02 6.77
N PRO A 961 -7.07 -1.02 6.90
CA PRO A 961 -6.29 0.20 6.97
C PRO A 961 -6.35 0.96 5.64
N VAL A 962 -6.26 2.29 5.74
CA VAL A 962 -6.43 3.22 4.64
C VAL A 962 -5.14 3.96 4.37
N PHE A 963 -4.61 3.82 3.14
CA PHE A 963 -3.44 4.55 2.68
C PHE A 963 -3.86 5.74 1.83
N TYR A 964 -4.17 6.87 2.46
CA TYR A 964 -4.43 8.13 1.77
C TYR A 964 -3.13 8.84 1.40
N GLN A 965 -3.06 9.40 0.19
CA GLN A 965 -2.08 10.43 -0.17
C GLN A 965 -2.75 11.67 -0.74
N ALA A 966 -2.25 12.81 -0.29
CA ALA A 966 -2.49 14.10 -0.93
C ALA A 966 -2.00 14.06 -2.37
N GLY A 967 -2.68 14.79 -3.25
CA GLY A 967 -2.33 14.84 -4.66
C GLY A 967 -1.17 15.79 -4.95
N PRO A 968 -0.77 15.90 -6.22
CA PRO A 968 0.42 16.68 -6.56
C PRO A 968 0.21 18.19 -6.37
N GLY A 969 1.13 18.82 -5.64
CA GLY A 969 1.17 20.25 -5.33
C GLY A 969 0.45 20.72 -4.05
N SER A 970 0.82 21.90 -3.58
CA SER A 970 0.31 22.54 -2.36
C SER A 970 -1.17 22.93 -2.44
N PRO A 971 -1.97 22.71 -1.38
CA PRO A 971 -3.34 23.19 -1.32
C PRO A 971 -3.44 24.72 -1.30
N THR A 972 -2.52 25.43 -0.65
CA THR A 972 -2.56 26.90 -0.56
C THR A 972 -2.02 27.60 -1.82
N ASP A 973 -1.08 26.99 -2.54
CA ASP A 973 -0.27 27.67 -3.56
C ASP A 973 -0.17 26.89 -4.88
N LEU A 974 -0.13 27.61 -6.00
CA LEU A 974 0.16 27.02 -7.32
C LEU A 974 1.67 26.76 -7.46
N ASP A 975 2.17 25.75 -6.76
CA ASP A 975 3.54 25.29 -6.94
C ASP A 975 3.73 24.51 -8.27
N TRP A 976 4.95 24.09 -8.55
CA TRP A 976 5.24 23.39 -9.79
C TRP A 976 4.72 21.93 -9.85
N ASP A 977 4.60 21.29 -8.71
CA ASP A 977 4.03 19.95 -8.65
C ASP A 977 2.53 19.98 -8.96
N ALA A 978 1.84 21.04 -8.55
CA ALA A 978 0.47 21.32 -8.98
C ALA A 978 0.36 21.42 -10.50
N VAL A 979 1.36 22.01 -11.18
CA VAL A 979 1.31 22.20 -12.63
C VAL A 979 1.61 20.91 -13.41
N THR A 980 2.40 19.98 -12.87
CA THR A 980 2.90 18.81 -13.65
C THR A 980 2.88 17.43 -13.03
N ALA A 981 2.56 17.34 -11.74
CA ALA A 981 2.71 16.12 -10.97
C ALA A 981 4.11 15.49 -11.12
N TYR A 982 5.18 16.27 -10.89
CA TYR A 982 6.53 15.70 -10.89
C TYR A 982 6.75 14.76 -9.69
N SER A 983 5.99 14.95 -8.62
CA SER A 983 5.89 14.05 -7.48
C SER A 983 5.00 12.83 -7.76
N ALA A 984 4.35 12.70 -8.93
CA ALA A 984 3.57 11.51 -9.30
C ALA A 984 4.33 10.22 -8.99
N LEU A 985 5.62 10.16 -9.33
CA LEU A 985 6.49 9.01 -9.06
C LEU A 985 6.88 8.87 -7.58
N ASN A 986 6.80 9.93 -6.79
CA ASN A 986 6.98 9.89 -5.32
C ASN A 986 5.69 9.49 -4.61
N ILE A 987 4.51 9.91 -5.09
CA ILE A 987 3.19 9.52 -4.57
C ILE A 987 2.94 8.05 -4.90
N LEU A 988 3.15 7.64 -6.16
CA LEU A 988 3.19 6.23 -6.55
C LEU A 988 4.27 5.48 -5.77
N GLY A 989 5.46 6.06 -5.59
CA GLY A 989 6.52 5.46 -4.79
C GLY A 989 6.10 5.22 -3.34
N ALA A 990 5.47 6.19 -2.68
CA ALA A 990 5.00 6.08 -1.30
C ALA A 990 3.81 5.12 -1.16
N GLN A 991 2.90 5.07 -2.13
CA GLN A 991 1.79 4.11 -2.14
C GLN A 991 2.27 2.71 -2.52
N TRP A 992 3.30 2.58 -3.35
CA TRP A 992 3.95 1.30 -3.66
C TRP A 992 4.79 0.82 -2.48
N ASP A 993 5.49 1.71 -1.78
CA ASP A 993 6.14 1.39 -0.50
C ASP A 993 5.09 0.96 0.54
N ALA A 994 3.97 1.68 0.69
CA ALA A 994 2.90 1.29 1.63
C ALA A 994 2.24 -0.05 1.26
N LEU A 995 1.99 -0.29 -0.03
CA LEU A 995 1.51 -1.58 -0.55
C LEU A 995 2.52 -2.69 -0.30
N LEU A 996 3.80 -2.46 -0.61
CA LEU A 996 4.85 -3.43 -0.35
C LEU A 996 5.08 -3.62 1.14
N ASP A 997 4.86 -2.62 1.99
CA ASP A 997 4.91 -2.76 3.44
C ASP A 997 3.71 -3.54 3.96
N GLU A 998 2.51 -3.42 3.38
CA GLU A 998 1.31 -4.17 3.78
C GLU A 998 1.22 -5.58 3.16
N LEU A 999 1.85 -5.82 2.01
CA LEU A 999 1.96 -7.14 1.35
C LEU A 999 3.28 -7.88 1.67
N ALA A 1000 4.33 -7.19 2.15
CA ALA A 1000 5.45 -7.82 2.83
C ALA A 1000 5.08 -8.08 4.28
N ARG A 1001 4.33 -7.17 4.93
CA ARG A 1001 3.56 -7.54 6.12
C ARG A 1001 2.73 -8.77 5.80
N PRO A 1002 2.55 -9.62 6.80
CA PRO A 1002 2.93 -10.97 6.50
C PRO A 1002 1.66 -11.81 6.59
N ALA A 1003 0.96 -11.71 5.46
CA ALA A 1003 -0.22 -12.48 5.08
C ALA A 1003 0.15 -13.94 4.75
N ALA A 1004 -0.67 -14.58 3.91
CA ALA A 1004 -0.42 -15.95 3.44
C ALA A 1004 0.11 -16.06 2.02
N ARG A 1005 0.45 -17.31 1.69
CA ARG A 1005 0.38 -17.84 0.32
C ARG A 1005 -1.02 -17.80 -0.32
N ASN A 1006 -2.08 -17.59 0.46
CA ASN A 1006 -3.48 -17.88 0.14
C ASN A 1006 -4.50 -16.85 0.69
N ASP A 1007 -4.04 -15.71 1.19
CA ASP A 1007 -4.83 -14.73 1.95
C ASP A 1007 -5.07 -13.56 1.03
N THR A 1008 -6.23 -13.59 0.40
CA THR A 1008 -6.57 -12.73 -0.73
C THR A 1008 -6.86 -11.32 -0.19
N ARG A 1009 -5.80 -10.54 0.00
CA ARG A 1009 -5.87 -9.17 0.52
C ARG A 1009 -6.70 -8.31 -0.44
N PRO A 1010 -7.90 -7.85 -0.06
CA PRO A 1010 -8.65 -6.94 -0.91
C PRO A 1010 -7.88 -5.63 -0.99
N ILE A 1011 -7.66 -5.19 -2.21
CA ILE A 1011 -7.07 -3.91 -2.54
C ILE A 1011 -8.15 -3.14 -3.26
N ASP A 1012 -8.81 -2.25 -2.53
CA ASP A 1012 -9.61 -1.20 -3.15
C ASP A 1012 -8.71 0.01 -3.45
N ILE A 1013 -9.08 0.78 -4.47
CA ILE A 1013 -8.41 2.02 -4.86
C ILE A 1013 -9.46 3.10 -5.14
N ILE A 1014 -9.25 4.31 -4.63
CA ILE A 1014 -10.01 5.50 -5.04
C ILE A 1014 -9.08 6.63 -5.50
N GLY A 1015 -9.54 7.49 -6.41
CA GLY A 1015 -8.80 8.71 -6.75
C GLY A 1015 -9.55 9.72 -7.61
N PHE A 1016 -9.03 10.95 -7.66
CA PHE A 1016 -9.61 12.08 -8.41
C PHE A 1016 -8.57 12.75 -9.32
N SER A 1017 -8.96 13.23 -10.51
CA SER A 1017 -8.11 14.06 -11.38
C SER A 1017 -6.82 13.33 -11.78
N ARG A 1018 -5.65 13.95 -11.62
CA ARG A 1018 -4.34 13.29 -11.78
C ARG A 1018 -4.18 12.14 -10.81
N GLY A 1019 -4.73 12.24 -9.59
CA GLY A 1019 -4.85 11.15 -8.62
C GLY A 1019 -5.64 9.95 -9.15
N ALA A 1020 -6.73 10.15 -9.90
CA ALA A 1020 -7.46 9.06 -10.57
C ALA A 1020 -6.61 8.39 -11.66
N ALA A 1021 -5.76 9.15 -12.34
CA ALA A 1021 -4.81 8.60 -13.32
C ALA A 1021 -3.60 7.90 -12.65
N LEU A 1022 -3.17 8.35 -11.47
CA LEU A 1022 -2.19 7.63 -10.65
C LEU A 1022 -2.81 6.35 -10.10
N ALA A 1023 -4.06 6.38 -9.62
CA ALA A 1023 -4.83 5.23 -9.21
C ALA A 1023 -4.94 4.18 -10.33
N ARG A 1024 -5.29 4.58 -11.56
CA ARG A 1024 -5.28 3.67 -12.73
C ARG A 1024 -3.88 3.10 -12.99
N HIS A 1025 -2.84 3.93 -12.97
CA HIS A 1025 -1.48 3.42 -13.19
C HIS A 1025 -1.04 2.44 -12.10
N PHE A 1026 -1.30 2.76 -10.83
CA PHE A 1026 -1.01 1.95 -9.66
C PHE A 1026 -1.78 0.62 -9.69
N ALA A 1027 -3.07 0.67 -10.01
CA ALA A 1027 -3.94 -0.50 -10.20
C ALA A 1027 -3.43 -1.44 -11.30
N ASN A 1028 -2.91 -0.86 -12.39
CA ASN A 1028 -2.29 -1.61 -13.49
C ASN A 1028 -0.86 -2.08 -13.15
N GLN A 1029 -0.10 -1.36 -12.31
CA GLN A 1029 1.17 -1.85 -11.76
C GLN A 1029 0.89 -3.06 -10.86
N ILE A 1030 -0.09 -2.98 -9.95
CA ILE A 1030 -0.55 -4.09 -9.12
C ILE A 1030 -0.92 -5.28 -10.01
N SER A 1031 -1.80 -5.10 -11.00
CA SER A 1031 -2.21 -6.18 -11.91
C SER A 1031 -1.07 -6.69 -12.82
N ALA A 1032 -0.06 -5.86 -13.14
CA ALA A 1032 1.11 -6.31 -13.88
C ALA A 1032 2.03 -7.25 -13.05
N TYR A 1033 1.89 -7.25 -11.72
CA TYR A 1033 2.56 -8.17 -10.80
C TYR A 1033 1.60 -9.14 -10.08
N ALA A 1034 0.28 -8.99 -10.26
CA ALA A 1034 -0.77 -9.86 -9.71
C ALA A 1034 -1.46 -10.66 -10.82
N HIS A 1035 -1.30 -11.97 -10.79
CA HIS A 1035 -1.90 -12.90 -11.76
C HIS A 1035 -2.69 -13.97 -11.00
N ASP A 1036 -3.91 -14.29 -11.46
CA ASP A 1036 -4.84 -15.23 -10.81
C ASP A 1036 -5.00 -15.01 -9.29
N GLY A 1037 -5.07 -13.74 -8.88
CA GLY A 1037 -5.20 -13.34 -7.47
C GLY A 1037 -3.91 -13.47 -6.64
N TYR A 1038 -2.73 -13.61 -7.25
CA TYR A 1038 -1.43 -13.71 -6.56
C TYR A 1038 -0.46 -12.62 -7.02
N PHE A 1039 -0.17 -11.65 -6.14
CA PHE A 1039 0.82 -10.60 -6.31
C PHE A 1039 2.25 -11.09 -6.04
N SER A 1040 3.20 -10.68 -6.87
CA SER A 1040 4.63 -11.01 -6.71
C SER A 1040 5.54 -9.93 -7.30
N TYR A 1041 6.11 -9.08 -6.44
CA TYR A 1041 7.07 -8.03 -6.82
C TYR A 1041 8.43 -8.22 -6.10
N ASN A 1042 9.54 -7.96 -6.80
CA ASN A 1042 10.88 -8.05 -6.22
C ASN A 1042 11.43 -6.66 -5.89
N ASP A 1043 11.25 -6.26 -4.63
CA ASP A 1043 11.71 -4.98 -4.10
C ASP A 1043 13.20 -5.00 -3.71
N VAL A 1044 13.85 -3.84 -3.81
CA VAL A 1044 15.28 -3.65 -3.52
C VAL A 1044 15.55 -3.53 -2.02
N ALA A 1045 14.56 -3.11 -1.21
CA ALA A 1045 14.69 -3.05 0.25
C ALA A 1045 14.13 -4.31 0.94
N ARG A 1046 12.95 -4.78 0.53
CA ARG A 1046 12.19 -5.87 1.18
C ARG A 1046 12.42 -7.25 0.55
N GLY A 1047 13.00 -7.32 -0.65
CA GLY A 1047 13.15 -8.57 -1.42
C GLY A 1047 11.86 -8.95 -2.15
N VAL A 1048 11.64 -10.26 -2.38
CA VAL A 1048 10.45 -10.73 -3.11
C VAL A 1048 9.23 -10.69 -2.20
N VAL A 1049 8.42 -9.65 -2.37
CA VAL A 1049 7.12 -9.45 -1.72
C VAL A 1049 6.06 -10.21 -2.51
N THR A 1050 5.39 -11.17 -1.84
CA THR A 1050 4.31 -11.95 -2.48
C THR A 1050 3.15 -12.17 -1.53
N ALA A 1051 1.92 -11.93 -1.99
CA ALA A 1051 0.68 -12.18 -1.25
C ALA A 1051 -0.44 -12.55 -2.23
N CYS A 1052 -1.51 -13.20 -1.78
CA CYS A 1052 -2.74 -13.17 -2.57
C CYS A 1052 -3.36 -11.77 -2.48
N VAL A 1053 -4.00 -11.32 -3.55
CA VAL A 1053 -4.66 -10.01 -3.64
C VAL A 1053 -5.98 -10.12 -4.39
N ASP A 1054 -7.00 -9.42 -3.90
CA ASP A 1054 -8.35 -9.36 -4.46
C ASP A 1054 -8.61 -7.93 -4.94
N LEU A 1055 -8.70 -7.73 -6.25
CA LEU A 1055 -8.69 -6.39 -6.84
C LEU A 1055 -10.14 -5.90 -7.05
N ARG A 1056 -10.86 -5.67 -5.95
CA ARG A 1056 -12.33 -5.50 -5.99
C ARG A 1056 -12.74 -4.19 -6.65
N PHE A 1057 -12.52 -3.05 -5.98
CA PHE A 1057 -13.07 -1.76 -6.41
C PHE A 1057 -12.02 -0.74 -6.84
N MET A 1058 -12.27 -0.08 -7.98
CA MET A 1058 -11.56 1.14 -8.39
C MET A 1058 -12.54 2.29 -8.64
N GLY A 1059 -12.57 3.27 -7.73
CA GLY A 1059 -13.39 4.48 -7.84
C GLY A 1059 -12.62 5.66 -8.43
N LEU A 1060 -13.10 6.23 -9.54
CA LEU A 1060 -12.40 7.25 -10.31
C LEU A 1060 -13.27 8.48 -10.52
N PHE A 1061 -12.86 9.61 -9.96
CA PHE A 1061 -13.48 10.92 -10.22
C PHE A 1061 -12.69 11.65 -11.32
N ASP A 1062 -13.37 11.99 -12.42
CA ASP A 1062 -12.91 12.72 -13.60
C ASP A 1062 -11.41 12.55 -13.94
N THR A 1063 -11.06 11.41 -14.54
CA THR A 1063 -9.66 11.05 -14.84
C THR A 1063 -9.04 12.02 -15.85
N VAL A 1064 -8.33 13.02 -15.34
CA VAL A 1064 -7.53 13.96 -16.12
C VAL A 1064 -6.07 13.66 -15.83
N ALA A 1065 -5.43 12.86 -16.69
CA ALA A 1065 -4.08 12.36 -16.40
C ALA A 1065 -3.05 13.48 -16.27
N GLN A 1066 -2.99 14.37 -17.26
CA GLN A 1066 -2.16 15.58 -17.29
C GLN A 1066 -0.81 15.43 -16.58
N PHE A 1067 -0.07 14.36 -16.87
CA PHE A 1067 1.25 14.13 -16.31
C PHE A 1067 2.27 14.91 -17.13
N GLY A 1068 3.21 15.58 -16.46
CA GLY A 1068 3.82 16.73 -17.09
C GLY A 1068 2.82 17.87 -17.30
N LEU A 1069 3.23 18.97 -17.94
CA LEU A 1069 2.26 20.01 -18.32
C LEU A 1069 1.70 19.65 -19.71
N LEU A 1070 0.43 19.95 -19.92
CA LEU A 1070 -0.40 19.59 -21.08
C LEU A 1070 -0.53 18.08 -21.36
N GLY A 1071 -0.13 17.23 -20.40
CA GLY A 1071 -0.16 15.77 -20.54
C GLY A 1071 1.04 15.20 -21.33
N THR A 1072 2.12 15.96 -21.42
CA THR A 1072 3.39 15.59 -22.08
C THR A 1072 3.98 14.25 -21.61
N GLN A 1073 3.61 13.77 -20.43
CA GLN A 1073 4.03 12.48 -19.88
C GLN A 1073 2.88 11.47 -19.74
N ASN A 1074 1.65 11.75 -20.21
CA ASN A 1074 0.46 10.89 -20.03
C ASN A 1074 0.71 9.43 -20.46
N ALA A 1075 1.34 9.23 -21.62
CA ALA A 1075 1.58 7.91 -22.18
C ALA A 1075 2.43 7.01 -21.26
N ASN A 1076 3.18 7.63 -20.34
CA ASN A 1076 4.17 7.02 -19.44
C ASN A 1076 3.56 6.43 -18.17
N TYR A 1077 2.23 6.43 -18.11
CA TYR A 1077 1.41 5.89 -17.04
C TYR A 1077 0.41 4.92 -17.71
N ASP A 1078 0.09 3.82 -17.04
CA ASP A 1078 -0.91 2.88 -17.57
C ASP A 1078 -2.31 3.40 -17.28
N LEU A 1079 -2.92 4.02 -18.28
CA LEU A 1079 -4.25 4.59 -18.17
C LEU A 1079 -5.34 3.62 -18.63
N ARG A 1080 -4.99 2.37 -18.92
CA ARG A 1080 -5.96 1.31 -19.24
C ARG A 1080 -6.67 0.84 -17.98
N ILE A 1081 -7.60 -0.10 -18.13
CA ILE A 1081 -8.16 -0.87 -17.02
C ILE A 1081 -7.80 -2.33 -17.24
N ALA A 1082 -6.98 -2.89 -16.36
CA ALA A 1082 -6.70 -4.32 -16.37
C ALA A 1082 -7.94 -5.13 -16.01
N ALA A 1083 -8.19 -6.22 -16.75
CA ALA A 1083 -9.36 -7.08 -16.58
C ALA A 1083 -9.37 -7.90 -15.26
N ALA A 1084 -8.31 -7.79 -14.45
CA ALA A 1084 -8.22 -8.41 -13.12
C ALA A 1084 -8.99 -7.63 -12.04
N TRP A 1085 -9.41 -6.39 -12.31
CA TRP A 1085 -10.26 -5.61 -11.41
C TRP A 1085 -11.72 -6.04 -11.50
N GLU A 1086 -12.38 -6.35 -10.37
CA GLU A 1086 -13.77 -6.82 -10.36
C GLU A 1086 -14.73 -5.71 -10.83
N TRP A 1087 -14.52 -4.49 -10.34
CA TRP A 1087 -15.37 -3.34 -10.65
C TRP A 1087 -14.60 -2.02 -10.71
N VAL A 1088 -14.82 -1.26 -11.78
CA VAL A 1088 -14.23 0.07 -12.00
C VAL A 1088 -15.32 1.07 -12.35
N ALA A 1089 -15.44 2.12 -11.56
CA ALA A 1089 -16.44 3.16 -11.75
C ALA A 1089 -15.78 4.52 -12.04
N HIS A 1090 -16.20 5.18 -13.11
CA HIS A 1090 -15.65 6.45 -13.57
C HIS A 1090 -16.75 7.52 -13.72
N ALA A 1091 -16.77 8.48 -12.81
CA ALA A 1091 -17.64 9.66 -12.89
C ALA A 1091 -16.95 10.73 -13.75
N VAL A 1092 -17.61 11.23 -14.79
CA VAL A 1092 -17.02 12.13 -15.80
C VAL A 1092 -17.78 13.45 -15.87
N ALA A 1093 -17.05 14.57 -15.69
CA ALA A 1093 -17.59 15.91 -15.90
C ALA A 1093 -18.03 16.08 -17.37
N ILE A 1094 -19.26 16.54 -17.61
CA ILE A 1094 -19.67 16.94 -18.97
C ILE A 1094 -19.59 18.45 -19.19
N HIS A 1095 -19.48 19.30 -18.17
CA HIS A 1095 -19.37 20.75 -18.36
C HIS A 1095 -17.92 21.27 -18.31
N GLU A 1096 -16.95 20.41 -17.97
CA GLU A 1096 -15.54 20.74 -18.15
C GLU A 1096 -15.22 20.94 -19.64
N ARG A 1097 -14.69 22.13 -19.98
CA ARG A 1097 -14.50 22.62 -21.35
C ARG A 1097 -13.12 23.24 -21.59
N ARG A 1098 -12.21 23.17 -20.61
CA ARG A 1098 -10.81 23.58 -20.74
C ARG A 1098 -10.02 22.53 -21.52
N ARG A 1099 -9.38 22.94 -22.63
CA ARG A 1099 -8.52 22.07 -23.47
C ARG A 1099 -7.35 21.42 -22.70
N SER A 1100 -6.94 22.01 -21.58
CA SER A 1100 -5.92 21.49 -20.67
C SER A 1100 -6.40 20.39 -19.71
N PHE A 1101 -7.70 20.08 -19.64
CA PHE A 1101 -8.27 19.05 -18.77
C PHE A 1101 -8.91 17.87 -19.56
N PRO A 1102 -8.20 17.24 -20.53
CA PRO A 1102 -8.74 16.12 -21.30
C PRO A 1102 -9.07 14.94 -20.38
N VAL A 1103 -10.29 14.41 -20.50
CA VAL A 1103 -10.69 13.20 -19.77
C VAL A 1103 -10.17 11.97 -20.50
N VAL A 1104 -9.66 11.02 -19.72
CA VAL A 1104 -9.23 9.72 -20.20
C VAL A 1104 -10.34 8.71 -19.94
N SER A 1105 -11.07 8.32 -20.98
CA SER A 1105 -12.16 7.34 -20.88
C SER A 1105 -11.62 5.98 -20.39
N VAL A 1106 -12.43 5.20 -19.66
CA VAL A 1106 -12.13 3.78 -19.36
C VAL A 1106 -12.52 2.85 -20.50
N GLY A 1107 -13.45 3.27 -21.38
CA GLY A 1107 -13.81 2.57 -22.62
C GLY A 1107 -14.64 1.30 -22.42
N GLY A 1108 -15.97 1.42 -22.52
CA GLY A 1108 -16.93 0.34 -22.27
C GLY A 1108 -16.92 -0.82 -23.28
N ARG A 1109 -15.90 -1.69 -23.22
CA ARG A 1109 -15.85 -3.01 -23.88
C ARG A 1109 -15.51 -4.18 -22.95
N ASN A 1110 -15.16 -3.93 -21.69
CA ASN A 1110 -14.95 -4.95 -20.67
C ASN A 1110 -16.10 -4.91 -19.64
N GLY A 1111 -16.61 -6.07 -19.23
CA GLY A 1111 -17.82 -6.22 -18.41
C GLY A 1111 -17.70 -5.82 -16.92
N ASN A 1112 -16.60 -5.16 -16.56
CA ASN A 1112 -16.22 -4.69 -15.22
C ASN A 1112 -16.11 -3.15 -15.13
N THR A 1113 -16.39 -2.40 -16.21
CA THR A 1113 -16.26 -0.94 -16.27
C THR A 1113 -17.61 -0.24 -16.37
N VAL A 1114 -17.84 0.76 -15.53
CA VAL A 1114 -18.95 1.73 -15.63
C VAL A 1114 -18.35 3.13 -15.83
N GLU A 1115 -18.79 3.83 -16.86
CA GLU A 1115 -18.42 5.21 -17.14
C GLU A 1115 -19.67 6.06 -17.29
N ALA A 1116 -19.81 7.08 -16.46
CA ALA A 1116 -21.06 7.82 -16.28
C ALA A 1116 -20.84 9.33 -16.45
N PRO A 1117 -21.65 10.02 -17.29
CA PRO A 1117 -21.66 11.48 -17.39
C PRO A 1117 -22.32 12.14 -16.16
N PHE A 1118 -21.79 13.29 -15.74
CA PHE A 1118 -22.32 14.13 -14.67
C PHE A 1118 -22.32 15.61 -15.07
N ILE A 1119 -23.36 16.34 -14.64
CA ILE A 1119 -23.35 17.81 -14.59
C ILE A 1119 -22.27 18.24 -13.60
N GLY A 1120 -21.54 19.30 -13.94
CA GLY A 1120 -20.29 19.69 -13.27
C GLY A 1120 -19.13 19.91 -14.24
N ALA A 1121 -18.24 20.84 -13.90
CA ALA A 1121 -16.87 20.91 -14.40
C ALA A 1121 -15.93 20.04 -13.55
N HIS A 1122 -14.62 20.11 -13.77
CA HIS A 1122 -13.66 19.18 -13.16
C HIS A 1122 -13.68 19.15 -11.61
N ALA A 1123 -13.84 20.32 -10.97
CA ALA A 1123 -13.93 20.41 -9.51
C ALA A 1123 -15.22 19.77 -8.98
N ASP A 1124 -16.33 20.01 -9.67
CA ASP A 1124 -17.71 19.62 -9.33
C ASP A 1124 -17.99 18.10 -9.42
N ILE A 1125 -16.95 17.25 -9.53
CA ILE A 1125 -17.06 15.78 -9.59
C ILE A 1125 -16.24 15.07 -8.50
N GLY A 1126 -15.09 15.63 -8.11
CA GLY A 1126 -14.19 14.98 -7.15
C GLY A 1126 -13.36 15.91 -6.29
N GLY A 1127 -13.50 17.22 -6.49
CA GLY A 1127 -12.88 18.24 -5.66
C GLY A 1127 -13.55 18.37 -4.30
N GLY A 1128 -13.34 19.53 -3.69
CA GLY A 1128 -13.91 19.92 -2.41
C GLY A 1128 -13.61 21.40 -2.18
N VAL A 1129 -13.57 21.82 -0.91
CA VAL A 1129 -13.37 23.21 -0.50
C VAL A 1129 -12.07 23.78 -1.08
N SER A 1130 -12.19 24.67 -2.07
CA SER A 1130 -11.06 25.41 -2.62
C SER A 1130 -10.58 26.46 -1.62
N LEU A 1131 -9.26 26.59 -1.43
CA LEU A 1131 -8.66 27.52 -0.48
C LEU A 1131 -7.83 28.61 -1.17
N ASP A 1132 -7.93 29.84 -0.67
CA ASP A 1132 -7.10 30.96 -1.07
C ASP A 1132 -5.72 30.95 -0.37
N THR A 1133 -4.84 31.89 -0.74
CA THR A 1133 -3.50 32.03 -0.15
C THR A 1133 -3.50 32.50 1.32
N THR A 1134 -4.67 32.75 1.91
CA THR A 1134 -4.86 33.01 3.35
C THR A 1134 -5.47 31.83 4.10
N GLY A 1135 -5.79 30.73 3.40
CA GLY A 1135 -6.44 29.54 3.96
C GLY A 1135 -7.97 29.68 4.12
N ARG A 1136 -8.60 30.62 3.41
CA ARG A 1136 -10.07 30.82 3.42
C ARG A 1136 -10.73 30.17 2.21
N VAL A 1137 -12.03 29.86 2.35
CA VAL A 1137 -12.87 29.29 1.29
C VAL A 1137 -12.94 30.24 0.09
N ALA A 1138 -12.46 29.78 -1.07
CA ALA A 1138 -12.31 30.57 -2.29
C ALA A 1138 -13.48 30.43 -3.29
N SER A 1139 -14.20 29.31 -3.27
CA SER A 1139 -15.49 29.10 -3.95
C SER A 1139 -16.39 28.20 -3.10
N ARG A 1140 -17.69 28.20 -3.39
CA ARG A 1140 -18.72 27.47 -2.62
C ARG A 1140 -19.40 26.40 -3.46
N GLY A 1141 -20.35 25.68 -2.87
CA GLY A 1141 -21.15 24.67 -3.55
C GLY A 1141 -20.79 23.22 -3.23
N ASP A 1142 -21.81 22.37 -3.22
CA ASP A 1142 -21.79 20.96 -2.85
C ASP A 1142 -22.11 20.01 -4.02
N LEU A 1143 -22.15 20.53 -5.26
CA LEU A 1143 -22.47 19.76 -6.48
C LEU A 1143 -21.55 18.52 -6.68
N ALA A 1144 -20.31 18.57 -6.18
CA ALA A 1144 -19.38 17.43 -6.18
C ALA A 1144 -19.90 16.21 -5.40
N ASP A 1145 -20.76 16.41 -4.40
CA ASP A 1145 -21.25 15.32 -3.56
C ASP A 1145 -22.34 14.48 -4.24
N VAL A 1146 -22.87 14.94 -5.38
CA VAL A 1146 -23.63 14.10 -6.31
C VAL A 1146 -22.76 12.93 -6.78
N ALA A 1147 -21.57 13.22 -7.31
CA ALA A 1147 -20.65 12.20 -7.78
C ALA A 1147 -20.09 11.35 -6.63
N LEU A 1148 -19.89 11.91 -5.42
CA LEU A 1148 -19.53 11.15 -4.22
C LEU A 1148 -20.53 10.04 -3.92
N ASN A 1149 -21.82 10.35 -3.90
CA ASN A 1149 -22.85 9.37 -3.60
C ASN A 1149 -23.01 8.31 -4.69
N TRP A 1150 -22.79 8.68 -5.96
CA TRP A 1150 -22.71 7.69 -7.03
C TRP A 1150 -21.48 6.78 -6.87
N MET A 1151 -20.32 7.32 -6.49
CA MET A 1151 -19.13 6.50 -6.26
C MET A 1151 -19.29 5.56 -5.06
N LEU A 1152 -19.97 6.01 -4.00
CA LEU A 1152 -20.36 5.17 -2.85
C LEU A 1152 -21.41 4.11 -3.22
N TRP A 1153 -22.31 4.38 -4.16
CA TRP A 1153 -23.17 3.35 -4.75
C TRP A 1153 -22.33 2.28 -5.45
N GLN A 1154 -21.45 2.70 -6.35
CA GLN A 1154 -20.61 1.82 -7.15
C GLN A 1154 -19.65 0.98 -6.30
N ALA A 1155 -19.11 1.55 -5.21
CA ALA A 1155 -18.28 0.82 -4.24
C ALA A 1155 -19.04 -0.35 -3.59
N ARG A 1156 -20.29 -0.12 -3.16
CA ARG A 1156 -21.12 -1.17 -2.55
C ARG A 1156 -21.52 -2.26 -3.56
N ALA A 1157 -21.69 -1.90 -4.84
CA ALA A 1157 -21.90 -2.88 -5.91
C ALA A 1157 -20.67 -3.80 -6.15
N ALA A 1158 -19.48 -3.34 -5.75
CA ALA A 1158 -18.22 -4.08 -5.75
C ALA A 1158 -17.88 -4.75 -4.40
N SER A 1159 -18.87 -4.89 -3.50
CA SER A 1159 -18.69 -5.41 -2.13
C SER A 1159 -17.69 -4.64 -1.24
N ALA A 1160 -17.22 -3.46 -1.65
CA ALA A 1160 -16.34 -2.60 -0.87
C ALA A 1160 -17.16 -1.78 0.13
N ARG A 1161 -16.98 -2.01 1.44
CA ARG A 1161 -17.80 -1.36 2.46
C ARG A 1161 -17.23 -0.01 2.88
N PHE A 1162 -18.04 1.02 2.67
CA PHE A 1162 -17.87 2.33 3.26
C PHE A 1162 -19.03 2.57 4.24
N ALA A 1163 -18.72 2.86 5.50
CA ALA A 1163 -19.59 3.66 6.35
C ALA A 1163 -19.77 4.97 5.61
N PRO A 1164 -20.97 5.39 5.18
CA PRO A 1164 -21.01 6.59 4.35
C PRO A 1164 -20.71 7.85 5.21
N PRO A 1165 -20.51 9.05 4.63
CA PRO A 1165 -20.06 10.29 5.33
C PRO A 1165 -20.89 10.85 6.56
N THR A 1166 -20.75 12.14 6.96
CA THR A 1166 -21.50 12.81 8.08
C THR A 1166 -22.87 13.45 7.70
N LEU A 1167 -23.20 14.77 7.87
CA LEU A 1167 -24.58 15.29 7.64
C LEU A 1167 -24.96 16.10 6.36
N ASP A 1168 -24.03 16.65 5.57
CA ASP A 1168 -24.23 17.70 4.54
C ASP A 1168 -23.35 17.51 3.25
N ASP A 1169 -23.51 16.36 2.57
CA ASP A 1169 -22.84 15.78 1.35
C ASP A 1169 -23.80 14.71 0.71
N ARG A 1170 -25.12 14.91 0.75
CA ARG A 1170 -26.17 14.14 0.00
C ARG A 1170 -27.36 15.06 -0.22
N GLU A 1171 -27.71 15.81 0.82
CA GLU A 1171 -28.46 17.04 0.66
C GLU A 1171 -27.53 18.01 -0.07
N ILE A 1172 -27.83 18.22 -1.35
CA ILE A 1172 -27.11 19.13 -2.26
C ILE A 1172 -27.87 20.46 -2.19
N THR A 1173 -27.39 21.34 -1.31
CA THR A 1173 -28.02 22.58 -0.87
C THR A 1173 -27.53 23.80 -1.65
N GLU A 1174 -26.27 23.77 -2.10
CA GLU A 1174 -25.65 24.77 -2.96
C GLU A 1174 -25.18 24.11 -4.28
N PRO A 1175 -26.10 23.72 -5.19
CA PRO A 1175 -25.79 23.02 -6.45
C PRO A 1175 -25.18 23.94 -7.52
N ILE A 1176 -24.07 24.59 -7.17
CA ILE A 1176 -23.36 25.58 -7.98
C ILE A 1176 -22.50 24.86 -9.03
N LEU A 1177 -22.67 25.26 -10.29
CA LEU A 1177 -21.87 24.79 -11.42
C LEU A 1177 -20.75 25.78 -11.71
N HIS A 1178 -19.51 25.28 -11.76
CA HIS A 1178 -18.34 26.09 -12.09
C HIS A 1178 -17.92 25.93 -13.57
N ASP A 1179 -17.19 26.91 -14.10
CA ASP A 1179 -16.47 26.85 -15.37
C ASP A 1179 -15.24 27.76 -15.32
N GLN A 1180 -14.08 27.19 -15.01
CA GLN A 1180 -12.83 27.95 -14.82
C GLN A 1180 -12.17 28.39 -16.14
N ARG A 1181 -12.96 28.61 -17.21
CA ARG A 1181 -12.54 29.28 -18.46
C ARG A 1181 -12.65 30.80 -18.33
N LEU A 1182 -11.71 31.54 -18.93
CA LEU A 1182 -11.77 33.00 -19.04
C LEU A 1182 -12.88 33.46 -20.01
N PRO A 1183 -13.41 34.70 -19.88
CA PRO A 1183 -14.45 35.24 -20.76
C PRO A 1183 -14.27 35.00 -22.27
N PRO A 1184 -13.08 35.18 -22.88
CA PRO A 1184 -12.92 34.98 -24.33
C PRO A 1184 -13.04 33.52 -24.78
N THR A 1185 -12.77 32.55 -23.89
CA THR A 1185 -12.89 31.11 -24.20
C THR A 1185 -14.29 30.55 -23.90
N ARG A 1186 -15.10 31.26 -23.09
CA ARG A 1186 -16.55 31.03 -22.93
C ARG A 1186 -17.40 31.64 -24.06
N THR A 1187 -16.97 32.78 -24.64
CA THR A 1187 -17.70 33.48 -25.73
C THR A 1187 -17.19 33.14 -27.12
N ILE A 1188 -15.95 33.50 -27.45
CA ILE A 1188 -15.48 33.60 -28.84
C ILE A 1188 -14.88 32.28 -29.34
N MET A 1189 -14.12 31.59 -28.49
CA MET A 1189 -13.38 30.38 -28.90
C MET A 1189 -14.15 29.06 -28.70
N GLU A 1190 -15.33 29.13 -28.06
CA GLU A 1190 -16.16 28.00 -27.56
C GLU A 1190 -15.34 26.72 -27.29
N THR A 1191 -14.36 26.81 -26.39
CA THR A 1191 -13.44 25.69 -26.20
C THR A 1191 -14.16 24.50 -25.60
N ASP A 1192 -13.67 23.31 -25.92
CA ASP A 1192 -14.07 22.06 -25.29
C ASP A 1192 -12.82 21.24 -25.00
N ARG A 1193 -12.90 20.31 -24.05
CA ARG A 1193 -11.84 19.32 -23.84
C ARG A 1193 -11.95 18.19 -24.86
N ARG A 1194 -10.83 17.51 -25.14
CA ARG A 1194 -10.83 16.25 -25.91
C ARG A 1194 -11.12 15.06 -24.99
N VAL A 1195 -11.55 13.95 -25.55
CA VAL A 1195 -11.63 12.65 -24.86
C VAL A 1195 -10.48 11.77 -25.36
N ASP A 1196 -9.58 11.42 -24.47
CA ASP A 1196 -8.50 10.47 -24.72
C ASP A 1196 -8.94 9.05 -24.36
N GLY A 1197 -8.45 8.08 -25.11
CA GLY A 1197 -8.66 6.66 -24.83
C GLY A 1197 -7.72 6.14 -23.75
N PRO A 1198 -8.03 4.97 -23.17
CA PRO A 1198 -7.16 4.30 -22.18
C PRO A 1198 -5.75 3.96 -22.72
N ASP A 1199 -5.60 3.89 -24.04
CA ASP A 1199 -4.33 3.70 -24.77
C ASP A 1199 -3.58 5.02 -25.06
N GLY A 1200 -4.12 6.17 -24.65
CA GLY A 1200 -3.61 7.50 -24.97
C GLY A 1200 -3.97 8.00 -26.37
N ARG A 1201 -4.77 7.26 -27.15
CA ARG A 1201 -5.25 7.70 -28.46
C ARG A 1201 -6.45 8.63 -28.27
N GLN A 1202 -6.40 9.85 -28.80
CA GLN A 1202 -7.56 10.73 -28.83
C GLN A 1202 -8.74 10.00 -29.50
N LEU A 1203 -9.86 9.82 -28.78
CA LEU A 1203 -11.08 9.22 -29.30
C LEU A 1203 -11.88 10.26 -30.08
N VAL A 1204 -12.01 11.46 -29.53
CA VAL A 1204 -12.63 12.63 -30.19
C VAL A 1204 -11.91 13.93 -29.80
N ALA A 1205 -11.83 14.87 -30.74
CA ALA A 1205 -11.12 16.15 -30.56
C ALA A 1205 -11.89 17.13 -29.64
N ARG A 1206 -13.22 17.00 -29.57
CA ARG A 1206 -14.11 17.65 -28.61
C ARG A 1206 -14.92 16.59 -27.90
N GLN A 1207 -15.13 16.71 -26.60
CA GLN A 1207 -16.07 15.89 -25.85
C GLN A 1207 -17.49 15.99 -26.42
N ASP A 1208 -17.89 17.15 -26.97
CA ASP A 1208 -19.14 17.34 -27.72
C ASP A 1208 -19.37 16.25 -28.78
N ASP A 1209 -18.32 15.70 -29.38
CA ASP A 1209 -18.41 14.70 -30.46
C ASP A 1209 -18.45 13.25 -29.91
N HIS A 1210 -18.34 13.03 -28.59
CA HIS A 1210 -18.36 11.71 -27.97
C HIS A 1210 -19.78 11.17 -27.80
N ALA A 1211 -20.10 10.06 -28.46
CA ALA A 1211 -21.45 9.48 -28.53
C ALA A 1211 -22.14 9.21 -27.17
N ARG A 1212 -21.39 9.04 -26.06
CA ARG A 1212 -21.95 8.80 -24.71
C ARG A 1212 -21.65 9.88 -23.66
N LEU A 1213 -20.75 10.82 -23.94
CA LEU A 1213 -20.28 11.83 -22.95
C LEU A 1213 -20.37 13.27 -23.48
N GLY A 1214 -20.94 13.45 -24.68
CA GLY A 1214 -20.83 14.67 -25.47
C GLY A 1214 -22.12 15.46 -25.62
N ARG A 1215 -22.33 15.98 -26.83
CA ARG A 1215 -23.38 16.96 -27.16
C ARG A 1215 -24.79 16.45 -26.84
N ALA A 1216 -25.05 15.16 -26.98
CA ALA A 1216 -26.33 14.56 -26.59
C ALA A 1216 -26.61 14.78 -25.10
N GLN A 1217 -25.71 14.30 -24.22
CA GLN A 1217 -25.83 14.47 -22.77
C GLN A 1217 -25.91 15.95 -22.39
N ARG A 1218 -25.01 16.76 -22.94
CA ARG A 1218 -24.97 18.22 -22.70
C ARG A 1218 -26.27 18.91 -23.10
N ALA A 1219 -26.89 18.53 -24.22
CA ALA A 1219 -28.17 19.08 -24.64
C ALA A 1219 -29.31 18.67 -23.71
N THR A 1220 -29.33 17.42 -23.22
CA THR A 1220 -30.31 16.99 -22.22
C THR A 1220 -30.11 17.65 -20.85
N THR A 1221 -28.87 17.98 -20.45
CA THR A 1221 -28.58 18.57 -19.14
C THR A 1221 -28.56 20.09 -19.11
N GLU A 1222 -28.33 20.80 -20.23
CA GLU A 1222 -28.31 22.28 -20.23
C GLU A 1222 -29.69 22.86 -19.87
N ALA A 1223 -30.78 22.13 -20.17
CA ALA A 1223 -32.13 22.44 -19.72
C ALA A 1223 -32.34 22.35 -18.19
N LEU A 1224 -31.36 21.78 -17.46
CA LEU A 1224 -31.36 21.61 -16.01
C LEU A 1224 -30.43 22.62 -15.31
N ILE A 1225 -29.86 23.58 -16.06
CA ILE A 1225 -28.86 24.55 -15.56
C ILE A 1225 -29.41 25.96 -15.70
N THR A 1226 -29.75 26.58 -14.57
CA THR A 1226 -30.06 28.02 -14.49
C THR A 1226 -28.76 28.80 -14.59
N ARG A 1227 -28.44 29.30 -15.78
CA ARG A 1227 -27.24 30.11 -16.04
C ARG A 1227 -27.34 31.50 -15.38
N ILE A 1228 -26.23 31.97 -14.81
CA ILE A 1228 -26.12 33.33 -14.27
C ILE A 1228 -26.10 34.34 -15.43
N ASP A 1229 -26.73 35.50 -15.26
CA ASP A 1229 -26.69 36.57 -16.26
C ASP A 1229 -25.25 36.93 -16.66
N ASN A 1230 -25.02 37.08 -17.96
CA ASN A 1230 -23.71 37.39 -18.52
C ASN A 1230 -22.58 36.40 -18.17
N TRP A 1231 -22.87 35.17 -17.72
CA TRP A 1231 -21.85 34.17 -17.30
C TRP A 1231 -20.74 33.94 -18.34
N ARG A 1232 -21.05 34.04 -19.64
CA ARG A 1232 -20.05 33.88 -20.71
C ARG A 1232 -19.02 35.02 -20.74
N VAL A 1233 -19.35 36.22 -20.28
CA VAL A 1233 -18.42 37.37 -20.19
C VAL A 1233 -17.94 37.67 -18.77
N SER A 1234 -18.58 37.11 -17.74
CA SER A 1234 -18.18 37.25 -16.34
C SER A 1234 -16.82 36.60 -16.04
N THR A 1235 -16.06 37.21 -15.14
CA THR A 1235 -14.81 36.64 -14.59
C THR A 1235 -15.02 35.71 -13.40
N ALA A 1236 -16.25 35.59 -12.88
CA ALA A 1236 -16.57 34.64 -11.80
C ALA A 1236 -16.48 33.20 -12.32
N GLU A 1237 -15.98 32.27 -11.49
CA GLU A 1237 -15.91 30.85 -11.84
C GLU A 1237 -17.27 30.15 -11.75
N GLU A 1238 -18.15 30.64 -10.86
CA GLU A 1238 -19.56 30.26 -10.74
C GLU A 1238 -20.32 30.72 -12.00
N VAL A 1239 -21.05 29.82 -12.67
CA VAL A 1239 -21.73 30.11 -13.96
C VAL A 1239 -23.19 29.66 -14.03
N GLY A 1240 -23.70 29.01 -13.00
CA GLY A 1240 -25.11 28.61 -12.89
C GLY A 1240 -25.39 27.77 -11.66
N THR A 1241 -26.67 27.50 -11.42
CA THR A 1241 -27.13 26.49 -10.45
C THR A 1241 -27.88 25.36 -11.18
N VAL A 1242 -27.82 24.16 -10.63
CA VAL A 1242 -28.47 22.97 -11.21
C VAL A 1242 -29.83 22.72 -10.55
N ASP A 1243 -30.88 22.48 -11.34
CA ASP A 1243 -32.14 21.92 -10.82
C ASP A 1243 -31.88 20.49 -10.35
N MET A 1244 -31.70 20.32 -9.04
CA MET A 1244 -31.44 19.00 -8.45
C MET A 1244 -32.61 18.02 -8.60
N ASN A 1245 -33.86 18.48 -8.80
CA ASN A 1245 -35.00 17.59 -9.03
C ASN A 1245 -35.01 17.08 -10.48
N GLY A 1246 -34.73 17.94 -11.45
CA GLY A 1246 -34.49 17.57 -12.84
C GLY A 1246 -33.25 16.69 -13.00
N TYR A 1247 -32.15 17.04 -12.33
CA TYR A 1247 -30.90 16.30 -12.40
C TYR A 1247 -31.01 14.91 -11.73
N ALA A 1248 -31.68 14.78 -10.58
CA ALA A 1248 -31.95 13.47 -9.97
C ALA A 1248 -32.79 12.55 -10.89
N ARG A 1249 -33.74 13.12 -11.64
CA ARG A 1249 -34.50 12.35 -12.67
C ARG A 1249 -33.60 11.97 -13.85
N TRP A 1250 -32.79 12.88 -14.38
CA TRP A 1250 -31.85 12.56 -15.46
C TRP A 1250 -30.82 11.50 -15.05
N LEU A 1251 -30.33 11.53 -13.80
CA LEU A 1251 -29.43 10.51 -13.24
C LEU A 1251 -30.12 9.15 -13.06
N HIS A 1252 -31.40 9.15 -12.65
CA HIS A 1252 -32.24 7.95 -12.60
C HIS A 1252 -32.40 7.32 -13.99
N ASP A 1253 -32.73 8.14 -14.99
CA ASP A 1253 -33.04 7.70 -16.36
C ASP A 1253 -31.79 7.26 -17.14
N GLU A 1254 -30.70 8.05 -17.11
CA GLU A 1254 -29.51 7.84 -17.96
C GLU A 1254 -28.45 6.92 -17.31
N LEU A 1255 -28.33 6.91 -15.96
CA LEU A 1255 -27.35 6.06 -15.26
C LEU A 1255 -27.96 4.82 -14.62
N GLY A 1256 -29.29 4.70 -14.57
CA GLY A 1256 -29.96 3.78 -13.65
C GLY A 1256 -29.65 4.12 -12.19
N TRP A 1257 -29.43 5.40 -11.87
CA TRP A 1257 -29.03 5.85 -10.54
C TRP A 1257 -30.19 6.51 -9.78
N HIS A 1258 -30.93 5.65 -9.10
CA HIS A 1258 -32.03 5.96 -8.17
C HIS A 1258 -31.42 6.02 -6.70
N ALA A 1259 -32.04 5.77 -5.50
CA ALA A 1259 -31.35 5.51 -4.11
C ALA A 1259 -30.75 4.15 -3.25
N LEU A 1260 -30.63 2.66 -3.31
CA LEU A 1260 -30.73 1.25 -4.13
C LEU A 1260 -31.93 0.16 -4.42
N PRO A 1261 -33.13 -0.22 -3.81
CA PRO A 1261 -34.23 0.48 -3.07
C PRO A 1261 -34.55 0.12 -1.59
N ALA A 1262 -34.97 1.13 -0.81
CA ALA A 1262 -35.17 1.31 0.65
C ALA A 1262 -34.48 0.35 1.64
#